data_AF-A0A1W1YAE5-F1
#
_entry.id   AF-A0A1W1YAE5-F1
#
_cell.length_a   1.000
_cell.length_b   1.000
_cell.length_c   1.000
_cell.angle_alpha   90.00
_cell.angle_beta   90.00
_cell.angle_gamma   90.00
#
_symmetry.space_group_name_H-M   'P 1'
#
loop_
_entity.id
_entity.type
_entity.pdbx_description
1 polymer ?
#
loop_
_entity_poly.entity_id
_entity_poly.type
_entity_poly.pdbx_seq_one_letter_code
_entity_poly.pdbx_strand_id
1 'polypeptide(L)'
;MGKRRKIAVLTAQIEESGQTVFLRGLLRSAFSHGYDVSVFSMFQKIQSSLAREKGDSSIYDLINFSLFDAVILVPNTIHTPGINEEITSRIKASYVGPVICIDKDSDDFRSMFISASHHLYKVVSHLIEEHGMTDIAFLSGKTSSVHTRERYEAYCSAMKDHGLKIDKERIFYGDYWYLSGESIAERLMKSSQGLPQALVCSNDRMAIGACKYFTSHGVKIPEDIAVAGFDSFRDGQHSPLPITSVKVPIFEFGLYVGDCLDDLIAGNEIEEFDVEAELFIGNSCGCHCESLKPEYPLRNSWDTEESRGRVNSVFNHMNEDMMLQNSFSGLINCIFLNTYQIRPFHGLDICINDKWTEERSFFTDRLINIISCGESEDKPDSIDLMRCYDKSEILSDINMEDNEPRSFFFFPLHFESNAFGFITLSYKDPDILPGSDERIWIRNVALGLENYRRKDSLIHKNQIIEAGLNTDPVTGLSNYSGFINESTAIVSKLSVLGDNVGVIVVDIKGLSAINKQHGHSSGDIAINTLANIVSKCFNDMPSFTFCMGNGEIVALRLFKDDPEKGMKMRGDRIIDLVSEHNASLDDDQKIEIYYAYGYSKIASQSELEKLVNDTINKKNVKKSTVSGSESGLSDNEVKDEEIVREVLDDNCLTYHFQPIIDARTGEIFSYEALMRSTKEPYPNPLMIIKYAEHMNRLYDVESLTFNNVLDIVESRSDIFDGTRKIFINSIPGQRLQGDDLLRLIQSAQNMRDSIVIEFTEQAELSDDDLRSMKNDYDLLGIQTAIDDYGTGYSNIVNLLRYDPNYLKIDRALLSEIQNNVQKQYFVKQIVRFTHENNIMALAEGVETYDELKTVIELGVDLIQGYYTGKPSKEIVTEIDPKIFEEIRKINSTLKDRDPVSVYYAGRESRILLSQLDADGMCIIDVSDNDTGLTDFEIVGVPGVPYNIGLHVHGGFSGHIKIDNSTFKNIIGYDAVIVVEDGSDVALSFSGDCNMQGSIYVSDDSRVMFSGDGTVKVFSDKKEFYGIGSGRGYGCGTMTFDISGSMEINCTGMYGIGIGSWENCDIKIVNGKYNIDLNGQESVGVGSLAGSADVSLFDSKLIVRSTASNCVAVGSFRNDANVMLNHDFINLDLEGNHLCGIGTAEGDMSTVYITKSNVTCSSLGRVSCAFGVSGTGDSVFTVENAAVFATVRGDTAIAFGTTDHNGIIKAHNSRLVCDVTNGDDKYLGAIDDNVDIVSCDMNFTHNGRRYTIPEIMQMLHKGPPPGKP
;
A
#
# COMPACT_ATOMS: atom_id res chain seq x y z
N MET A 1 -1.36 -30.46 -29.79
CA MET A 1 -2.29 -31.39 -29.10
C MET A 1 -3.73 -31.01 -29.42
N GLY A 2 -4.71 -31.85 -29.08
CA GLY A 2 -6.12 -31.46 -29.14
C GLY A 2 -6.46 -30.47 -28.02
N LYS A 3 -7.46 -29.61 -28.22
CA LYS A 3 -8.00 -28.73 -27.18
C LYS A 3 -8.67 -29.59 -26.11
N ARG A 4 -8.38 -29.35 -24.82
CA ARG A 4 -9.03 -30.04 -23.70
C ARG A 4 -10.53 -29.69 -23.67
N ARG A 5 -11.38 -30.68 -23.39
CA ARG A 5 -12.83 -30.46 -23.22
C ARG A 5 -13.13 -29.83 -21.86
N LYS A 6 -14.19 -29.01 -21.80
CA LYS A 6 -14.55 -28.18 -20.65
C LYS A 6 -16.01 -28.35 -20.24
N ILE A 7 -16.27 -28.47 -18.95
CA ILE A 7 -17.63 -28.63 -18.39
C ILE A 7 -17.99 -27.41 -17.55
N ALA A 8 -19.19 -26.86 -17.73
CA ALA A 8 -19.75 -25.85 -16.83
C ALA A 8 -20.73 -26.49 -15.83
N VAL A 9 -20.61 -26.17 -14.54
CA VAL A 9 -21.52 -26.62 -13.47
C VAL A 9 -22.13 -25.39 -12.80
N LEU A 10 -23.46 -25.28 -12.83
CA LEU A 10 -24.22 -24.17 -12.27
C LEU A 10 -24.97 -24.65 -11.02
N THR A 11 -24.55 -24.19 -9.85
CA THR A 11 -25.04 -24.65 -8.53
C THR A 11 -24.91 -23.56 -7.47
N ALA A 12 -25.51 -23.72 -6.29
CA ALA A 12 -25.37 -22.81 -5.16
C ALA A 12 -24.87 -23.55 -3.90
N GLN A 13 -24.09 -22.84 -3.08
CA GLN A 13 -23.70 -23.27 -1.74
C GLN A 13 -22.96 -24.62 -1.71
N ILE A 14 -21.86 -24.72 -2.45
CA ILE A 14 -21.07 -25.95 -2.63
C ILE A 14 -20.50 -26.53 -1.34
N GLU A 15 -20.38 -25.72 -0.28
CA GLU A 15 -19.87 -26.11 1.03
C GLU A 15 -20.90 -26.88 1.90
N GLU A 16 -22.15 -27.03 1.44
CA GLU A 16 -23.06 -28.00 2.05
C GLU A 16 -22.61 -29.42 1.72
N SER A 17 -22.50 -30.28 2.74
CA SER A 17 -21.85 -31.59 2.66
C SER A 17 -22.31 -32.49 1.50
N GLY A 18 -23.59 -32.41 1.11
CA GLY A 18 -24.10 -33.15 -0.06
C GLY A 18 -23.53 -32.64 -1.38
N GLN A 19 -23.47 -31.31 -1.57
CA GLN A 19 -22.92 -30.68 -2.78
C GLN A 19 -21.41 -30.91 -2.87
N THR A 20 -20.67 -30.80 -1.76
CA THR A 20 -19.23 -31.08 -1.73
C THR A 20 -18.94 -32.53 -2.14
N VAL A 21 -19.70 -33.49 -1.61
CA VAL A 21 -19.53 -34.93 -1.91
C VAL A 21 -19.91 -35.26 -3.35
N PHE A 22 -20.97 -34.66 -3.89
CA PHE A 22 -21.37 -34.78 -5.29
C PHE A 22 -20.29 -34.24 -6.24
N LEU A 23 -19.85 -33.00 -6.01
CA LEU A 23 -18.82 -32.35 -6.83
C LEU A 23 -17.50 -33.12 -6.78
N ARG A 24 -17.09 -33.65 -5.62
CA ARG A 24 -15.88 -34.49 -5.53
C ARG A 24 -15.97 -35.77 -6.37
N GLY A 25 -17.14 -36.40 -6.44
CA GLY A 25 -17.38 -37.52 -7.34
C GLY A 25 -17.27 -37.11 -8.81
N LEU A 26 -17.97 -36.02 -9.17
CA LEU A 26 -17.97 -35.46 -10.52
C LEU A 26 -16.56 -35.06 -11.01
N LEU A 27 -15.80 -34.35 -10.17
CA LEU A 27 -14.44 -33.91 -10.47
C LEU A 27 -13.50 -35.09 -10.71
N ARG A 28 -13.58 -36.16 -9.91
CA ARG A 28 -12.77 -37.37 -10.11
C ARG A 28 -13.05 -38.06 -11.44
N SER A 29 -14.33 -38.24 -11.82
CA SER A 29 -14.68 -38.80 -13.13
C SER A 29 -14.20 -37.88 -14.25
N ALA A 30 -14.56 -36.58 -14.20
CA ALA A 30 -14.18 -35.61 -15.21
C ALA A 30 -12.65 -35.52 -15.42
N PHE A 31 -11.85 -35.50 -14.36
CA PHE A 31 -10.39 -35.49 -14.46
C PHE A 31 -9.84 -36.81 -15.04
N SER A 32 -10.47 -37.95 -14.76
CA SER A 32 -10.07 -39.24 -15.35
C SER A 32 -10.30 -39.30 -16.86
N HIS A 33 -11.33 -38.62 -17.36
CA HIS A 33 -11.57 -38.36 -18.79
C HIS A 33 -10.74 -37.19 -19.36
N GLY A 34 -9.99 -36.51 -18.50
CA GLY A 34 -9.07 -35.43 -18.86
C GLY A 34 -9.72 -34.05 -18.98
N TYR A 35 -10.88 -33.81 -18.39
CA TYR A 35 -11.69 -32.60 -18.56
C TYR A 35 -11.45 -31.52 -17.51
N ASP A 36 -11.52 -30.25 -17.94
CA ASP A 36 -11.59 -29.13 -17.01
C ASP A 36 -13.03 -28.92 -16.55
N VAL A 37 -13.22 -28.53 -15.29
CA VAL A 37 -14.56 -28.29 -14.71
C VAL A 37 -14.65 -26.91 -14.10
N SER A 38 -15.51 -26.06 -14.66
CA SER A 38 -15.81 -24.70 -14.17
C SER A 38 -17.12 -24.69 -13.39
N VAL A 39 -17.03 -24.52 -12.08
CA VAL A 39 -18.17 -24.43 -11.15
C VAL A 39 -18.50 -22.97 -10.90
N PHE A 40 -19.67 -22.51 -11.34
CA PHE A 40 -20.18 -21.16 -11.07
C PHE A 40 -21.15 -21.25 -9.90
N SER A 41 -20.83 -20.57 -8.79
CA SER A 41 -21.63 -20.69 -7.57
C SER A 41 -21.86 -19.42 -6.77
N MET A 42 -23.11 -19.26 -6.33
CA MET A 42 -23.53 -18.29 -5.33
C MET A 42 -23.35 -18.87 -3.91
N PHE A 43 -23.10 -18.00 -2.92
CA PHE A 43 -22.72 -18.43 -1.57
C PHE A 43 -23.87 -18.92 -0.69
N GLN A 44 -25.12 -18.52 -0.94
CA GLN A 44 -26.26 -19.03 -0.19
C GLN A 44 -27.44 -19.33 -1.09
N LYS A 45 -27.93 -20.57 -1.03
CA LYS A 45 -29.14 -21.01 -1.76
C LYS A 45 -30.39 -20.18 -1.43
N ILE A 46 -30.47 -19.62 -0.23
CA ILE A 46 -31.55 -18.75 0.26
C ILE A 46 -30.89 -17.57 0.99
N GLN A 47 -31.27 -16.35 0.63
CA GLN A 47 -30.75 -15.12 1.22
C GLN A 47 -31.86 -14.39 2.03
N SER A 48 -31.45 -13.36 2.78
CA SER A 48 -32.34 -12.60 3.67
C SER A 48 -32.89 -11.30 3.08
N SER A 49 -32.38 -10.86 1.92
CA SER A 49 -32.87 -9.68 1.20
C SER A 49 -32.85 -9.92 -0.31
N LEU A 50 -33.84 -9.39 -1.02
CA LEU A 50 -33.89 -9.41 -2.50
C LEU A 50 -32.68 -8.72 -3.14
N ALA A 51 -32.03 -7.80 -2.42
CA ALA A 51 -30.82 -7.15 -2.89
C ALA A 51 -29.63 -8.12 -2.85
N ARG A 52 -29.41 -8.84 -1.74
CA ARG A 52 -28.41 -9.91 -1.63
C ARG A 52 -28.65 -11.02 -2.64
N GLU A 53 -29.90 -11.45 -2.81
CA GLU A 53 -30.29 -12.44 -3.82
C GLU A 53 -29.77 -12.07 -5.22
N LYS A 54 -29.95 -10.81 -5.64
CA LYS A 54 -29.44 -10.31 -6.92
C LYS A 54 -27.92 -10.34 -7.01
N GLY A 55 -27.23 -9.78 -6.02
CA GLY A 55 -25.76 -9.71 -6.03
C GLY A 55 -25.11 -11.10 -6.01
N ASP A 56 -25.64 -12.03 -5.21
CA ASP A 56 -25.13 -13.40 -5.11
C ASP A 56 -25.43 -14.19 -6.41
N SER A 57 -26.56 -13.92 -7.08
CA SER A 57 -26.88 -14.51 -8.39
C SER A 57 -26.09 -13.92 -9.58
N SER A 58 -25.37 -12.81 -9.40
CA SER A 58 -24.67 -12.12 -10.50
C SER A 58 -23.64 -13.00 -11.21
N ILE A 59 -23.08 -13.99 -10.50
CA ILE A 59 -22.07 -14.91 -11.02
C ILE A 59 -22.51 -15.66 -12.29
N TYR A 60 -23.82 -15.90 -12.47
CA TYR A 60 -24.34 -16.56 -13.67
C TYR A 60 -24.33 -15.66 -14.92
N ASP A 61 -24.21 -14.34 -14.79
CA ASP A 61 -24.02 -13.41 -15.94
C ASP A 61 -22.68 -13.65 -16.65
N LEU A 62 -21.64 -14.03 -15.91
CA LEU A 62 -20.28 -14.25 -16.43
C LEU A 62 -20.20 -15.38 -17.48
N ILE A 63 -21.15 -16.32 -17.48
CA ILE A 63 -21.03 -17.59 -18.20
C ILE A 63 -21.16 -17.39 -19.72
N ASN A 64 -20.06 -17.59 -20.42
CA ASN A 64 -20.03 -17.76 -21.87
C ASN A 64 -20.15 -19.25 -22.23
N PHE A 65 -21.38 -19.73 -22.46
CA PHE A 65 -21.66 -21.13 -22.76
C PHE A 65 -20.93 -21.70 -24.00
N SER A 66 -20.46 -20.85 -24.92
CA SER A 66 -19.73 -21.30 -26.12
C SER A 66 -18.32 -21.84 -25.82
N LEU A 67 -17.81 -21.67 -24.60
CA LEU A 67 -16.50 -22.16 -24.17
C LEU A 67 -16.53 -23.60 -23.64
N PHE A 68 -17.72 -24.22 -23.51
CA PHE A 68 -17.93 -25.50 -22.83
C PHE A 68 -18.50 -26.58 -23.75
N ASP A 69 -18.05 -27.82 -23.56
CA ASP A 69 -18.51 -29.01 -24.28
C ASP A 69 -19.73 -29.67 -23.63
N ALA A 70 -20.00 -29.38 -22.35
CA ALA A 70 -21.20 -29.82 -21.62
C ALA A 70 -21.61 -28.84 -20.51
N VAL A 71 -22.89 -28.87 -20.11
CA VAL A 71 -23.44 -28.07 -19.01
C VAL A 71 -24.21 -28.94 -18.01
N ILE A 72 -23.91 -28.79 -16.72
CA ILE A 72 -24.67 -29.36 -15.60
C ILE A 72 -25.38 -28.23 -14.85
N LEU A 73 -26.67 -28.38 -14.59
CA LEU A 73 -27.49 -27.44 -13.84
C LEU A 73 -28.06 -28.14 -12.60
N VAL A 74 -27.88 -27.55 -11.41
CA VAL A 74 -28.37 -28.09 -10.13
C VAL A 74 -29.47 -27.18 -9.56
N PRO A 75 -30.64 -27.06 -10.23
CA PRO A 75 -31.59 -25.97 -10.03
C PRO A 75 -32.29 -25.96 -8.67
N ASN A 76 -32.27 -27.08 -7.92
CA ASN A 76 -32.78 -27.14 -6.55
C ASN A 76 -31.91 -26.38 -5.55
N THR A 77 -30.66 -26.07 -5.88
CA THR A 77 -29.78 -25.23 -5.05
C THR A 77 -30.05 -23.73 -5.29
N ILE A 78 -30.53 -23.35 -6.47
CA ILE A 78 -30.73 -21.95 -6.87
C ILE A 78 -32.17 -21.54 -6.54
N HIS A 79 -32.46 -21.03 -5.33
CA HIS A 79 -33.82 -20.56 -4.98
C HIS A 79 -34.10 -19.09 -5.30
N THR A 80 -33.13 -18.32 -5.82
CA THR A 80 -33.36 -16.93 -6.21
C THR A 80 -34.49 -16.82 -7.25
N PRO A 81 -35.57 -16.06 -7.00
CA PRO A 81 -36.72 -16.01 -7.90
C PRO A 81 -36.37 -15.53 -9.32
N GLY A 82 -36.76 -16.30 -10.34
CA GLY A 82 -36.57 -15.98 -11.76
C GLY A 82 -35.22 -16.40 -12.37
N ILE A 83 -34.21 -16.69 -11.55
CA ILE A 83 -32.85 -17.00 -12.04
C ILE A 83 -32.78 -18.39 -12.70
N ASN A 84 -33.50 -19.38 -12.19
CA ASN A 84 -33.58 -20.70 -12.83
C ASN A 84 -34.20 -20.60 -14.24
N GLU A 85 -35.26 -19.80 -14.38
CA GLU A 85 -35.93 -19.54 -15.66
C GLU A 85 -35.04 -18.76 -16.63
N GLU A 86 -34.27 -17.79 -16.14
CA GLU A 86 -33.30 -17.01 -16.93
C GLU A 86 -32.15 -17.89 -17.45
N ILE A 87 -31.49 -18.66 -16.56
CA ILE A 87 -30.40 -19.58 -16.93
C ILE A 87 -30.88 -20.58 -17.98
N THR A 88 -32.04 -21.20 -17.76
CA THR A 88 -32.67 -22.14 -18.71
C THR A 88 -32.91 -21.48 -20.07
N SER A 89 -33.42 -20.24 -20.07
CA SER A 89 -33.67 -19.48 -21.29
C SER A 89 -32.39 -19.12 -22.04
N ARG A 90 -31.32 -18.74 -21.33
CA ARG A 90 -29.99 -18.43 -21.92
C ARG A 90 -29.36 -19.67 -22.55
N ILE A 91 -29.34 -20.81 -21.83
CA ILE A 91 -28.85 -22.08 -22.37
C ILE A 91 -29.57 -22.44 -23.68
N LYS A 92 -30.92 -22.41 -23.69
CA LYS A 92 -31.73 -22.70 -24.90
C LYS A 92 -31.50 -21.73 -26.06
N ALA A 93 -31.05 -20.51 -25.79
CA ALA A 93 -30.84 -19.48 -26.81
C ALA A 93 -29.42 -19.49 -27.40
N SER A 94 -28.39 -19.86 -26.63
CA SER A 94 -26.99 -19.69 -27.02
C SER A 94 -26.12 -20.95 -26.93
N TYR A 95 -26.63 -22.08 -26.44
CA TYR A 95 -25.84 -23.31 -26.24
C TYR A 95 -26.32 -24.46 -27.13
N VAL A 96 -25.36 -25.23 -27.67
CA VAL A 96 -25.60 -26.42 -28.49
C VAL A 96 -24.67 -27.54 -28.03
N GLY A 97 -25.15 -28.36 -27.10
CA GLY A 97 -24.43 -29.49 -26.51
C GLY A 97 -25.28 -30.20 -25.44
N PRO A 98 -24.75 -31.23 -24.78
CA PRO A 98 -25.46 -31.94 -23.71
C PRO A 98 -25.68 -31.06 -22.48
N VAL A 99 -26.91 -31.09 -21.95
CA VAL A 99 -27.32 -30.40 -20.72
C VAL A 99 -27.98 -31.41 -19.77
N ILE A 100 -27.46 -31.52 -18.56
CA ILE A 100 -27.98 -32.39 -17.49
C ILE A 100 -28.54 -31.55 -16.35
N CYS A 101 -29.78 -31.81 -15.95
CA CYS A 101 -30.38 -31.28 -14.71
C CYS A 101 -30.27 -32.30 -13.57
N ILE A 102 -29.87 -31.85 -12.39
CA ILE A 102 -29.72 -32.69 -11.19
C ILE A 102 -30.82 -32.38 -10.17
N ASP A 103 -31.41 -33.43 -9.61
CA ASP A 103 -32.43 -33.43 -8.53
C ASP A 103 -33.76 -32.71 -8.83
N LYS A 104 -33.98 -32.21 -10.05
CA LYS A 104 -35.24 -31.56 -10.45
C LYS A 104 -35.63 -31.93 -11.87
N ASP A 105 -36.89 -32.28 -12.06
CA ASP A 105 -37.47 -32.51 -13.39
C ASP A 105 -37.43 -31.22 -14.23
N SER A 106 -37.08 -31.38 -15.50
CA SER A 106 -37.06 -30.35 -16.53
C SER A 106 -37.73 -30.89 -17.79
N ASP A 107 -38.71 -30.15 -18.31
CA ASP A 107 -39.31 -30.43 -19.63
C ASP A 107 -38.33 -30.14 -20.79
N ASP A 108 -37.27 -29.39 -20.53
CA ASP A 108 -36.33 -28.88 -21.54
C ASP A 108 -34.99 -29.64 -21.59
N PHE A 109 -34.56 -30.26 -20.49
CA PHE A 109 -33.24 -30.88 -20.34
C PHE A 109 -33.32 -32.27 -19.69
N ARG A 110 -32.34 -33.14 -19.95
CA ARG A 110 -32.30 -34.49 -19.36
C ARG A 110 -32.09 -34.37 -17.85
N SER A 111 -33.01 -34.93 -17.07
CA SER A 111 -32.99 -34.87 -15.60
C SER A 111 -32.46 -36.17 -15.00
N MET A 112 -31.67 -36.10 -13.94
CA MET A 112 -31.09 -37.24 -13.23
C MET A 112 -31.30 -37.09 -11.71
N PHE A 113 -31.55 -38.21 -11.03
CA PHE A 113 -31.92 -38.27 -9.61
C PHE A 113 -31.32 -39.50 -8.93
N ILE A 114 -31.13 -39.42 -7.62
CA ILE A 114 -30.96 -40.60 -6.78
C ILE A 114 -32.34 -41.07 -6.32
N SER A 115 -32.74 -42.29 -6.69
CA SER A 115 -34.01 -42.89 -6.25
C SER A 115 -34.05 -43.02 -4.73
N ALA A 116 -35.04 -42.43 -4.07
CA ALA A 116 -35.19 -42.49 -2.61
C ALA A 116 -36.01 -43.70 -2.14
N SER A 117 -36.73 -44.34 -3.07
CA SER A 117 -37.79 -45.31 -2.77
C SER A 117 -37.28 -46.60 -2.09
N HIS A 118 -36.22 -47.22 -2.62
CA HIS A 118 -35.63 -48.44 -2.05
C HIS A 118 -34.97 -48.19 -0.69
N HIS A 119 -34.42 -46.99 -0.51
CA HIS A 119 -33.62 -46.63 0.64
C HIS A 119 -34.45 -46.44 1.91
N LEU A 120 -35.57 -45.72 1.84
CA LEU A 120 -36.41 -45.54 3.03
C LEU A 120 -37.18 -46.83 3.35
N TYR A 121 -37.52 -47.64 2.33
CA TYR A 121 -38.08 -48.97 2.53
C TYR A 121 -37.18 -49.80 3.47
N LYS A 122 -35.86 -49.83 3.24
CA LYS A 122 -34.89 -50.51 4.13
C LYS A 122 -34.89 -50.00 5.58
N VAL A 123 -35.00 -48.69 5.82
CA VAL A 123 -35.07 -48.13 7.18
C VAL A 123 -36.32 -48.64 7.91
N VAL A 124 -37.46 -48.59 7.24
CA VAL A 124 -38.74 -49.02 7.83
C VAL A 124 -38.76 -50.53 8.03
N SER A 125 -38.26 -51.31 7.06
CA SER A 125 -38.04 -52.76 7.19
C SER A 125 -37.15 -53.11 8.38
N HIS A 126 -36.00 -52.45 8.56
CA HIS A 126 -35.10 -52.71 9.68
C HIS A 126 -35.80 -52.56 11.05
N LEU A 127 -36.63 -51.53 11.23
CA LEU A 127 -37.42 -51.35 12.46
C LEU A 127 -38.46 -52.45 12.69
N ILE A 128 -39.00 -53.04 11.62
CA ILE A 128 -40.00 -54.11 11.69
C ILE A 128 -39.33 -55.48 11.89
N GLU A 129 -38.30 -55.79 11.11
CA GLU A 129 -37.65 -57.11 11.03
C GLU A 129 -36.70 -57.36 12.22
N GLU A 130 -35.82 -56.41 12.54
CA GLU A 130 -34.81 -56.58 13.61
C GLU A 130 -35.36 -56.20 14.99
N HIS A 131 -36.24 -55.19 15.05
CA HIS A 131 -36.76 -54.65 16.33
C HIS A 131 -38.23 -55.00 16.61
N GLY A 132 -38.94 -55.65 15.68
CA GLY A 132 -40.33 -56.09 15.88
C GLY A 132 -41.34 -54.96 16.05
N MET A 133 -41.05 -53.75 15.56
CA MET A 133 -41.90 -52.57 15.76
C MET A 133 -43.12 -52.61 14.82
N THR A 134 -44.29 -52.22 15.36
CA THR A 134 -45.59 -52.34 14.67
C THR A 134 -46.41 -51.04 14.65
N ASP A 135 -46.18 -50.13 15.61
CA ASP A 135 -46.72 -48.77 15.62
C ASP A 135 -45.60 -47.77 15.31
N ILE A 136 -45.47 -47.42 14.03
CA ILE A 136 -44.44 -46.53 13.50
C ILE A 136 -45.14 -45.26 12.99
N ALA A 137 -44.70 -44.09 13.46
CA ALA A 137 -45.11 -42.80 12.93
C ALA A 137 -44.17 -42.33 11.82
N PHE A 138 -44.71 -41.59 10.84
CA PHE A 138 -43.93 -41.05 9.73
C PHE A 138 -44.05 -39.52 9.65
N LEU A 139 -42.92 -38.82 9.76
CA LEU A 139 -42.81 -37.38 9.53
C LEU A 139 -42.27 -37.11 8.12
N SER A 140 -43.19 -36.85 7.20
CA SER A 140 -42.91 -36.52 5.81
C SER A 140 -42.41 -35.08 5.62
N GLY A 141 -41.99 -34.74 4.40
CA GLY A 141 -41.52 -33.40 4.03
C GLY A 141 -42.58 -32.51 3.35
N LYS A 142 -42.12 -31.50 2.61
CA LYS A 142 -42.97 -30.54 1.88
C LYS A 142 -43.79 -31.26 0.80
N THR A 143 -45.11 -31.10 0.84
CA THR A 143 -46.08 -31.84 -0.01
C THR A 143 -45.94 -31.64 -1.52
N SER A 144 -45.15 -30.67 -1.98
CA SER A 144 -44.91 -30.36 -3.40
C SER A 144 -43.67 -31.03 -4.01
N SER A 145 -42.83 -31.71 -3.22
CA SER A 145 -41.57 -32.33 -3.72
C SER A 145 -41.77 -33.79 -4.15
N VAL A 146 -41.09 -34.19 -5.23
CA VAL A 146 -41.09 -35.58 -5.76
C VAL A 146 -40.53 -36.55 -4.71
N HIS A 147 -39.40 -36.22 -4.07
CA HIS A 147 -38.83 -37.03 -2.99
C HIS A 147 -39.78 -37.22 -1.80
N THR A 148 -40.67 -36.26 -1.52
CA THR A 148 -41.70 -36.41 -0.48
C THR A 148 -42.68 -37.52 -0.83
N ARG A 149 -43.05 -37.63 -2.12
CA ARG A 149 -43.95 -38.67 -2.62
C ARG A 149 -43.27 -40.03 -2.59
N GLU A 150 -42.06 -40.15 -3.13
CA GLU A 150 -41.28 -41.39 -3.09
C GLU A 150 -41.05 -41.89 -1.66
N ARG A 151 -40.57 -41.03 -0.76
CA ARG A 151 -40.37 -41.38 0.66
C ARG A 151 -41.69 -41.81 1.32
N TYR A 152 -42.81 -41.13 1.05
CA TYR A 152 -44.12 -41.56 1.55
C TYR A 152 -44.59 -42.91 0.99
N GLU A 153 -44.40 -43.15 -0.31
CA GLU A 153 -44.76 -44.41 -0.99
C GLU A 153 -43.88 -45.57 -0.53
N ALA A 154 -42.59 -45.34 -0.28
CA ALA A 154 -41.66 -46.30 0.31
C ALA A 154 -42.07 -46.73 1.74
N TYR A 155 -42.38 -45.76 2.60
CA TYR A 155 -42.92 -46.04 3.95
C TYR A 155 -44.23 -46.85 3.86
N CYS A 156 -45.14 -46.47 2.96
CA CYS A 156 -46.41 -47.17 2.79
C CYS A 156 -46.22 -48.60 2.25
N SER A 157 -45.26 -48.80 1.35
CA SER A 157 -44.94 -50.13 0.79
C SER A 157 -44.32 -51.01 1.87
N ALA A 158 -43.30 -50.54 2.59
CA ALA A 158 -42.68 -51.27 3.69
C ALA A 158 -43.70 -51.69 4.76
N MET A 159 -44.53 -50.77 5.27
CA MET A 159 -45.58 -51.11 6.23
C MET A 159 -46.56 -52.16 5.69
N LYS A 160 -46.99 -52.02 4.44
CA LYS A 160 -47.98 -52.91 3.81
C LYS A 160 -47.42 -54.31 3.52
N ASP A 161 -46.19 -54.41 3.04
CA ASP A 161 -45.58 -55.67 2.62
C ASP A 161 -45.21 -56.54 3.85
N HIS A 162 -44.99 -55.92 5.01
CA HIS A 162 -44.88 -56.58 6.31
C HIS A 162 -46.24 -56.81 7.00
N GLY A 163 -47.37 -56.50 6.33
CA GLY A 163 -48.72 -56.74 6.83
C GLY A 163 -49.22 -55.78 7.92
N LEU A 164 -48.53 -54.65 8.14
CA LEU A 164 -48.90 -53.62 9.12
C LEU A 164 -49.94 -52.65 8.56
N LYS A 165 -50.77 -52.10 9.45
CA LYS A 165 -51.81 -51.12 9.10
C LYS A 165 -51.26 -49.70 9.19
N ILE A 166 -51.32 -48.96 8.10
CA ILE A 166 -50.98 -47.53 8.06
C ILE A 166 -52.10 -46.73 8.75
N ASP A 167 -51.81 -46.07 9.88
CA ASP A 167 -52.71 -45.11 10.50
C ASP A 167 -52.46 -43.69 9.96
N LYS A 168 -53.54 -43.01 9.59
CA LYS A 168 -53.48 -41.61 9.12
C LYS A 168 -53.23 -40.62 10.25
N GLU A 169 -53.54 -40.97 11.50
CA GLU A 169 -53.22 -40.14 12.68
C GLU A 169 -51.73 -40.21 13.07
N ARG A 170 -50.98 -41.18 12.52
CA ARG A 170 -49.53 -41.35 12.69
C ARG A 170 -48.70 -40.75 11.52
N ILE A 171 -49.32 -40.10 10.54
CA ILE A 171 -48.66 -39.43 9.41
C ILE A 171 -48.64 -37.92 9.63
N PHE A 172 -47.46 -37.32 9.53
CA PHE A 172 -47.21 -35.89 9.73
C PHE A 172 -46.48 -35.29 8.52
N TYR A 173 -46.57 -33.97 8.35
CA TYR A 173 -45.89 -33.22 7.30
C TYR A 173 -45.07 -32.09 7.92
N GLY A 174 -43.78 -32.05 7.59
CA GLY A 174 -42.82 -31.05 8.01
C GLY A 174 -42.22 -30.30 6.81
N ASP A 175 -41.13 -29.58 7.09
CA ASP A 175 -40.48 -28.66 6.14
C ASP A 175 -39.01 -29.03 5.84
N TYR A 176 -38.56 -30.20 6.30
CA TYR A 176 -37.17 -30.69 6.31
C TYR A 176 -36.22 -30.01 7.32
N TRP A 177 -36.75 -29.21 8.27
CA TRP A 177 -35.95 -28.48 9.25
C TRP A 177 -36.21 -28.89 10.71
N TYR A 178 -35.26 -28.61 11.60
CA TYR A 178 -35.26 -29.03 13.01
C TYR A 178 -36.56 -28.65 13.76
N LEU A 179 -37.12 -27.46 13.49
CA LEU A 179 -38.32 -26.96 14.18
C LEU A 179 -39.58 -27.76 13.86
N SER A 180 -39.72 -28.34 12.66
CA SER A 180 -40.85 -29.23 12.38
C SER A 180 -40.68 -30.58 13.09
N GLY A 181 -39.45 -31.06 13.28
CA GLY A 181 -39.14 -32.18 14.17
C GLY A 181 -39.58 -31.94 15.62
N GLU A 182 -39.18 -30.80 16.21
CA GLU A 182 -39.59 -30.41 17.58
C GLU A 182 -41.12 -30.28 17.71
N SER A 183 -41.78 -29.64 16.74
CA SER A 183 -43.24 -29.44 16.73
C SER A 183 -44.03 -30.75 16.65
N ILE A 184 -43.54 -31.74 15.90
CA ILE A 184 -44.20 -33.05 15.81
C ILE A 184 -43.94 -33.90 17.05
N ALA A 185 -42.75 -33.84 17.65
CA ALA A 185 -42.47 -34.49 18.94
C ALA A 185 -43.38 -33.96 20.06
N GLU A 186 -43.61 -32.64 20.12
CA GLU A 186 -44.58 -32.02 21.03
C GLU A 186 -46.01 -32.58 20.83
N ARG A 187 -46.44 -32.69 19.56
CA ARG A 187 -47.77 -33.23 19.22
C ARG A 187 -47.91 -34.71 19.57
N LEU A 188 -46.85 -35.50 19.39
CA LEU A 188 -46.83 -36.92 19.77
C LEU A 188 -46.92 -37.09 21.29
N MET A 189 -46.18 -36.31 22.08
CA MET A 189 -46.28 -36.34 23.55
C MET A 189 -47.66 -35.93 24.08
N LYS A 190 -48.39 -35.06 23.37
CA LYS A 190 -49.75 -34.62 23.72
C LYS A 190 -50.85 -35.50 23.10
N SER A 191 -50.50 -36.55 22.35
CA SER A 191 -51.47 -37.42 21.69
C SER A 191 -52.21 -38.30 22.68
N SER A 192 -53.54 -38.40 22.52
CA SER A 192 -54.36 -39.36 23.26
C SER A 192 -54.08 -40.83 22.90
N GLN A 193 -53.35 -41.09 21.80
CA GLN A 193 -52.89 -42.43 21.41
C GLN A 193 -51.56 -42.82 22.10
N GLY A 194 -50.92 -41.91 22.84
CA GLY A 194 -49.57 -42.11 23.38
C GLY A 194 -48.46 -42.04 22.32
N LEU A 195 -47.21 -42.22 22.77
CA LEU A 195 -46.05 -42.29 21.88
C LEU A 195 -46.09 -43.57 21.02
N PRO A 196 -45.73 -43.50 19.73
CA PRO A 196 -45.51 -44.69 18.90
C PRO A 196 -44.23 -45.43 19.32
N GLN A 197 -44.06 -46.67 18.87
CA GLN A 197 -42.81 -47.42 19.11
C GLN A 197 -41.63 -46.80 18.37
N ALA A 198 -41.87 -46.22 17.19
CA ALA A 198 -40.87 -45.47 16.45
C ALA A 198 -41.43 -44.22 15.75
N LEU A 199 -40.54 -43.24 15.51
CA LEU A 199 -40.75 -42.13 14.59
C LEU A 199 -39.71 -42.19 13.47
N VAL A 200 -40.16 -42.38 12.23
CA VAL A 200 -39.33 -42.29 11.02
C VAL A 200 -39.50 -40.88 10.43
N CYS A 201 -38.41 -40.13 10.33
CA CYS A 201 -38.40 -38.82 9.71
C CYS A 201 -37.87 -38.88 8.27
N SER A 202 -38.48 -38.11 7.37
CA SER A 202 -38.03 -37.96 5.99
C SER A 202 -36.63 -37.34 5.86
N ASN A 203 -36.02 -36.80 6.92
CA ASN A 203 -34.57 -36.53 6.98
C ASN A 203 -34.06 -36.50 8.43
N ASP A 204 -32.74 -36.56 8.57
CA ASP A 204 -32.05 -36.51 9.86
C ASP A 204 -32.24 -35.19 10.61
N ARG A 205 -32.36 -34.04 9.92
CA ARG A 205 -32.55 -32.74 10.58
C ARG A 205 -33.87 -32.70 11.38
N MET A 206 -34.95 -33.25 10.83
CA MET A 206 -36.21 -33.42 11.57
C MET A 206 -36.08 -34.49 12.68
N ALA A 207 -35.32 -35.57 12.47
CA ALA A 207 -35.06 -36.59 13.50
C ALA A 207 -34.31 -36.00 14.72
N ILE A 208 -33.25 -35.21 14.49
CA ILE A 208 -32.47 -34.52 15.53
C ILE A 208 -33.36 -33.56 16.32
N GLY A 209 -34.20 -32.77 15.63
CA GLY A 209 -35.18 -31.88 16.28
C GLY A 209 -36.14 -32.64 17.20
N ALA A 210 -36.69 -33.76 16.73
CA ALA A 210 -37.55 -34.62 17.54
C ALA A 210 -36.79 -35.22 18.75
N CYS A 211 -35.58 -35.73 18.55
CA CYS A 211 -34.75 -36.31 19.62
C CYS A 211 -34.43 -35.31 20.73
N LYS A 212 -34.06 -34.08 20.34
CA LYS A 212 -33.81 -32.96 21.26
C LYS A 212 -35.05 -32.64 22.10
N TYR A 213 -36.24 -32.59 21.48
CA TYR A 213 -37.49 -32.34 22.18
C TYR A 213 -37.82 -33.47 23.18
N PHE A 214 -37.80 -34.73 22.74
CA PHE A 214 -38.07 -35.88 23.60
C PHE A 214 -37.11 -35.95 24.81
N THR A 215 -35.80 -35.83 24.56
CA THR A 215 -34.78 -35.89 25.62
C THR A 215 -34.95 -34.77 26.65
N SER A 216 -35.23 -33.54 26.20
CA SER A 216 -35.46 -32.39 27.11
C SER A 216 -36.75 -32.48 27.94
N HIS A 217 -37.67 -33.38 27.57
CA HIS A 217 -38.90 -33.67 28.31
C HIS A 217 -38.88 -35.03 29.03
N GLY A 218 -37.69 -35.65 29.15
CA GLY A 218 -37.48 -36.86 29.95
C GLY A 218 -37.89 -38.17 29.28
N VAL A 219 -38.21 -38.15 27.98
CA VAL A 219 -38.46 -39.35 27.16
C VAL A 219 -37.11 -39.92 26.73
N LYS A 220 -36.90 -41.22 26.94
CA LYS A 220 -35.66 -41.92 26.59
C LYS A 220 -35.68 -42.44 25.16
N ILE A 221 -34.54 -42.36 24.51
CA ILE A 221 -34.32 -42.87 23.17
C ILE A 221 -33.16 -43.87 23.28
N PRO A 222 -33.32 -45.12 22.82
CA PRO A 222 -34.49 -45.68 22.12
C PRO A 222 -35.58 -46.26 23.04
N GLU A 223 -35.43 -46.26 24.37
CA GLU A 223 -36.25 -47.12 25.26
C GLU A 223 -37.74 -46.77 25.35
N ASP A 224 -38.10 -45.48 25.27
CA ASP A 224 -39.51 -45.04 25.28
C ASP A 224 -40.03 -44.78 23.84
N ILE A 225 -39.13 -44.45 22.90
CA ILE A 225 -39.40 -44.30 21.47
C ILE A 225 -38.10 -44.40 20.66
N ALA A 226 -38.08 -45.22 19.61
CA ALA A 226 -37.01 -45.23 18.62
C ALA A 226 -37.18 -44.09 17.60
N VAL A 227 -36.07 -43.50 17.13
CA VAL A 227 -36.12 -42.45 16.11
C VAL A 227 -35.18 -42.79 14.97
N ALA A 228 -35.67 -42.81 13.74
CA ALA A 228 -34.87 -43.03 12.54
C ALA A 228 -35.01 -41.84 11.58
N GLY A 229 -33.95 -41.57 10.84
CA GLY A 229 -33.88 -40.50 9.86
C GLY A 229 -33.65 -41.01 8.44
N PHE A 230 -33.19 -40.09 7.60
CA PHE A 230 -32.82 -40.31 6.21
C PHE A 230 -31.78 -39.25 5.80
N ASP A 231 -30.97 -39.53 4.79
CA ASP A 231 -29.82 -38.74 4.30
C ASP A 231 -28.48 -38.91 5.08
N SER A 232 -28.44 -39.61 6.23
CA SER A 232 -27.25 -39.86 7.08
C SER A 232 -26.35 -38.64 7.28
N PHE A 233 -26.97 -37.56 7.75
CA PHE A 233 -26.37 -36.26 7.93
C PHE A 233 -25.34 -36.28 9.07
N ARG A 234 -24.22 -35.56 8.91
CA ARG A 234 -23.07 -35.59 9.85
C ARG A 234 -23.46 -35.31 11.31
N ASP A 235 -24.34 -34.32 11.53
CA ASP A 235 -24.82 -33.99 12.88
C ASP A 235 -25.68 -35.12 13.48
N GLY A 236 -26.33 -35.93 12.65
CA GLY A 236 -27.07 -37.13 13.06
C GLY A 236 -26.13 -38.27 13.44
N GLN A 237 -25.04 -38.47 12.69
CA GLN A 237 -24.00 -39.46 12.99
C GLN A 237 -23.23 -39.13 14.29
N HIS A 238 -22.98 -37.85 14.56
CA HIS A 238 -22.27 -37.38 15.77
C HIS A 238 -23.20 -36.94 16.92
N SER A 239 -24.52 -37.15 16.79
CA SER A 239 -25.46 -36.84 17.87
C SER A 239 -25.13 -37.64 19.14
N PRO A 240 -25.47 -37.15 20.35
CA PRO A 240 -25.20 -37.86 21.62
C PRO A 240 -25.73 -39.31 21.65
N LEU A 241 -26.77 -39.57 20.87
CA LEU A 241 -27.16 -40.89 20.39
C LEU A 241 -27.19 -40.82 18.85
N PRO A 242 -26.29 -41.53 18.13
CA PRO A 242 -26.26 -41.50 16.67
C PRO A 242 -27.58 -41.95 16.04
N ILE A 243 -28.07 -41.21 15.05
CA ILE A 243 -29.34 -41.46 14.36
C ILE A 243 -29.19 -42.58 13.32
N THR A 244 -30.02 -43.62 13.42
CA THR A 244 -30.15 -44.66 12.38
C THR A 244 -30.76 -44.06 11.12
N SER A 245 -30.07 -44.19 9.99
CA SER A 245 -30.35 -43.47 8.75
C SER A 245 -29.78 -44.21 7.53
N VAL A 246 -29.89 -43.65 6.31
CA VAL A 246 -29.29 -44.22 5.09
C VAL A 246 -28.21 -43.32 4.55
N LYS A 247 -27.04 -43.89 4.28
CA LYS A 247 -25.94 -43.23 3.58
C LYS A 247 -26.24 -43.23 2.09
N VAL A 248 -26.80 -42.13 1.61
CA VAL A 248 -27.12 -41.93 0.19
C VAL A 248 -25.82 -41.92 -0.63
N PRO A 249 -25.72 -42.66 -1.76
CA PRO A 249 -24.50 -42.81 -2.56
C PRO A 249 -24.24 -41.57 -3.45
N ILE A 250 -24.08 -40.41 -2.81
CA ILE A 250 -23.96 -39.10 -3.47
C ILE A 250 -22.62 -38.98 -4.22
N PHE A 251 -21.56 -39.61 -3.72
CA PHE A 251 -20.23 -39.61 -4.34
C PHE A 251 -20.22 -40.46 -5.62
N GLU A 252 -20.81 -41.65 -5.53
CA GLU A 252 -20.98 -42.60 -6.62
C GLU A 252 -21.91 -42.02 -7.70
N PHE A 253 -22.96 -41.28 -7.29
CA PHE A 253 -23.80 -40.53 -8.21
C PHE A 253 -23.04 -39.41 -8.93
N GLY A 254 -22.13 -38.71 -8.25
CA GLY A 254 -21.24 -37.73 -8.86
C GLY A 254 -20.33 -38.34 -9.94
N LEU A 255 -19.72 -39.50 -9.64
CA LEU A 255 -18.93 -40.27 -10.62
C LEU A 255 -19.77 -40.66 -11.84
N TYR A 256 -20.93 -41.27 -11.60
CA TYR A 256 -21.88 -41.67 -12.65
C TYR A 256 -22.28 -40.48 -13.54
N VAL A 257 -22.61 -39.31 -12.97
CA VAL A 257 -22.97 -38.12 -13.77
C VAL A 257 -21.82 -37.66 -14.66
N GLY A 258 -20.56 -37.78 -14.20
CA GLY A 258 -19.38 -37.49 -15.02
C GLY A 258 -19.21 -38.48 -16.19
N ASP A 259 -19.38 -39.77 -15.93
CA ASP A 259 -19.25 -40.82 -16.95
C ASP A 259 -20.40 -40.72 -17.99
N CYS A 260 -21.62 -40.51 -17.53
CA CYS A 260 -22.80 -40.26 -18.38
C CYS A 260 -22.63 -39.03 -19.28
N LEU A 261 -21.90 -38.03 -18.80
CA LEU A 261 -21.61 -36.81 -19.56
C LEU A 261 -20.55 -37.07 -20.63
N ASP A 262 -19.53 -37.89 -20.36
CA ASP A 262 -18.59 -38.36 -21.39
C ASP A 262 -19.33 -39.13 -22.49
N ASP A 263 -20.17 -40.09 -22.11
CA ASP A 263 -21.01 -40.87 -23.03
C ASP A 263 -21.92 -39.96 -23.87
N LEU A 264 -22.53 -38.93 -23.28
CA LEU A 264 -23.33 -37.95 -24.00
C LEU A 264 -22.53 -37.10 -24.99
N ILE A 265 -21.29 -36.69 -24.65
CA ILE A 265 -20.41 -35.98 -25.59
C ILE A 265 -19.94 -36.92 -26.71
N ALA A 266 -19.75 -38.21 -26.41
CA ALA A 266 -19.40 -39.24 -27.40
C ALA A 266 -20.58 -39.66 -28.30
N GLY A 267 -21.82 -39.45 -27.85
CA GLY A 267 -23.05 -39.84 -28.56
C GLY A 267 -23.55 -41.25 -28.25
N ASN A 268 -23.14 -41.82 -27.10
CA ASN A 268 -23.53 -43.14 -26.62
C ASN A 268 -24.89 -43.13 -25.89
N GLU A 269 -25.45 -44.32 -25.65
CA GLU A 269 -26.60 -44.48 -24.74
C GLU A 269 -26.12 -44.50 -23.29
N ILE A 270 -27.00 -44.12 -22.34
CA ILE A 270 -26.70 -44.05 -20.91
C ILE A 270 -27.50 -45.13 -20.19
N GLU A 271 -26.88 -45.84 -19.25
CA GLU A 271 -27.55 -46.79 -18.34
C GLU A 271 -28.27 -46.06 -17.18
N GLU A 272 -29.16 -46.74 -16.45
CA GLU A 272 -29.81 -46.15 -15.26
C GLU A 272 -28.91 -46.26 -14.01
N PHE A 273 -28.96 -45.26 -13.12
CA PHE A 273 -28.20 -45.28 -11.86
C PHE A 273 -28.81 -46.25 -10.84
N ASP A 274 -28.24 -47.46 -10.74
CA ASP A 274 -28.63 -48.50 -9.78
C ASP A 274 -27.46 -48.85 -8.84
N VAL A 275 -27.25 -48.01 -7.81
CA VAL A 275 -26.24 -48.24 -6.75
C VAL A 275 -26.94 -48.47 -5.41
N GLU A 276 -26.65 -49.61 -4.78
CA GLU A 276 -27.26 -50.00 -3.51
C GLU A 276 -26.73 -49.16 -2.33
N ALA A 277 -27.59 -48.36 -1.70
CA ALA A 277 -27.20 -47.57 -0.52
C ALA A 277 -26.98 -48.42 0.75
N GLU A 278 -25.99 -48.00 1.53
CA GLU A 278 -25.60 -48.57 2.81
C GLU A 278 -26.49 -48.05 3.96
N LEU A 279 -26.99 -48.95 4.81
CA LEU A 279 -27.75 -48.59 6.01
C LEU A 279 -26.78 -48.18 7.14
N PHE A 280 -26.89 -46.96 7.63
CA PHE A 280 -26.14 -46.50 8.80
C PHE A 280 -26.93 -46.83 10.07
N ILE A 281 -26.49 -47.86 10.80
CA ILE A 281 -27.12 -48.30 12.05
C ILE A 281 -26.53 -47.51 13.22
N GLY A 282 -27.31 -46.58 13.75
CA GLY A 282 -26.99 -45.80 14.95
C GLY A 282 -27.62 -46.38 16.22
N ASN A 283 -27.36 -45.76 17.37
CA ASN A 283 -27.95 -46.19 18.64
C ASN A 283 -29.45 -45.83 18.76
N SER A 284 -29.97 -44.91 17.95
CA SER A 284 -31.35 -44.40 18.06
C SER A 284 -32.46 -45.40 17.70
N CYS A 285 -32.12 -46.57 17.15
CA CYS A 285 -33.05 -47.68 16.91
C CYS A 285 -33.00 -48.79 17.98
N GLY A 286 -31.91 -48.90 18.76
CA GLY A 286 -31.73 -49.98 19.75
C GLY A 286 -30.58 -50.97 19.46
N CYS A 287 -29.96 -50.92 18.29
CA CYS A 287 -28.79 -51.76 17.98
C CYS A 287 -27.53 -51.31 18.76
N HIS A 288 -26.62 -52.25 19.02
CA HIS A 288 -25.27 -51.94 19.51
C HIS A 288 -24.32 -51.80 18.31
N CYS A 289 -23.84 -50.59 18.03
CA CYS A 289 -23.06 -50.27 16.82
C CYS A 289 -21.73 -51.06 16.68
N GLU A 290 -21.58 -51.76 15.56
CA GLU A 290 -20.25 -52.11 14.99
C GLU A 290 -19.79 -51.09 13.93
N SER A 291 -20.70 -50.25 13.42
CA SER A 291 -20.46 -49.29 12.32
C SER A 291 -19.63 -48.05 12.69
N LEU A 292 -19.23 -47.90 13.96
CA LEU A 292 -18.50 -46.73 14.46
C LEU A 292 -16.98 -46.98 14.47
N LYS A 293 -16.32 -46.62 13.38
CA LYS A 293 -14.90 -46.22 13.41
C LYS A 293 -14.79 -44.70 13.29
N PRO A 294 -14.32 -43.98 14.32
CA PRO A 294 -13.95 -42.59 14.15
C PRO A 294 -12.60 -42.51 13.40
N GLU A 295 -12.65 -42.27 12.09
CA GLU A 295 -11.49 -41.76 11.37
C GLU A 295 -11.41 -40.25 11.56
N TYR A 296 -10.72 -39.85 12.63
CA TYR A 296 -10.05 -38.57 12.71
C TYR A 296 -8.58 -38.83 13.06
N PRO A 297 -7.61 -38.32 12.30
CA PRO A 297 -6.22 -38.32 12.74
C PRO A 297 -6.15 -37.52 14.05
N LEU A 298 -5.70 -38.17 15.12
CA LEU A 298 -5.40 -37.47 16.37
C LEU A 298 -4.24 -36.50 16.09
N ARG A 299 -4.43 -35.23 16.47
CA ARG A 299 -3.37 -34.22 16.35
C ARG A 299 -2.21 -34.59 17.28
N ASN A 300 -0.99 -34.51 16.77
CA ASN A 300 0.23 -34.86 17.49
C ASN A 300 0.65 -33.80 18.55
N SER A 301 -0.02 -32.64 18.55
CA SER A 301 0.23 -31.48 19.43
C SER A 301 -1.07 -30.90 19.98
N TRP A 302 -0.96 -30.13 21.06
CA TRP A 302 -2.07 -29.33 21.60
C TRP A 302 -2.21 -27.97 20.91
N ASP A 303 -1.10 -27.41 20.40
CA ASP A 303 -1.06 -26.17 19.62
C ASP A 303 -1.28 -26.41 18.11
N THR A 304 -1.79 -25.40 17.39
CA THR A 304 -1.98 -25.40 15.93
C THR A 304 -1.68 -24.06 15.28
N GLU A 305 -1.02 -24.08 14.11
CA GLU A 305 -0.93 -22.90 13.21
C GLU A 305 -2.30 -22.44 12.71
N GLU A 306 -3.28 -23.36 12.64
CA GLU A 306 -4.70 -23.05 12.37
C GLU A 306 -5.27 -21.98 13.31
N SER A 307 -4.70 -21.80 14.51
CA SER A 307 -5.13 -20.79 15.49
C SER A 307 -4.62 -19.37 15.21
N ARG A 308 -3.67 -19.17 14.29
CA ARG A 308 -3.09 -17.85 13.99
C ARG A 308 -3.36 -17.39 12.56
N GLY A 309 -3.20 -18.26 11.56
CA GLY A 309 -3.21 -17.88 10.14
C GLY A 309 -4.53 -18.05 9.37
N ARG A 310 -5.63 -18.51 9.99
CA ARG A 310 -6.91 -18.73 9.28
C ARG A 310 -7.90 -17.59 9.42
N VAL A 311 -8.85 -17.53 8.48
CA VAL A 311 -9.91 -16.52 8.40
C VAL A 311 -10.71 -16.37 9.70
N ASN A 312 -10.94 -17.48 10.42
CA ASN A 312 -11.67 -17.53 11.69
C ASN A 312 -10.76 -17.38 12.95
N SER A 313 -9.49 -17.02 12.77
CA SER A 313 -8.55 -16.71 13.86
C SER A 313 -8.98 -15.47 14.65
N VAL A 314 -8.81 -15.49 15.97
CA VAL A 314 -8.98 -14.29 16.81
C VAL A 314 -7.88 -13.25 16.60
N PHE A 315 -6.82 -13.60 15.87
CA PHE A 315 -5.72 -12.74 15.45
C PHE A 315 -5.83 -12.31 13.96
N ASN A 316 -7.00 -12.50 13.33
CA ASN A 316 -7.23 -12.02 11.97
C ASN A 316 -7.69 -10.56 11.99
N HIS A 317 -6.83 -9.65 11.53
CA HIS A 317 -7.08 -8.21 11.47
C HIS A 317 -7.39 -7.69 10.06
N MET A 318 -7.58 -8.59 9.08
CA MET A 318 -7.80 -8.24 7.66
C MET A 318 -8.88 -7.17 7.45
N ASN A 319 -9.96 -7.18 8.23
CA ASN A 319 -11.05 -6.20 8.08
C ASN A 319 -10.66 -4.82 8.59
N GLU A 320 -9.98 -4.75 9.74
CA GLU A 320 -9.41 -3.54 10.31
C GLU A 320 -8.36 -2.93 9.36
N ASP A 321 -7.43 -3.76 8.87
CA ASP A 321 -6.36 -3.35 7.96
C ASP A 321 -6.92 -2.79 6.64
N MET A 322 -7.95 -3.40 6.07
CA MET A 322 -8.65 -2.90 4.88
C MET A 322 -9.38 -1.56 5.12
N MET A 323 -9.90 -1.31 6.33
CA MET A 323 -10.57 -0.04 6.66
C MET A 323 -9.60 1.14 6.78
N LEU A 324 -8.36 0.88 7.21
CA LEU A 324 -7.32 1.91 7.33
C LEU A 324 -6.87 2.46 5.96
N GLN A 325 -6.98 1.67 4.89
CA GLN A 325 -6.41 2.02 3.58
C GLN A 325 -6.97 3.31 2.98
N ASN A 326 -6.07 4.20 2.57
CA ASN A 326 -6.39 5.52 1.99
C ASN A 326 -6.30 5.56 0.45
N SER A 327 -5.81 4.48 -0.19
CA SER A 327 -5.72 4.36 -1.65
C SER A 327 -6.25 3.01 -2.12
N PHE A 328 -6.72 2.96 -3.38
CA PHE A 328 -7.22 1.72 -3.97
C PHE A 328 -6.11 0.66 -4.06
N SER A 329 -4.89 1.07 -4.42
CA SER A 329 -3.71 0.20 -4.41
C SER A 329 -3.41 -0.37 -3.02
N GLY A 330 -3.56 0.43 -1.94
CA GLY A 330 -3.40 -0.03 -0.56
C GLY A 330 -4.46 -1.07 -0.16
N LEU A 331 -5.71 -0.86 -0.58
CA LEU A 331 -6.78 -1.85 -0.38
C LEU A 331 -6.48 -3.17 -1.10
N ILE A 332 -6.16 -3.12 -2.40
CA ILE A 332 -5.87 -4.33 -3.17
C ILE A 332 -4.64 -5.04 -2.60
N ASN A 333 -3.64 -4.29 -2.15
CA ASN A 333 -2.49 -4.86 -1.46
C ASN A 333 -2.87 -5.56 -0.14
N CYS A 334 -3.72 -4.94 0.70
CA CYS A 334 -4.20 -5.55 1.93
C CYS A 334 -4.97 -6.85 1.68
N ILE A 335 -5.74 -6.93 0.57
CA ILE A 335 -6.42 -8.16 0.13
C ILE A 335 -5.38 -9.21 -0.30
N PHE A 336 -4.42 -8.83 -1.15
CA PHE A 336 -3.35 -9.69 -1.65
C PHE A 336 -2.53 -10.32 -0.52
N LEU A 337 -2.07 -9.51 0.44
CA LEU A 337 -1.30 -9.95 1.61
C LEU A 337 -2.05 -10.92 2.53
N ASN A 338 -3.38 -11.00 2.41
CA ASN A 338 -4.24 -11.92 3.16
C ASN A 338 -4.68 -13.16 2.37
N THR A 339 -4.25 -13.35 1.12
CA THR A 339 -4.57 -14.56 0.32
C THR A 339 -4.03 -15.86 0.93
N TYR A 340 -2.94 -15.80 1.71
CA TYR A 340 -2.40 -16.96 2.43
C TYR A 340 -3.42 -17.64 3.35
N GLN A 341 -4.41 -16.90 3.88
CA GLN A 341 -5.43 -17.43 4.81
C GLN A 341 -6.34 -18.50 4.20
N ILE A 342 -6.36 -18.59 2.87
CA ILE A 342 -7.19 -19.50 2.08
C ILE A 342 -6.36 -20.41 1.15
N ARG A 343 -5.04 -20.49 1.35
CA ARG A 343 -4.21 -21.54 0.71
C ARG A 343 -4.43 -22.89 1.44
N PRO A 344 -4.29 -24.04 0.74
CA PRO A 344 -3.76 -24.20 -0.61
C PRO A 344 -4.81 -23.95 -1.71
N PHE A 345 -4.38 -23.24 -2.75
CA PHE A 345 -5.00 -23.18 -4.08
C PHE A 345 -3.88 -23.19 -5.12
N HIS A 346 -4.10 -23.75 -6.31
CA HIS A 346 -3.10 -23.79 -7.38
C HIS A 346 -3.06 -22.48 -8.18
N GLY A 347 -4.16 -21.72 -8.16
CA GLY A 347 -4.22 -20.37 -8.69
C GLY A 347 -5.47 -19.64 -8.20
N LEU A 348 -5.33 -18.33 -8.00
CA LEU A 348 -6.39 -17.42 -7.56
C LEU A 348 -6.39 -16.20 -8.48
N ASP A 349 -7.57 -15.78 -8.95
CA ASP A 349 -7.76 -14.59 -9.77
C ASP A 349 -8.90 -13.75 -9.20
N ILE A 350 -8.66 -12.44 -9.00
CA ILE A 350 -9.68 -11.49 -8.54
C ILE A 350 -9.96 -10.49 -9.65
N CYS A 351 -11.17 -10.54 -10.19
CA CYS A 351 -11.57 -9.75 -11.35
C CYS A 351 -12.70 -8.78 -10.96
N ILE A 352 -12.55 -7.49 -11.23
CA ILE A 352 -13.55 -6.45 -10.92
C ILE A 352 -14.02 -5.69 -12.16
N ASN A 353 -15.19 -5.06 -12.08
CA ASN A 353 -15.74 -4.24 -13.16
C ASN A 353 -14.84 -3.00 -13.42
N ASP A 354 -14.70 -2.60 -14.69
CA ASP A 354 -13.87 -1.43 -15.07
C ASP A 354 -14.32 -0.10 -14.44
N LYS A 355 -15.57 -0.08 -13.95
CA LYS A 355 -16.22 1.00 -13.22
C LYS A 355 -16.88 0.47 -11.92
N TRP A 356 -16.16 -0.35 -11.17
CA TRP A 356 -16.64 -1.01 -9.94
C TRP A 356 -17.14 -0.05 -8.84
N THR A 357 -16.75 1.23 -8.89
CA THR A 357 -17.20 2.26 -7.94
C THR A 357 -18.63 2.76 -8.19
N GLU A 358 -19.17 2.58 -9.40
CA GLU A 358 -20.58 2.84 -9.72
C GLU A 358 -21.44 1.63 -9.32
N GLU A 359 -22.59 1.85 -8.69
CA GLU A 359 -23.48 0.76 -8.23
C GLU A 359 -24.18 0.05 -9.40
N ARG A 360 -23.97 -1.26 -9.53
CA ARG A 360 -24.53 -2.11 -10.61
C ARG A 360 -24.81 -3.53 -10.10
N SER A 361 -25.79 -4.22 -10.66
CA SER A 361 -26.12 -5.60 -10.26
C SER A 361 -25.72 -6.68 -11.27
N PHE A 362 -24.76 -6.37 -12.16
CA PHE A 362 -24.33 -7.21 -13.29
C PHE A 362 -22.90 -6.85 -13.68
N PHE A 363 -22.22 -7.73 -14.41
CA PHE A 363 -20.84 -7.48 -14.85
C PHE A 363 -20.80 -6.58 -16.08
N THR A 364 -19.87 -5.63 -16.09
CA THR A 364 -19.56 -4.80 -17.26
C THR A 364 -19.02 -5.63 -18.40
N ASP A 365 -19.11 -5.11 -19.62
CA ASP A 365 -18.49 -5.76 -20.79
C ASP A 365 -16.96 -5.80 -20.68
N ARG A 366 -16.36 -5.01 -19.77
CA ARG A 366 -14.93 -5.02 -19.46
C ARG A 366 -14.66 -5.26 -17.98
N LEU A 367 -13.65 -6.07 -17.68
CA LEU A 367 -13.28 -6.52 -16.34
C LEU A 367 -11.75 -6.43 -16.16
N ILE A 368 -11.28 -5.99 -14.99
CA ILE A 368 -9.87 -5.83 -14.62
C ILE A 368 -9.46 -6.97 -13.69
N ASN A 369 -8.43 -7.75 -14.03
CA ASN A 369 -7.87 -8.77 -13.15
C ASN A 369 -6.84 -8.14 -12.22
N ILE A 370 -7.27 -7.76 -11.02
CA ILE A 370 -6.50 -6.95 -10.07
C ILE A 370 -5.49 -7.74 -9.25
N ILE A 371 -5.74 -9.03 -9.01
CA ILE A 371 -4.84 -9.94 -8.28
C ILE A 371 -4.79 -11.27 -9.01
N SER A 372 -3.57 -11.74 -9.28
CA SER A 372 -3.28 -13.07 -9.84
C SER A 372 -2.27 -13.77 -8.94
N CYS A 373 -2.63 -14.92 -8.39
CA CYS A 373 -1.73 -15.79 -7.61
C CYS A 373 -1.60 -17.16 -8.28
N GLY A 374 -0.45 -17.83 -8.13
CA GLY A 374 -0.14 -19.10 -8.77
C GLY A 374 1.08 -19.83 -8.20
N GLU A 375 1.23 -21.11 -8.54
CA GLU A 375 2.34 -21.96 -8.07
C GLU A 375 3.47 -22.14 -9.10
N SER A 376 3.34 -21.60 -10.31
CA SER A 376 4.31 -21.78 -11.41
C SER A 376 5.12 -20.51 -11.68
N GLU A 377 6.40 -20.68 -12.09
CA GLU A 377 7.26 -19.58 -12.56
C GLU A 377 6.59 -18.71 -13.65
N ASP A 378 5.70 -19.30 -14.46
CA ASP A 378 4.95 -18.62 -15.53
C ASP A 378 3.77 -17.73 -15.06
N LYS A 379 3.33 -17.83 -13.79
CA LYS A 379 2.25 -17.00 -13.22
C LYS A 379 2.54 -16.66 -11.75
N PRO A 380 3.49 -15.74 -11.49
CA PRO A 380 3.84 -15.33 -10.14
C PRO A 380 2.72 -14.53 -9.47
N ASP A 381 2.67 -14.59 -8.13
CA ASP A 381 1.80 -13.78 -7.29
C ASP A 381 2.02 -12.29 -7.55
N SER A 382 0.98 -11.62 -8.07
CA SER A 382 1.06 -10.28 -8.65
C SER A 382 -0.24 -9.47 -8.50
N ILE A 383 -0.08 -8.15 -8.47
CA ILE A 383 -1.15 -7.15 -8.47
C ILE A 383 -1.05 -6.34 -9.77
N ASP A 384 -2.12 -6.26 -10.56
CA ASP A 384 -2.17 -5.44 -11.78
C ASP A 384 -3.48 -4.66 -11.88
N LEU A 385 -3.42 -3.37 -11.56
CA LEU A 385 -4.61 -2.51 -11.55
C LEU A 385 -5.04 -2.02 -12.95
N MET A 386 -4.32 -2.41 -14.01
CA MET A 386 -4.50 -1.91 -15.37
C MET A 386 -4.89 -3.01 -16.37
N ARG A 387 -4.66 -4.29 -16.05
CA ARG A 387 -4.91 -5.43 -16.95
C ARG A 387 -6.41 -5.72 -17.11
N CYS A 388 -6.97 -5.11 -18.15
CA CYS A 388 -8.39 -5.13 -18.49
C CYS A 388 -8.69 -6.05 -19.68
N TYR A 389 -9.81 -6.77 -19.61
CA TYR A 389 -10.29 -7.75 -20.60
C TYR A 389 -11.74 -7.49 -20.98
N ASP A 390 -12.14 -7.95 -22.17
CA ASP A 390 -13.56 -8.11 -22.47
C ASP A 390 -14.15 -9.32 -21.72
N LYS A 391 -15.39 -9.21 -21.23
CA LYS A 391 -16.09 -10.23 -20.45
C LYS A 391 -16.22 -11.58 -21.17
N SER A 392 -16.25 -11.57 -22.51
CA SER A 392 -16.24 -12.79 -23.33
C SER A 392 -14.92 -13.55 -23.33
N GLU A 393 -13.80 -12.87 -23.02
CA GLU A 393 -12.44 -13.37 -23.14
C GLU A 393 -11.83 -13.75 -21.78
N ILE A 394 -12.28 -13.14 -20.68
CA ILE A 394 -11.67 -13.32 -19.35
C ILE A 394 -11.64 -14.79 -18.87
N LEU A 395 -12.67 -15.58 -19.18
CA LEU A 395 -12.71 -17.02 -18.89
C LEU A 395 -11.68 -17.83 -19.70
N SER A 396 -11.19 -17.31 -20.82
CA SER A 396 -10.12 -17.93 -21.60
C SER A 396 -8.73 -17.56 -21.08
N ASP A 397 -8.55 -16.35 -20.53
CA ASP A 397 -7.26 -15.86 -20.01
C ASP A 397 -6.89 -16.36 -18.61
N ILE A 398 -7.86 -16.87 -17.83
CA ILE A 398 -7.66 -17.49 -16.49
C ILE A 398 -6.93 -18.87 -16.59
N ASN A 399 -6.07 -19.02 -17.60
CA ASN A 399 -5.11 -20.09 -17.84
C ASN A 399 -5.71 -21.52 -17.82
N MET A 400 -6.84 -21.68 -18.53
CA MET A 400 -7.51 -22.97 -18.76
C MET A 400 -6.86 -23.80 -19.89
N GLU A 401 -5.54 -23.76 -20.05
CA GLU A 401 -4.79 -24.49 -21.11
C GLU A 401 -3.52 -25.18 -20.56
N ASP A 402 -3.58 -25.70 -19.33
CA ASP A 402 -2.51 -26.50 -18.72
C ASP A 402 -2.48 -27.96 -19.24
N ASN A 403 -1.31 -28.60 -19.13
CA ASN A 403 -1.07 -30.00 -19.50
C ASN A 403 -1.84 -31.01 -18.64
N GLU A 404 -2.34 -30.60 -17.47
CA GLU A 404 -3.13 -31.42 -16.54
C GLU A 404 -4.57 -30.89 -16.39
N PRO A 405 -5.57 -31.73 -16.05
CA PRO A 405 -6.93 -31.27 -15.79
C PRO A 405 -6.99 -30.32 -14.60
N ARG A 406 -7.87 -29.31 -14.66
CA ARG A 406 -8.08 -28.36 -13.55
C ARG A 406 -9.57 -28.15 -13.26
N SER A 407 -9.84 -27.88 -11.99
CA SER A 407 -11.13 -27.36 -11.53
C SER A 407 -11.00 -25.84 -11.31
N PHE A 408 -12.06 -25.11 -11.61
CA PHE A 408 -12.15 -23.66 -11.46
C PHE A 408 -13.47 -23.30 -10.77
N PHE A 409 -13.40 -22.64 -9.62
CA PHE A 409 -14.56 -22.25 -8.82
C PHE A 409 -14.74 -20.73 -8.87
N PHE A 410 -15.84 -20.28 -9.48
CA PHE A 410 -16.17 -18.88 -9.70
C PHE A 410 -17.22 -18.42 -8.68
N PHE A 411 -16.89 -17.38 -7.92
CA PHE A 411 -17.74 -16.80 -6.87
C PHE A 411 -17.97 -15.30 -7.06
N PRO A 412 -19.15 -14.75 -6.72
CA PRO A 412 -19.44 -13.32 -6.83
C PRO A 412 -18.74 -12.50 -5.74
N LEU A 413 -18.12 -11.38 -6.12
CA LEU A 413 -17.79 -10.28 -5.21
C LEU A 413 -18.93 -9.27 -5.22
N HIS A 414 -19.72 -9.21 -4.15
CA HIS A 414 -20.88 -8.34 -4.09
C HIS A 414 -21.18 -7.81 -2.67
N PHE A 415 -21.84 -6.66 -2.60
CA PHE A 415 -22.45 -6.13 -1.36
C PHE A 415 -23.89 -5.71 -1.63
N GLU A 416 -24.85 -6.29 -0.89
CA GLU A 416 -26.29 -6.26 -1.24
C GLU A 416 -26.47 -6.59 -2.74
N SER A 417 -27.07 -5.68 -3.53
CA SER A 417 -27.27 -5.83 -4.97
C SER A 417 -26.12 -5.31 -5.84
N ASN A 418 -25.05 -4.75 -5.24
CA ASN A 418 -23.91 -4.22 -5.98
C ASN A 418 -22.89 -5.33 -6.26
N ALA A 419 -22.69 -5.70 -7.52
CA ALA A 419 -21.69 -6.65 -7.97
C ALA A 419 -20.40 -5.89 -8.33
N PHE A 420 -19.34 -6.09 -7.56
CA PHE A 420 -18.02 -5.54 -7.83
C PHE A 420 -17.27 -6.33 -8.90
N GLY A 421 -17.48 -7.66 -8.93
CA GLY A 421 -16.65 -8.57 -9.71
C GLY A 421 -16.84 -10.03 -9.33
N PHE A 422 -15.84 -10.86 -9.57
CA PHE A 422 -15.80 -12.26 -9.17
C PHE A 422 -14.39 -12.68 -8.73
N ILE A 423 -14.33 -13.79 -7.98
CA ILE A 423 -13.08 -14.47 -7.64
C ILE A 423 -13.11 -15.87 -8.25
N THR A 424 -11.96 -16.30 -8.77
CA THR A 424 -11.73 -17.67 -9.22
C THR A 424 -10.71 -18.34 -8.31
N LEU A 425 -11.00 -19.56 -7.86
CA LEU A 425 -10.04 -20.45 -7.21
C LEU A 425 -9.86 -21.70 -8.10
N SER A 426 -8.62 -22.18 -8.26
CA SER A 426 -8.33 -23.35 -9.08
C SER A 426 -7.51 -24.42 -8.36
N TYR A 427 -7.78 -25.68 -8.69
CA TYR A 427 -7.17 -26.86 -8.06
C TYR A 427 -6.89 -27.96 -9.09
N LYS A 428 -5.70 -28.59 -8.99
CA LYS A 428 -5.33 -29.81 -9.74
C LYS A 428 -5.71 -31.11 -9.02
N ASP A 429 -6.02 -31.05 -7.72
CA ASP A 429 -6.50 -32.18 -6.95
C ASP A 429 -8.05 -32.20 -6.97
N PRO A 430 -8.70 -33.23 -7.53
CA PRO A 430 -10.17 -33.32 -7.56
C PRO A 430 -10.80 -33.59 -6.18
N ASP A 431 -10.01 -33.88 -5.15
CA ASP A 431 -10.47 -34.03 -3.77
C ASP A 431 -10.47 -32.71 -2.96
N ILE A 432 -9.85 -31.64 -3.48
CA ILE A 432 -9.82 -30.32 -2.83
C ILE A 432 -10.88 -29.40 -3.47
N LEU A 433 -11.75 -28.84 -2.63
CA LEU A 433 -12.81 -27.91 -3.02
C LEU A 433 -12.87 -26.74 -2.03
N PRO A 434 -13.27 -25.52 -2.44
CA PRO A 434 -13.49 -24.40 -1.52
C PRO A 434 -14.51 -24.74 -0.43
N GLY A 435 -14.21 -24.36 0.81
CA GLY A 435 -15.03 -24.61 1.98
C GLY A 435 -15.61 -23.33 2.61
N SER A 436 -15.76 -23.36 3.94
CA SER A 436 -16.35 -22.26 4.69
C SER A 436 -15.43 -21.05 4.84
N ASP A 437 -14.12 -21.27 4.86
CA ASP A 437 -13.13 -20.23 5.18
C ASP A 437 -12.93 -19.30 3.97
N GLU A 438 -12.81 -19.88 2.77
CA GLU A 438 -12.79 -19.19 1.47
C GLU A 438 -14.01 -18.28 1.32
N ARG A 439 -15.21 -18.78 1.61
CA ARG A 439 -16.46 -18.01 1.56
C ARG A 439 -16.47 -16.82 2.53
N ILE A 440 -15.91 -16.97 3.73
CA ILE A 440 -15.84 -15.87 4.71
C ILE A 440 -14.81 -14.84 4.24
N TRP A 441 -13.67 -15.29 3.72
CA TRP A 441 -12.63 -14.42 3.19
C TRP A 441 -13.12 -13.59 2.00
N ILE A 442 -13.76 -14.22 1.01
CA ILE A 442 -14.33 -13.52 -0.16
C ILE A 442 -15.40 -12.49 0.27
N ARG A 443 -16.16 -12.77 1.34
CA ARG A 443 -17.10 -11.80 1.93
C ARG A 443 -16.38 -10.61 2.60
N ASN A 444 -15.27 -10.85 3.31
CA ASN A 444 -14.44 -9.77 3.86
C ASN A 444 -13.88 -8.88 2.73
N VAL A 445 -13.36 -9.47 1.64
CA VAL A 445 -12.91 -8.71 0.45
C VAL A 445 -14.02 -7.82 -0.11
N ALA A 446 -15.24 -8.36 -0.28
CA ALA A 446 -16.37 -7.58 -0.76
C ALA A 446 -16.78 -6.44 0.20
N LEU A 447 -16.64 -6.63 1.52
CA LEU A 447 -16.85 -5.58 2.53
C LEU A 447 -15.77 -4.49 2.46
N GLY A 448 -14.50 -4.87 2.28
CA GLY A 448 -13.39 -3.93 2.08
C GLY A 448 -13.59 -3.04 0.85
N LEU A 449 -14.00 -3.64 -0.28
CA LEU A 449 -14.34 -2.92 -1.50
C LEU A 449 -15.49 -1.91 -1.28
N GLU A 450 -16.59 -2.30 -0.64
CA GLU A 450 -17.69 -1.36 -0.34
C GLU A 450 -17.23 -0.22 0.57
N ASN A 451 -16.47 -0.51 1.64
CA ASN A 451 -15.99 0.50 2.58
C ASN A 451 -15.11 1.55 1.87
N TYR A 452 -14.16 1.09 1.05
CA TYR A 452 -13.31 1.99 0.26
C TYR A 452 -14.12 2.82 -0.73
N ARG A 453 -15.02 2.21 -1.49
CA ARG A 453 -15.89 2.90 -2.46
C ARG A 453 -16.69 4.04 -1.82
N ARG A 454 -17.22 3.82 -0.61
CA ARG A 454 -17.96 4.83 0.15
C ARG A 454 -17.04 5.97 0.60
N LYS A 455 -15.83 5.66 1.07
CA LYS A 455 -14.80 6.63 1.49
C LYS A 455 -14.35 7.50 0.31
N ASP A 456 -14.02 6.88 -0.82
CA ASP A 456 -13.63 7.55 -2.07
C ASP A 456 -14.75 8.48 -2.60
N SER A 457 -16.01 8.01 -2.62
CA SER A 457 -17.16 8.82 -3.01
C SER A 457 -17.39 10.05 -2.10
N LEU A 458 -17.04 9.96 -0.81
CA LEU A 458 -17.11 11.10 0.11
C LEU A 458 -16.00 12.12 -0.17
N ILE A 459 -14.76 11.66 -0.40
CA ILE A 459 -13.61 12.51 -0.74
C ILE A 459 -13.89 13.26 -2.06
N HIS A 460 -14.33 12.56 -3.10
CA HIS A 460 -14.63 13.18 -4.39
C HIS A 460 -15.78 14.21 -4.31
N LYS A 461 -16.79 13.97 -3.46
CA LYS A 461 -17.85 14.97 -3.22
C LYS A 461 -17.33 16.21 -2.50
N ASN A 462 -16.39 16.07 -1.58
CA ASN A 462 -15.72 17.22 -0.96
C ASN A 462 -14.90 18.01 -2.00
N GLN A 463 -14.18 17.32 -2.91
CA GLN A 463 -13.46 17.98 -4.01
C GLN A 463 -14.39 18.71 -5.00
N ILE A 464 -15.62 18.22 -5.23
CA ILE A 464 -16.62 18.96 -6.04
C ILE A 464 -17.09 20.22 -5.31
N ILE A 465 -17.24 20.17 -3.98
CA ILE A 465 -17.54 21.35 -3.15
C ILE A 465 -16.38 22.36 -3.23
N GLU A 466 -15.13 21.89 -3.21
CA GLU A 466 -13.92 22.71 -3.41
C GLU A 466 -13.82 23.30 -4.83
N ALA A 467 -14.22 22.56 -5.87
CA ALA A 467 -14.24 23.09 -7.25
C ALA A 467 -15.24 24.25 -7.43
N GLY A 468 -16.29 24.29 -6.61
CA GLY A 468 -17.23 25.42 -6.49
C GLY A 468 -16.60 26.70 -5.93
N LEU A 469 -15.38 26.66 -5.40
CA LEU A 469 -14.66 27.84 -4.88
C LEU A 469 -14.15 28.77 -5.98
N ASN A 470 -13.88 28.27 -7.20
CA ASN A 470 -13.25 29.04 -8.29
C ASN A 470 -14.15 29.34 -9.50
N THR A 471 -15.37 28.79 -9.55
CA THR A 471 -16.32 28.98 -10.66
C THR A 471 -17.68 29.45 -10.16
N ASP A 472 -18.39 30.24 -10.97
CA ASP A 472 -19.76 30.68 -10.66
C ASP A 472 -20.77 29.60 -11.09
N PRO A 473 -21.58 29.05 -10.19
CA PRO A 473 -22.41 27.89 -10.47
C PRO A 473 -23.61 28.18 -11.39
N VAL A 474 -23.94 29.46 -11.63
CA VAL A 474 -25.08 29.86 -12.48
C VAL A 474 -24.66 30.05 -13.94
N THR A 475 -23.45 30.59 -14.16
CA THR A 475 -22.92 30.91 -15.50
C THR A 475 -21.89 29.92 -16.02
N GLY A 476 -21.22 29.17 -15.15
CA GLY A 476 -20.08 28.32 -15.50
C GLY A 476 -18.81 29.10 -15.86
N LEU A 477 -18.79 30.41 -15.65
CA LEU A 477 -17.59 31.25 -15.80
C LEU A 477 -16.74 31.18 -14.54
N SER A 478 -15.45 31.47 -14.67
CA SER A 478 -14.56 31.70 -13.52
C SER A 478 -15.12 32.81 -12.62
N ASN A 479 -15.19 32.56 -11.30
CA ASN A 479 -15.69 33.54 -10.33
C ASN A 479 -14.59 34.56 -9.96
N TYR A 480 -14.77 35.36 -8.89
CA TYR A 480 -13.73 36.30 -8.48
C TYR A 480 -12.39 35.63 -8.12
N SER A 481 -12.42 34.54 -7.34
CA SER A 481 -11.22 33.75 -7.02
C SER A 481 -10.59 33.14 -8.29
N GLY A 482 -11.42 32.67 -9.23
CA GLY A 482 -10.96 32.24 -10.56
C GLY A 482 -10.32 33.37 -11.39
N PHE A 483 -10.87 34.58 -11.35
CA PHE A 483 -10.29 35.77 -12.01
C PHE A 483 -8.90 36.11 -11.45
N ILE A 484 -8.75 36.15 -10.12
CA ILE A 484 -7.45 36.41 -9.48
C ILE A 484 -6.42 35.36 -9.91
N ASN A 485 -6.79 34.06 -9.87
CA ASN A 485 -5.93 32.95 -10.30
C ASN A 485 -5.55 33.00 -11.80
N GLU A 486 -6.43 33.46 -12.69
CA GLU A 486 -6.12 33.60 -14.12
C GLU A 486 -5.32 34.88 -14.45
N SER A 487 -5.44 35.93 -13.65
CA SER A 487 -4.92 37.27 -13.93
C SER A 487 -3.41 37.30 -14.24
N THR A 488 -2.60 36.55 -13.48
CA THR A 488 -1.14 36.44 -13.65
C THR A 488 -0.77 35.88 -15.04
N ALA A 489 -1.53 34.90 -15.53
CA ALA A 489 -1.34 34.31 -16.86
C ALA A 489 -1.82 35.24 -17.99
N ILE A 490 -2.77 36.14 -17.71
CA ILE A 490 -3.26 37.17 -18.65
C ILE A 490 -2.20 38.26 -18.81
N VAL A 491 -1.66 38.77 -17.69
CA VAL A 491 -0.56 39.75 -17.64
C VAL A 491 0.70 39.22 -18.34
N SER A 492 1.05 37.95 -18.09
CA SER A 492 2.19 37.29 -18.74
C SER A 492 2.05 37.18 -20.28
N LYS A 493 0.83 37.11 -20.82
CA LYS A 493 0.59 37.14 -22.27
C LYS A 493 0.68 38.56 -22.84
N LEU A 494 0.30 39.56 -22.05
CA LEU A 494 0.32 40.99 -22.43
C LEU A 494 1.74 41.53 -22.59
N SER A 495 2.64 41.20 -21.66
CA SER A 495 4.04 41.64 -21.70
C SER A 495 4.79 41.17 -22.96
N VAL A 496 4.41 40.02 -23.52
CA VAL A 496 4.98 39.47 -24.77
C VAL A 496 4.40 40.12 -26.03
N LEU A 497 3.10 40.46 -26.03
CA LEU A 497 2.42 41.02 -27.21
C LEU A 497 2.56 42.54 -27.32
N GLY A 498 2.71 43.24 -26.20
CA GLY A 498 2.82 44.71 -26.14
C GLY A 498 1.50 45.47 -26.26
N ASP A 499 0.39 44.73 -26.35
CA ASP A 499 -0.99 45.19 -26.57
C ASP A 499 -1.58 45.92 -25.35
N ASN A 500 -2.62 46.72 -25.56
CA ASN A 500 -3.44 47.31 -24.52
C ASN A 500 -4.51 46.32 -24.04
N VAL A 501 -4.85 46.34 -22.74
CA VAL A 501 -6.05 45.68 -22.22
C VAL A 501 -7.22 46.64 -22.34
N GLY A 502 -8.33 46.17 -22.91
CA GLY A 502 -9.64 46.72 -22.60
C GLY A 502 -10.40 45.80 -21.65
N VAL A 503 -11.13 46.39 -20.73
CA VAL A 503 -12.06 45.76 -19.79
C VAL A 503 -13.45 46.29 -20.09
N ILE A 504 -14.44 45.42 -20.15
CA ILE A 504 -15.85 45.81 -20.07
C ILE A 504 -16.48 45.12 -18.86
N VAL A 505 -17.25 45.88 -18.09
CA VAL A 505 -18.04 45.39 -16.96
C VAL A 505 -19.50 45.60 -17.32
N VAL A 506 -20.31 44.55 -17.22
CA VAL A 506 -21.73 44.54 -17.59
C VAL A 506 -22.56 43.96 -16.43
N ASP A 507 -23.64 44.64 -16.07
CA ASP A 507 -24.47 44.35 -14.89
C ASP A 507 -25.95 44.46 -15.27
N ILE A 508 -26.79 43.53 -14.81
CA ILE A 508 -28.23 43.53 -15.15
C ILE A 508 -28.95 44.62 -14.33
N LYS A 509 -29.55 45.57 -15.05
CA LYS A 509 -30.36 46.62 -14.44
C LYS A 509 -31.65 46.01 -13.89
N GLY A 510 -31.87 46.15 -12.58
CA GLY A 510 -33.12 45.74 -11.94
C GLY A 510 -33.26 44.22 -11.73
N LEU A 511 -32.17 43.44 -11.71
CA LEU A 511 -32.20 42.00 -11.48
C LEU A 511 -33.03 41.57 -10.25
N SER A 512 -33.00 42.36 -9.18
CA SER A 512 -33.82 42.13 -7.97
C SER A 512 -35.33 42.28 -8.21
N ALA A 513 -35.75 43.12 -9.17
CA ALA A 513 -37.14 43.24 -9.59
C ALA A 513 -37.57 42.03 -10.44
N ILE A 514 -36.72 41.58 -11.37
CA ILE A 514 -36.93 40.35 -12.17
C ILE A 514 -37.12 39.14 -11.23
N ASN A 515 -36.20 38.96 -10.27
CA ASN A 515 -36.30 37.90 -9.25
C ASN A 515 -37.57 37.98 -8.42
N LYS A 516 -38.00 39.21 -8.05
CA LYS A 516 -39.22 39.43 -7.25
C LYS A 516 -40.52 39.21 -8.03
N GLN A 517 -40.51 39.39 -9.35
CA GLN A 517 -41.70 39.27 -10.20
C GLN A 517 -41.86 37.88 -10.82
N HIS A 518 -40.77 37.23 -11.23
CA HIS A 518 -40.77 35.96 -11.96
C HIS A 518 -40.06 34.81 -11.23
N GLY A 519 -39.39 35.08 -10.11
CA GLY A 519 -38.66 34.08 -9.31
C GLY A 519 -37.18 33.95 -9.70
N HIS A 520 -36.39 33.37 -8.80
CA HIS A 520 -34.93 33.29 -8.95
C HIS A 520 -34.47 32.56 -10.22
N SER A 521 -35.14 31.47 -10.61
CA SER A 521 -34.79 30.73 -11.84
C SER A 521 -34.89 31.58 -13.11
N SER A 522 -35.77 32.58 -13.15
CA SER A 522 -35.83 33.54 -14.27
C SER A 522 -34.68 34.56 -14.22
N GLY A 523 -34.21 34.94 -13.03
CA GLY A 523 -32.97 35.71 -12.88
C GLY A 523 -31.75 34.92 -13.28
N ASP A 524 -31.64 33.64 -12.89
CA ASP A 524 -30.54 32.76 -13.28
C ASP A 524 -30.46 32.59 -14.80
N ILE A 525 -31.62 32.43 -15.47
CA ILE A 525 -31.72 32.42 -16.93
C ILE A 525 -31.25 33.77 -17.53
N ALA A 526 -31.61 34.92 -16.94
CA ALA A 526 -31.19 36.23 -17.41
C ALA A 526 -29.67 36.45 -17.23
N ILE A 527 -29.10 36.03 -16.09
CA ILE A 527 -27.66 36.08 -15.78
C ILE A 527 -26.88 35.19 -16.75
N ASN A 528 -27.29 33.95 -16.93
CA ASN A 528 -26.64 33.00 -17.83
C ASN A 528 -26.79 33.43 -19.31
N THR A 529 -27.93 34.02 -19.69
CA THR A 529 -28.11 34.62 -21.02
C THR A 529 -27.17 35.80 -21.25
N LEU A 530 -27.02 36.71 -20.28
CA LEU A 530 -26.07 37.81 -20.37
C LEU A 530 -24.62 37.29 -20.47
N ALA A 531 -24.24 36.35 -19.61
CA ALA A 531 -22.92 35.71 -19.65
C ALA A 531 -22.60 35.11 -21.03
N ASN A 532 -23.56 34.41 -21.64
CA ASN A 532 -23.44 33.88 -22.99
C ASN A 532 -23.34 34.97 -24.07
N ILE A 533 -24.08 36.08 -23.96
CA ILE A 533 -24.01 37.20 -24.90
C ILE A 533 -22.64 37.90 -24.80
N VAL A 534 -22.16 38.17 -23.58
CA VAL A 534 -20.84 38.77 -23.37
C VAL A 534 -19.75 37.84 -23.88
N SER A 535 -19.76 36.55 -23.51
CA SER A 535 -18.78 35.57 -24.01
C SER A 535 -18.78 35.48 -25.54
N LYS A 536 -19.95 35.47 -26.20
CA LYS A 536 -20.05 35.50 -27.68
C LYS A 536 -19.42 36.74 -28.30
N CYS A 537 -19.55 37.90 -27.67
CA CYS A 537 -18.86 39.13 -28.09
C CYS A 537 -17.33 39.05 -27.88
N PHE A 538 -16.87 38.17 -26.99
CA PHE A 538 -15.46 38.01 -26.57
C PHE A 538 -14.91 36.61 -26.93
N ASN A 539 -15.37 36.03 -28.05
CA ASN A 539 -14.94 34.72 -28.55
C ASN A 539 -13.68 34.74 -29.42
N ASP A 540 -13.08 35.91 -29.73
CA ASP A 540 -11.92 36.02 -30.61
C ASP A 540 -10.60 36.24 -29.84
N MET A 541 -9.66 35.29 -29.92
CA MET A 541 -8.51 35.27 -29.02
C MET A 541 -7.52 36.45 -29.15
N PRO A 542 -6.87 36.90 -28.05
CA PRO A 542 -7.10 36.51 -26.65
C PRO A 542 -8.16 37.40 -25.98
N SER A 543 -9.14 36.76 -25.34
CA SER A 543 -10.11 37.41 -24.45
C SER A 543 -10.59 36.42 -23.37
N PHE A 544 -11.06 36.97 -22.25
CA PHE A 544 -11.39 36.24 -21.03
C PHE A 544 -12.70 36.80 -20.45
N THR A 545 -13.54 35.97 -19.83
CA THR A 545 -14.84 36.40 -19.27
C THR A 545 -15.06 35.76 -17.90
N PHE A 546 -15.47 36.57 -16.93
CA PHE A 546 -15.59 36.23 -15.51
C PHE A 546 -16.96 36.65 -14.97
N CYS A 547 -17.46 35.96 -13.94
CA CYS A 547 -18.66 36.37 -13.20
C CYS A 547 -18.25 36.81 -11.79
N MET A 548 -18.45 38.09 -11.45
CA MET A 548 -18.12 38.65 -10.13
C MET A 548 -19.25 38.44 -9.10
N GLY A 549 -20.27 37.65 -9.47
CA GLY A 549 -21.49 37.42 -8.69
C GLY A 549 -22.62 38.41 -9.00
N ASN A 550 -23.83 38.07 -8.57
CA ASN A 550 -25.06 38.89 -8.71
C ASN A 550 -25.36 39.42 -10.13
N GLY A 551 -24.91 38.73 -11.18
CA GLY A 551 -25.12 39.12 -12.58
C GLY A 551 -24.15 40.18 -13.11
N GLU A 552 -23.06 40.47 -12.39
CA GLU A 552 -21.95 41.29 -12.89
C GLU A 552 -20.94 40.44 -13.67
N ILE A 553 -20.89 40.63 -14.98
CA ILE A 553 -19.98 39.96 -15.90
C ILE A 553 -18.84 40.92 -16.27
N VAL A 554 -17.60 40.46 -16.11
CA VAL A 554 -16.39 41.19 -16.52
C VAL A 554 -15.78 40.47 -17.72
N ALA A 555 -15.47 41.19 -18.80
CA ALA A 555 -14.76 40.64 -19.95
C ALA A 555 -13.53 41.47 -20.32
N LEU A 556 -12.42 40.77 -20.59
CA LEU A 556 -11.12 41.32 -20.92
C LEU A 556 -10.80 41.02 -22.39
N ARG A 557 -10.13 41.96 -23.08
CA ARG A 557 -9.64 41.78 -24.44
C ARG A 557 -8.34 42.53 -24.68
N LEU A 558 -7.45 41.94 -25.48
CA LEU A 558 -6.20 42.58 -25.90
C LEU A 558 -6.37 43.33 -27.24
N PHE A 559 -5.73 44.49 -27.39
CA PHE A 559 -5.78 45.32 -28.59
C PHE A 559 -4.42 45.91 -28.94
N LYS A 560 -4.04 45.79 -30.22
CA LYS A 560 -2.80 46.38 -30.76
C LYS A 560 -2.85 47.90 -30.86
N ASP A 561 -3.89 48.43 -31.51
CA ASP A 561 -3.90 49.82 -31.95
C ASP A 561 -4.87 50.72 -31.15
N ASP A 562 -6.17 50.42 -31.21
CA ASP A 562 -7.24 51.31 -30.71
C ASP A 562 -8.17 50.56 -29.73
N PRO A 563 -7.77 50.44 -28.44
CA PRO A 563 -8.57 49.75 -27.43
C PRO A 563 -9.88 50.49 -27.09
N GLU A 564 -9.93 51.82 -27.21
CA GLU A 564 -11.12 52.60 -26.91
C GLU A 564 -12.24 52.28 -27.91
N LYS A 565 -11.94 52.38 -29.21
CA LYS A 565 -12.88 52.03 -30.27
C LYS A 565 -13.21 50.55 -30.27
N GLY A 566 -12.23 49.70 -29.99
CA GLY A 566 -12.43 48.25 -29.87
C GLY A 566 -13.39 47.86 -28.75
N MET A 567 -13.20 48.39 -27.55
CA MET A 567 -14.11 48.19 -26.40
C MET A 567 -15.48 48.80 -26.66
N LYS A 568 -15.54 49.99 -27.25
CA LYS A 568 -16.81 50.62 -27.61
C LYS A 568 -17.59 49.78 -28.62
N MET A 569 -16.96 49.29 -29.69
CA MET A 569 -17.60 48.40 -30.66
C MET A 569 -18.09 47.08 -30.03
N ARG A 570 -17.41 46.58 -28.98
CA ARG A 570 -17.88 45.42 -28.21
C ARG A 570 -19.06 45.75 -27.31
N GLY A 571 -19.06 46.90 -26.64
CA GLY A 571 -20.21 47.40 -25.87
C GLY A 571 -21.44 47.61 -26.77
N ASP A 572 -21.27 48.29 -27.90
CA ASP A 572 -22.32 48.49 -28.91
C ASP A 572 -22.85 47.13 -29.41
N ARG A 573 -21.99 46.15 -29.68
CA ARG A 573 -22.42 44.80 -30.09
C ARG A 573 -23.13 44.00 -28.99
N ILE A 574 -22.76 44.20 -27.72
CA ILE A 574 -23.50 43.62 -26.59
C ILE A 574 -24.91 44.23 -26.52
N ILE A 575 -25.05 45.55 -26.69
CA ILE A 575 -26.36 46.23 -26.75
C ILE A 575 -27.19 45.69 -27.91
N ASP A 576 -26.61 45.53 -29.11
CA ASP A 576 -27.29 44.96 -30.26
C ASP A 576 -27.82 43.55 -29.96
N LEU A 577 -26.97 42.65 -29.43
CA LEU A 577 -27.36 41.27 -29.14
C LEU A 577 -28.38 41.17 -28.00
N VAL A 578 -28.30 42.02 -26.98
CA VAL A 578 -29.33 42.12 -25.94
C VAL A 578 -30.64 42.65 -26.54
N SER A 579 -30.59 43.58 -27.49
CA SER A 579 -31.77 44.11 -28.21
C SER A 579 -32.38 43.07 -29.16
N GLU A 580 -31.56 42.30 -29.89
CA GLU A 580 -31.96 41.16 -30.71
C GLU A 580 -32.66 40.08 -29.86
N HIS A 581 -32.13 39.79 -28.67
CA HIS A 581 -32.74 38.86 -27.71
C HIS A 581 -34.07 39.41 -27.15
N ASN A 582 -34.09 40.68 -26.70
CA ASN A 582 -35.29 41.33 -26.18
C ASN A 582 -36.40 41.50 -27.23
N ALA A 583 -36.09 41.44 -28.54
CA ALA A 583 -37.09 41.54 -29.60
C ALA A 583 -38.03 40.33 -29.68
N SER A 584 -37.70 39.20 -29.04
CA SER A 584 -38.55 38.01 -28.95
C SER A 584 -39.21 37.81 -27.57
N LEU A 585 -39.08 38.79 -26.66
CA LEU A 585 -39.58 38.73 -25.28
C LEU A 585 -40.65 39.79 -24.98
N ASP A 586 -41.54 39.47 -24.05
CA ASP A 586 -42.51 40.41 -23.47
C ASP A 586 -41.79 41.50 -22.63
N ASP A 587 -42.40 42.69 -22.49
CA ASP A 587 -41.77 43.87 -21.88
C ASP A 587 -41.25 43.67 -20.45
N ASP A 588 -41.82 42.74 -19.68
CA ASP A 588 -41.42 42.42 -18.31
C ASP A 588 -40.29 41.39 -18.21
N GLN A 589 -39.91 40.75 -19.31
CA GLN A 589 -38.81 39.78 -19.39
C GLN A 589 -37.54 40.36 -20.04
N LYS A 590 -37.59 41.62 -20.52
CA LYS A 590 -36.47 42.24 -21.23
C LYS A 590 -35.29 42.53 -20.30
N ILE A 591 -34.10 42.15 -20.76
CA ILE A 591 -32.84 42.41 -20.05
C ILE A 591 -32.38 43.83 -20.41
N GLU A 592 -32.34 44.73 -19.43
CA GLU A 592 -31.61 45.99 -19.54
C GLU A 592 -30.25 45.86 -18.83
N ILE A 593 -29.21 46.53 -19.33
CA ILE A 593 -27.85 46.45 -18.79
C ILE A 593 -27.28 47.82 -18.43
N TYR A 594 -26.50 47.86 -17.36
CA TYR A 594 -25.48 48.88 -17.14
C TYR A 594 -24.15 48.35 -17.67
N TYR A 595 -23.37 49.20 -18.34
CA TYR A 595 -21.98 48.88 -18.64
C TYR A 595 -21.05 50.08 -18.53
N ALA A 596 -19.80 49.78 -18.24
CA ALA A 596 -18.67 50.67 -18.46
C ALA A 596 -17.55 49.87 -19.10
N TYR A 597 -16.73 50.54 -19.90
CA TYR A 597 -15.46 50.00 -20.33
C TYR A 597 -14.32 50.90 -19.85
N GLY A 598 -13.20 50.27 -19.55
CA GLY A 598 -11.91 50.89 -19.31
C GLY A 598 -10.88 50.29 -20.24
N TYR A 599 -9.77 50.98 -20.43
CA TYR A 599 -8.61 50.41 -21.10
C TYR A 599 -7.36 51.05 -20.53
N SER A 600 -6.30 50.25 -20.44
CA SER A 600 -4.96 50.71 -20.11
C SER A 600 -3.96 49.77 -20.75
N LYS A 601 -2.72 50.23 -20.88
CA LYS A 601 -1.60 49.31 -20.92
C LYS A 601 -1.40 48.75 -19.51
N ILE A 602 -1.16 47.46 -19.41
CA ILE A 602 -1.06 46.71 -18.16
C ILE A 602 0.30 46.00 -18.15
N ALA A 603 1.06 46.19 -17.08
CA ALA A 603 2.37 45.59 -16.85
C ALA A 603 2.38 44.60 -15.67
N SER A 604 1.46 44.72 -14.71
CA SER A 604 1.34 43.84 -13.54
C SER A 604 -0.09 43.40 -13.26
N GLN A 605 -0.25 42.40 -12.39
CA GLN A 605 -1.55 41.94 -11.89
C GLN A 605 -2.31 43.05 -11.14
N SER A 606 -1.64 43.78 -10.26
CA SER A 606 -2.20 44.90 -9.48
C SER A 606 -2.77 46.00 -10.40
N GLU A 607 -2.14 46.26 -11.56
CA GLU A 607 -2.69 47.17 -12.57
C GLU A 607 -3.94 46.63 -13.27
N LEU A 608 -4.01 45.32 -13.54
CA LEU A 608 -5.18 44.68 -14.15
C LEU A 608 -6.39 44.72 -13.22
N GLU A 609 -6.18 44.33 -11.96
CA GLU A 609 -7.19 44.37 -10.90
C GLU A 609 -7.66 45.81 -10.65
N LYS A 610 -6.73 46.77 -10.59
CA LYS A 610 -7.06 48.20 -10.51
C LYS A 610 -7.87 48.67 -11.72
N LEU A 611 -7.54 48.25 -12.94
CA LEU A 611 -8.32 48.61 -14.13
C LEU A 611 -9.74 48.00 -14.11
N VAL A 612 -9.88 46.77 -13.62
CA VAL A 612 -11.19 46.12 -13.39
C VAL A 612 -11.97 46.89 -12.32
N ASN A 613 -11.39 47.13 -11.15
CA ASN A 613 -12.01 47.86 -10.04
C ASN A 613 -12.37 49.31 -10.41
N ASP A 614 -11.51 50.04 -11.12
CA ASP A 614 -11.81 51.37 -11.67
C ASP A 614 -12.96 51.33 -12.67
N THR A 615 -13.12 50.25 -13.44
CA THR A 615 -14.21 50.09 -14.41
C THR A 615 -15.52 49.68 -13.73
N ILE A 616 -15.47 48.80 -12.71
CA ILE A 616 -16.57 48.51 -11.79
C ILE A 616 -17.02 49.79 -11.10
N ASN A 617 -16.09 50.61 -10.59
CA ASN A 617 -16.36 51.90 -9.97
C ASN A 617 -16.97 52.91 -10.96
N LYS A 618 -16.47 53.02 -12.19
CA LYS A 618 -17.11 53.84 -13.25
C LYS A 618 -18.53 53.36 -13.55
N LYS A 619 -18.78 52.05 -13.55
CA LYS A 619 -20.13 51.47 -13.71
C LYS A 619 -21.01 51.73 -12.48
N ASN A 620 -20.47 51.62 -11.27
CA ASN A 620 -21.17 51.87 -10.00
C ASN A 620 -21.47 53.35 -9.79
N VAL A 621 -20.60 54.28 -10.20
CA VAL A 621 -20.90 55.72 -10.22
C VAL A 621 -22.01 56.03 -11.22
N LYS A 622 -22.04 55.41 -12.42
CA LYS A 622 -23.22 55.50 -13.31
C LYS A 622 -24.48 54.91 -12.67
N LYS A 623 -24.37 53.80 -11.94
CA LYS A 623 -25.49 53.12 -11.23
C LYS A 623 -26.03 53.98 -10.08
N SER A 624 -25.17 54.64 -9.30
CA SER A 624 -25.52 55.48 -8.15
C SER A 624 -25.92 56.92 -8.50
N THR A 625 -25.36 57.50 -9.57
CA THR A 625 -25.89 58.76 -10.15
C THR A 625 -27.33 58.57 -10.67
N VAL A 626 -27.71 57.34 -10.99
CA VAL A 626 -29.08 56.93 -11.35
C VAL A 626 -29.89 56.41 -10.15
N SER A 627 -29.25 56.12 -9.00
CA SER A 627 -29.86 55.50 -7.80
C SER A 627 -29.22 56.01 -6.49
N GLY A 628 -29.81 57.00 -5.80
CA GLY A 628 -29.18 57.69 -4.65
C GLY A 628 -29.56 57.21 -3.23
N SER A 629 -28.66 57.49 -2.25
CA SER A 629 -28.86 57.59 -0.76
C SER A 629 -29.13 56.29 0.05
N GLU A 630 -28.78 56.11 1.36
CA GLU A 630 -28.22 56.96 2.45
C GLU A 630 -27.27 56.15 3.39
N SER A 631 -26.16 56.72 3.95
CA SER A 631 -25.62 56.38 5.31
C SER A 631 -24.47 57.30 5.80
N GLY A 632 -24.34 57.53 7.12
CA GLY A 632 -23.27 58.30 7.78
C GLY A 632 -23.05 57.87 9.25
N LEU A 633 -21.95 58.31 9.88
CA LEU A 633 -21.37 57.79 11.15
C LEU A 633 -22.03 58.29 12.46
N SER A 634 -21.66 57.69 13.60
CA SER A 634 -22.23 57.96 14.93
C SER A 634 -21.35 58.81 15.88
N ASP A 635 -21.97 59.44 16.90
CA ASP A 635 -21.33 60.38 17.85
C ASP A 635 -20.14 59.81 18.67
N ASN A 636 -20.06 58.49 18.86
CA ASN A 636 -18.93 57.88 19.58
C ASN A 636 -17.74 57.65 18.65
N GLU A 637 -17.99 57.23 17.41
CA GLU A 637 -16.95 56.99 16.40
C GLU A 637 -16.18 58.27 16.06
N VAL A 638 -16.87 59.43 16.08
CA VAL A 638 -16.24 60.75 15.93
C VAL A 638 -15.22 61.06 17.04
N LYS A 639 -15.45 60.61 18.28
CA LYS A 639 -14.51 60.83 19.40
C LYS A 639 -13.33 59.88 19.35
N ASP A 640 -13.59 58.62 19.02
CA ASP A 640 -12.55 57.61 18.89
C ASP A 640 -11.59 57.96 17.74
N GLU A 641 -12.13 58.48 16.62
CA GLU A 641 -11.33 59.01 15.51
C GLU A 641 -10.47 60.21 15.93
N GLU A 642 -11.02 61.17 16.68
CA GLU A 642 -10.27 62.33 17.18
C GLU A 642 -9.10 61.92 18.11
N ILE A 643 -9.31 60.93 18.98
CA ILE A 643 -8.26 60.37 19.85
C ILE A 643 -7.14 59.74 19.02
N VAL A 644 -7.48 58.95 18.00
CA VAL A 644 -6.48 58.32 17.12
C VAL A 644 -5.75 59.38 16.29
N ARG A 645 -6.44 60.44 15.85
CA ARG A 645 -5.83 61.57 15.14
C ARG A 645 -4.75 62.25 15.99
N GLU A 646 -5.04 62.57 17.25
CA GLU A 646 -4.04 63.11 18.18
C GLU A 646 -2.87 62.15 18.44
N VAL A 647 -3.12 60.83 18.51
CA VAL A 647 -2.05 59.84 18.71
C VAL A 647 -1.07 59.81 17.54
N LEU A 648 -1.54 59.98 16.31
CA LEU A 648 -0.70 60.03 15.11
C LEU A 648 0.01 61.39 14.97
N ASP A 649 -0.71 62.51 15.18
CA ASP A 649 -0.17 63.87 15.02
C ASP A 649 0.93 64.22 16.04
N ASP A 650 0.79 63.78 17.29
CA ASP A 650 1.77 64.03 18.37
C ASP A 650 2.85 62.91 18.47
N ASN A 651 2.82 61.88 17.61
CA ASN A 651 3.59 60.63 17.74
C ASN A 651 3.55 60.05 19.17
N CYS A 652 2.35 59.74 19.67
CA CYS A 652 2.16 59.18 21.00
C CYS A 652 2.42 57.65 21.08
N LEU A 653 3.00 57.03 20.06
CA LEU A 653 3.25 55.58 20.00
C LEU A 653 4.51 55.18 20.79
N THR A 654 4.46 54.02 21.42
CA THR A 654 5.59 53.41 22.15
C THR A 654 5.50 51.88 22.06
N TYR A 655 6.55 51.17 22.42
CA TYR A 655 6.66 49.72 22.16
C TYR A 655 7.01 48.95 23.42
N HIS A 656 6.38 47.79 23.58
CA HIS A 656 6.78 46.77 24.54
C HIS A 656 7.42 45.61 23.76
N PHE A 657 8.46 45.02 24.31
CA PHE A 657 9.20 43.92 23.70
C PHE A 657 8.84 42.61 24.39
N GLN A 658 8.53 41.58 23.62
CA GLN A 658 8.33 40.21 24.12
C GLN A 658 9.45 39.32 23.61
N PRO A 659 10.12 38.51 24.45
CA PRO A 659 11.21 37.64 24.01
C PRO A 659 10.67 36.41 23.29
N ILE A 660 11.35 36.04 22.20
CA ILE A 660 11.18 34.81 21.44
C ILE A 660 12.40 33.93 21.74
N ILE A 661 12.16 32.69 22.15
CA ILE A 661 13.16 31.79 22.71
C ILE A 661 13.49 30.68 21.73
N ASP A 662 14.77 30.34 21.57
CA ASP A 662 15.21 29.15 20.86
C ASP A 662 14.80 27.89 21.64
N ALA A 663 13.98 27.05 21.01
CA ALA A 663 13.37 25.87 21.62
C ALA A 663 14.37 24.79 22.04
N ARG A 664 15.61 24.83 21.55
CA ARG A 664 16.65 23.81 21.74
C ARG A 664 17.64 24.19 22.85
N THR A 665 18.00 25.47 22.90
CA THR A 665 19.03 26.04 23.79
C THR A 665 18.45 26.69 25.05
N GLY A 666 17.23 27.23 24.94
CA GLY A 666 16.59 28.09 25.94
C GLY A 666 17.02 29.57 25.87
N GLU A 667 17.87 29.95 24.92
CA GLU A 667 18.41 31.32 24.81
C GLU A 667 17.44 32.25 24.06
N ILE A 668 17.50 33.56 24.34
CA ILE A 668 16.66 34.54 23.64
C ILE A 668 17.20 34.74 22.22
N PHE A 669 16.42 34.31 21.24
CA PHE A 669 16.72 34.40 19.81
C PHE A 669 16.38 35.79 19.25
N SER A 670 15.22 36.31 19.62
CA SER A 670 14.71 37.59 19.12
C SER A 670 13.70 38.21 20.07
N TYR A 671 13.15 39.37 19.68
CA TYR A 671 12.04 40.03 20.34
C TYR A 671 10.97 40.43 19.34
N GLU A 672 9.70 40.48 19.75
CA GLU A 672 8.62 41.13 18.98
C GLU A 672 8.33 42.53 19.53
N ALA A 673 8.20 43.53 18.65
CA ALA A 673 7.89 44.92 18.98
C ALA A 673 6.38 45.20 18.96
N LEU A 674 5.74 45.16 20.12
CA LEU A 674 4.29 45.29 20.26
C LEU A 674 3.85 46.74 20.56
N MET A 675 3.12 47.35 19.62
CA MET A 675 2.65 48.74 19.69
C MET A 675 1.75 49.04 20.91
N ARG A 676 1.97 50.20 21.54
CA ARG A 676 1.20 50.77 22.66
C ARG A 676 1.05 52.27 22.46
N SER A 677 0.02 52.87 23.07
CA SER A 677 -0.14 54.33 23.13
C SER A 677 0.30 54.89 24.49
N THR A 678 0.86 56.09 24.49
CA THR A 678 1.18 56.89 25.70
C THR A 678 0.08 57.88 26.07
N LYS A 679 -0.93 58.05 25.21
CA LYS A 679 -2.05 59.01 25.37
C LYS A 679 -3.24 58.34 26.06
N GLU A 680 -3.74 58.90 27.16
CA GLU A 680 -5.02 58.45 27.75
C GLU A 680 -6.19 58.69 26.76
N PRO A 681 -7.14 57.75 26.58
CA PRO A 681 -7.44 56.58 27.41
C PRO A 681 -6.67 55.28 27.06
N TYR A 682 -5.52 55.39 26.39
CA TYR A 682 -4.67 54.29 25.91
C TYR A 682 -5.38 53.42 24.87
N PRO A 683 -5.67 53.96 23.66
CA PRO A 683 -6.28 53.20 22.58
C PRO A 683 -5.43 51.96 22.26
N ASN A 684 -6.11 50.81 22.12
CA ASN A 684 -5.46 49.56 21.76
C ASN A 684 -5.08 49.52 20.26
N PRO A 685 -4.17 48.63 19.82
CA PRO A 685 -3.72 48.59 18.43
C PRO A 685 -4.85 48.45 17.41
N LEU A 686 -5.85 47.60 17.65
CA LEU A 686 -7.00 47.41 16.74
C LEU A 686 -7.82 48.70 16.56
N MET A 687 -8.00 49.48 17.62
CA MET A 687 -8.65 50.79 17.57
C MET A 687 -7.83 51.79 16.75
N ILE A 688 -6.50 51.83 16.94
CA ILE A 688 -5.61 52.71 16.18
C ILE A 688 -5.69 52.37 14.68
N ILE A 689 -5.56 51.10 14.32
CA ILE A 689 -5.61 50.64 12.93
C ILE A 689 -6.97 50.96 12.29
N LYS A 690 -8.10 50.63 12.95
CA LYS A 690 -9.46 50.88 12.45
C LYS A 690 -9.69 52.36 12.09
N TYR A 691 -9.35 53.29 12.97
CA TYR A 691 -9.61 54.71 12.72
C TYR A 691 -8.53 55.37 11.84
N ALA A 692 -7.30 54.84 11.84
CA ALA A 692 -6.30 55.21 10.83
C ALA A 692 -6.75 54.82 9.42
N GLU A 693 -7.34 53.63 9.22
CA GLU A 693 -7.95 53.23 7.95
C GLU A 693 -9.07 54.19 7.54
N HIS A 694 -10.00 54.47 8.45
CA HIS A 694 -11.11 55.40 8.19
C HIS A 694 -10.64 56.81 7.78
N MET A 695 -9.52 57.29 8.36
CA MET A 695 -8.89 58.56 8.00
C MET A 695 -7.95 58.50 6.78
N ASN A 696 -7.71 57.33 6.18
CA ASN A 696 -6.66 57.07 5.18
C ASN A 696 -5.23 57.43 5.67
N ARG A 697 -4.93 57.14 6.95
CA ARG A 697 -3.66 57.40 7.64
C ARG A 697 -2.93 56.12 8.10
N LEU A 698 -3.21 54.96 7.49
CA LEU A 698 -2.48 53.72 7.81
C LEU A 698 -0.97 53.83 7.56
N TYR A 699 -0.55 54.59 6.54
CA TYR A 699 0.86 54.91 6.29
C TYR A 699 1.53 55.57 7.49
N ASP A 700 0.83 56.45 8.21
CA ASP A 700 1.39 57.13 9.40
C ASP A 700 1.62 56.13 10.54
N VAL A 701 0.73 55.12 10.69
CA VAL A 701 0.92 54.03 11.68
C VAL A 701 2.17 53.22 11.33
N GLU A 702 2.33 52.86 10.06
CA GLU A 702 3.50 52.11 9.56
C GLU A 702 4.80 52.91 9.78
N SER A 703 4.84 54.13 9.25
CA SER A 703 6.00 55.02 9.33
C SER A 703 6.42 55.27 10.79
N LEU A 704 5.48 55.61 11.67
CA LEU A 704 5.79 55.80 13.08
C LEU A 704 6.22 54.49 13.77
N THR A 705 5.70 53.33 13.36
CA THR A 705 6.09 52.04 13.92
C THR A 705 7.53 51.69 13.59
N PHE A 706 7.91 51.71 12.31
CA PHE A 706 9.30 51.45 11.91
C PHE A 706 10.25 52.49 12.51
N ASN A 707 9.95 53.79 12.38
CA ASN A 707 10.80 54.86 12.90
C ASN A 707 11.06 54.75 14.41
N ASN A 708 10.01 54.55 15.21
CA ASN A 708 10.12 54.48 16.67
C ASN A 708 10.80 53.19 17.15
N VAL A 709 10.54 52.04 16.52
CA VAL A 709 11.20 50.77 16.88
C VAL A 709 12.69 50.82 16.54
N LEU A 710 13.05 51.31 15.35
CA LEU A 710 14.45 51.47 14.95
C LEU A 710 15.20 52.41 15.89
N ASP A 711 14.60 53.54 16.30
CA ASP A 711 15.21 54.45 17.30
C ASP A 711 15.50 53.76 18.65
N ILE A 712 14.55 52.96 19.15
CA ILE A 712 14.75 52.22 20.40
C ILE A 712 15.88 51.21 20.24
N VAL A 713 15.88 50.46 19.13
CA VAL A 713 16.83 49.39 18.85
C VAL A 713 18.25 49.94 18.63
N GLU A 714 18.44 50.99 17.83
CA GLU A 714 19.74 51.65 17.63
C GLU A 714 20.30 52.25 18.93
N SER A 715 19.42 52.76 19.81
CA SER A 715 19.82 53.24 21.14
C SER A 715 20.25 52.12 22.10
N ARG A 716 19.99 50.85 21.75
CA ARG A 716 20.24 49.64 22.56
C ARG A 716 21.16 48.64 21.85
N SER A 717 22.25 49.13 21.27
CA SER A 717 23.35 48.32 20.73
C SER A 717 24.07 47.43 21.76
N ASP A 718 23.73 47.54 23.05
CA ASP A 718 24.11 46.60 24.11
C ASP A 718 23.32 45.28 24.09
N ILE A 719 22.15 45.27 23.42
CA ILE A 719 21.29 44.08 23.24
C ILE A 719 21.21 43.68 21.76
N PHE A 720 21.16 44.65 20.86
CA PHE A 720 21.07 44.44 19.41
C PHE A 720 22.43 44.66 18.73
N ASP A 721 23.39 43.79 19.07
CA ASP A 721 24.76 43.80 18.55
C ASP A 721 24.93 43.05 17.20
N GLY A 722 23.82 42.56 16.62
CA GLY A 722 23.79 41.68 15.47
C GLY A 722 23.51 40.20 15.81
N THR A 723 23.44 39.82 17.09
CA THR A 723 23.15 38.42 17.50
C THR A 723 21.66 38.15 17.75
N ARG A 724 20.88 39.17 18.16
CA ARG A 724 19.45 39.05 18.47
C ARG A 724 18.61 39.82 17.46
N LYS A 725 17.53 39.19 16.97
CA LYS A 725 16.66 39.81 15.95
C LYS A 725 15.52 40.62 16.59
N ILE A 726 14.91 41.49 15.80
CA ILE A 726 13.69 42.24 16.14
C ILE A 726 12.60 41.95 15.09
N PHE A 727 11.45 41.49 15.54
CA PHE A 727 10.24 41.24 14.76
C PHE A 727 9.34 42.49 14.83
N ILE A 728 8.92 42.97 13.67
CA ILE A 728 8.15 44.20 13.49
C ILE A 728 6.95 43.90 12.59
N ASN A 729 5.74 44.06 13.15
CA ASN A 729 4.49 43.96 12.41
C ASN A 729 4.39 45.05 11.31
N SER A 730 4.02 44.64 10.09
CA SER A 730 3.78 45.53 8.93
C SER A 730 2.33 45.44 8.43
N ILE A 731 1.75 46.59 8.07
CA ILE A 731 0.37 46.68 7.59
C ILE A 731 0.33 46.40 6.08
N PRO A 732 -0.46 45.40 5.62
CA PRO A 732 -0.57 45.07 4.20
C PRO A 732 -0.89 46.30 3.32
N GLY A 733 -0.13 46.47 2.24
CA GLY A 733 -0.26 47.58 1.30
C GLY A 733 0.35 48.92 1.73
N GLN A 734 0.86 49.06 2.97
CA GLN A 734 1.47 50.30 3.46
C GLN A 734 3.00 50.30 3.36
N ARG A 735 3.54 50.16 2.15
CA ARG A 735 5.01 50.19 1.97
C ARG A 735 5.59 51.58 2.31
N LEU A 736 6.63 51.63 3.15
CA LEU A 736 7.40 52.86 3.46
C LEU A 736 7.97 53.51 2.19
N GLN A 737 7.99 54.85 2.15
CA GLN A 737 8.43 55.63 0.99
C GLN A 737 9.37 56.78 1.40
N GLY A 738 10.09 57.34 0.42
CA GLY A 738 10.91 58.53 0.61
C GLY A 738 11.96 58.38 1.72
N ASP A 739 11.97 59.33 2.64
CA ASP A 739 12.95 59.39 3.74
C ASP A 739 12.79 58.25 4.76
N ASP A 740 11.57 57.73 4.97
CA ASP A 740 11.31 56.60 5.88
C ASP A 740 11.96 55.31 5.36
N LEU A 741 11.83 55.04 4.06
CA LEU A 741 12.47 53.90 3.41
C LEU A 741 14.01 54.03 3.43
N LEU A 742 14.54 55.23 3.21
CA LEU A 742 15.98 55.49 3.32
C LEU A 742 16.51 55.25 4.74
N ARG A 743 15.71 55.51 5.77
CA ARG A 743 16.07 55.24 7.16
C ARG A 743 16.05 53.74 7.46
N LEU A 744 15.00 53.01 7.06
CA LEU A 744 14.98 51.54 7.17
C LEU A 744 16.20 50.90 6.49
N ILE A 745 16.56 51.37 5.29
CA ILE A 745 17.76 50.91 4.57
C ILE A 745 19.05 51.16 5.38
N GLN A 746 19.20 52.33 6.01
CA GLN A 746 20.38 52.65 6.82
C GLN A 746 20.45 51.78 8.08
N SER A 747 19.34 51.62 8.79
CA SER A 747 19.29 50.77 9.99
C SER A 747 19.55 49.30 9.65
N ALA A 748 18.94 48.76 8.58
CA ALA A 748 19.17 47.39 8.11
C ALA A 748 20.65 47.14 7.72
N GLN A 749 21.30 48.10 7.07
CA GLN A 749 22.73 47.99 6.75
C GLN A 749 23.64 47.97 7.99
N ASN A 750 23.26 48.69 9.06
CA ASN A 750 23.96 48.68 10.34
C ASN A 750 23.67 47.40 11.15
N MET A 751 22.48 46.83 10.99
CA MET A 751 21.91 45.74 11.77
C MET A 751 21.72 44.44 10.98
N ARG A 752 22.67 44.12 10.09
CA ARG A 752 22.59 42.98 9.15
C ARG A 752 21.89 41.75 9.73
N ASP A 753 20.89 41.25 9.01
CA ASP A 753 20.15 40.03 9.32
C ASP A 753 19.42 40.04 10.68
N SER A 754 19.26 41.22 11.31
CA SER A 754 18.62 41.36 12.63
C SER A 754 17.19 41.91 12.57
N ILE A 755 16.68 42.34 11.40
CA ILE A 755 15.30 42.84 11.25
C ILE A 755 14.45 41.76 10.58
N VAL A 756 13.32 41.45 11.20
CA VAL A 756 12.28 40.55 10.66
C VAL A 756 10.98 41.34 10.54
N ILE A 757 10.32 41.27 9.38
CA ILE A 757 9.03 41.92 9.14
C ILE A 757 7.92 40.85 9.15
N GLU A 758 6.92 41.05 9.99
CA GLU A 758 5.76 40.14 10.13
C GLU A 758 4.59 40.61 9.26
N PHE A 759 3.97 39.67 8.56
CA PHE A 759 2.75 39.85 7.76
C PHE A 759 1.69 38.83 8.18
N THR A 760 0.42 39.26 8.26
CA THR A 760 -0.69 38.34 8.54
C THR A 760 -0.98 37.39 7.37
N GLU A 761 -1.42 36.15 7.64
CA GLU A 761 -1.76 35.15 6.60
C GLU A 761 -2.77 35.68 5.54
N GLN A 762 -3.62 36.65 5.93
CA GLN A 762 -4.68 37.24 5.09
C GLN A 762 -4.22 38.40 4.19
N ALA A 763 -2.93 38.75 4.17
CA ALA A 763 -2.41 39.74 3.25
C ALA A 763 -2.54 39.25 1.79
N GLU A 764 -3.24 39.99 0.93
CA GLU A 764 -3.27 39.74 -0.51
C GLU A 764 -2.32 40.70 -1.23
N LEU A 765 -1.07 40.25 -1.41
CA LEU A 765 -0.09 40.92 -2.27
C LEU A 765 0.02 40.19 -3.62
N SER A 766 0.24 40.95 -4.69
CA SER A 766 0.49 40.38 -6.02
C SER A 766 1.86 39.71 -6.09
N ASP A 767 2.03 38.73 -6.99
CA ASP A 767 3.32 38.04 -7.16
C ASP A 767 4.46 38.99 -7.55
N ASP A 768 4.17 40.08 -8.28
CA ASP A 768 5.17 41.08 -8.66
C ASP A 768 5.56 41.97 -7.48
N ASP A 769 4.59 42.38 -6.66
CA ASP A 769 4.82 43.19 -5.46
C ASP A 769 5.57 42.36 -4.40
N LEU A 770 5.23 41.08 -4.22
CA LEU A 770 5.94 40.11 -3.37
C LEU A 770 7.38 39.91 -3.82
N ARG A 771 7.61 39.64 -5.12
CA ARG A 771 8.97 39.46 -5.66
C ARG A 771 9.80 40.74 -5.56
N SER A 772 9.21 41.90 -5.78
CA SER A 772 9.92 43.18 -5.62
C SER A 772 10.30 43.39 -4.14
N MET A 773 9.35 43.22 -3.23
CA MET A 773 9.57 43.32 -1.78
C MET A 773 10.64 42.35 -1.31
N LYS A 774 10.56 41.07 -1.70
CA LYS A 774 11.53 40.04 -1.32
C LYS A 774 12.92 40.33 -1.85
N ASN A 775 13.08 40.70 -3.13
CA ASN A 775 14.39 41.11 -3.66
C ASN A 775 14.97 42.33 -2.92
N ASP A 776 14.14 43.33 -2.62
CA ASP A 776 14.57 44.53 -1.90
C ASP A 776 14.98 44.20 -0.45
N TYR A 777 14.28 43.27 0.22
CA TYR A 777 14.57 42.84 1.59
C TYR A 777 15.77 41.88 1.67
N ASP A 778 15.89 40.92 0.76
CA ASP A 778 17.04 40.01 0.64
C ASP A 778 18.34 40.80 0.41
N LEU A 779 18.30 41.85 -0.43
CA LEU A 779 19.45 42.76 -0.66
C LEU A 779 19.84 43.59 0.58
N LEU A 780 18.94 43.76 1.54
CA LEU A 780 19.14 44.52 2.77
C LEU A 780 19.42 43.64 3.99
N GLY A 781 19.32 42.31 3.88
CA GLY A 781 19.36 41.40 5.03
C GLY A 781 18.15 41.56 5.95
N ILE A 782 16.98 41.86 5.39
CA ILE A 782 15.70 41.89 6.10
C ILE A 782 14.99 40.57 5.86
N GLN A 783 14.57 39.91 6.94
CA GLN A 783 13.86 38.63 6.88
C GLN A 783 12.34 38.84 7.01
N THR A 784 11.56 37.82 6.66
CA THR A 784 10.09 37.87 6.72
C THR A 784 9.50 36.74 7.56
N ALA A 785 8.34 37.03 8.16
CA ALA A 785 7.56 36.10 8.96
C ALA A 785 6.08 36.15 8.55
N ILE A 786 5.39 35.01 8.60
CA ILE A 786 3.93 34.93 8.47
C ILE A 786 3.29 34.71 9.83
N ASP A 787 2.26 35.49 10.13
CA ASP A 787 1.56 35.56 11.40
C ASP A 787 0.11 35.01 11.36
N ASP A 788 -0.44 34.67 12.53
CA ASP A 788 -1.77 34.09 12.75
C ASP A 788 -2.06 32.76 12.00
N TYR A 789 -1.02 31.99 11.63
CA TYR A 789 -1.20 30.79 10.79
C TYR A 789 -1.98 29.69 11.51
N GLY A 790 -3.17 29.37 10.97
CA GLY A 790 -4.06 28.33 11.48
C GLY A 790 -5.46 28.79 11.91
N THR A 791 -5.79 30.09 11.82
CA THR A 791 -7.06 30.66 12.30
C THR A 791 -8.22 30.61 11.28
N GLY A 792 -8.01 30.04 10.09
CA GLY A 792 -9.01 29.96 9.02
C GLY A 792 -8.82 28.76 8.08
N TYR A 793 -9.30 28.88 6.83
CA TYR A 793 -8.94 27.95 5.75
C TYR A 793 -7.49 28.21 5.32
N SER A 794 -6.53 27.80 6.15
CA SER A 794 -5.12 28.14 5.93
C SER A 794 -4.61 27.61 4.60
N ASN A 795 -4.05 28.52 3.80
CA ASN A 795 -3.76 28.26 2.39
C ASN A 795 -2.27 28.00 2.21
N ILE A 796 -1.91 26.72 2.14
CA ILE A 796 -0.53 26.27 1.92
C ILE A 796 0.08 26.87 0.63
N VAL A 797 -0.75 27.25 -0.35
CA VAL A 797 -0.32 27.96 -1.57
C VAL A 797 0.16 29.37 -1.26
N ASN A 798 -0.48 30.09 -0.33
CA ASN A 798 0.02 31.40 0.10
C ASN A 798 1.35 31.25 0.84
N LEU A 799 1.47 30.30 1.77
CA LEU A 799 2.74 30.06 2.47
C LEU A 799 3.91 29.77 1.50
N LEU A 800 3.66 28.99 0.45
CA LEU A 800 4.62 28.75 -0.65
C LEU A 800 4.89 29.98 -1.55
N ARG A 801 3.92 30.89 -1.71
CA ARG A 801 4.09 32.15 -2.47
C ARG A 801 4.90 33.20 -1.68
N TYR A 802 4.70 33.26 -0.37
CA TYR A 802 5.44 34.16 0.53
C TYR A 802 6.88 33.69 0.74
N ASP A 803 7.12 32.38 0.81
CA ASP A 803 8.43 31.77 1.07
C ASP A 803 9.18 32.49 2.22
N PRO A 804 8.57 32.55 3.43
CA PRO A 804 9.07 33.35 4.54
C PRO A 804 10.22 32.66 5.29
N ASN A 805 10.97 33.39 6.10
CA ASN A 805 11.98 32.79 6.97
C ASN A 805 11.37 32.17 8.24
N TYR A 806 10.22 32.69 8.69
CA TYR A 806 9.55 32.27 9.92
C TYR A 806 8.04 32.05 9.69
N LEU A 807 7.46 31.09 10.40
CA LEU A 807 6.02 30.86 10.46
C LEU A 807 5.55 30.84 11.92
N LYS A 808 4.70 31.79 12.31
CA LYS A 808 4.08 31.84 13.64
C LYS A 808 2.80 31.00 13.62
N ILE A 809 2.80 29.92 14.39
CA ILE A 809 1.67 29.01 14.57
C ILE A 809 0.75 29.61 15.62
N ASP A 810 -0.50 29.88 15.26
CA ASP A 810 -1.44 30.59 16.13
C ASP A 810 -1.78 29.83 17.43
N ARG A 811 -2.02 30.60 18.49
CA ARG A 811 -2.40 30.14 19.82
C ARG A 811 -3.66 29.25 19.83
N ALA A 812 -4.61 29.40 18.91
CA ALA A 812 -5.78 28.51 18.84
C ALA A 812 -5.40 27.05 18.53
N LEU A 813 -4.33 26.81 17.76
CA LEU A 813 -3.79 25.48 17.50
C LEU A 813 -2.98 24.93 18.69
N LEU A 814 -2.36 25.82 19.48
CA LEU A 814 -1.43 25.46 20.55
C LEU A 814 -2.08 25.35 21.94
N SER A 815 -3.17 26.08 22.18
CA SER A 815 -3.92 26.05 23.43
C SER A 815 -4.46 24.64 23.74
N GLU A 816 -4.13 24.11 24.92
CA GLU A 816 -4.45 22.74 25.38
C GLU A 816 -3.92 21.59 24.48
N ILE A 817 -2.89 21.84 23.65
CA ILE A 817 -2.34 20.86 22.70
C ILE A 817 -1.93 19.53 23.35
N GLN A 818 -1.41 19.53 24.58
CA GLN A 818 -1.01 18.34 25.34
C GLN A 818 -2.15 17.31 25.52
N ASN A 819 -3.41 17.76 25.50
CA ASN A 819 -4.60 16.92 25.71
C ASN A 819 -5.31 16.55 24.39
N ASN A 820 -4.81 17.01 23.24
CA ASN A 820 -5.51 16.89 21.97
C ASN A 820 -4.60 16.34 20.86
N VAL A 821 -4.70 15.04 20.61
CA VAL A 821 -3.93 14.29 19.60
C VAL A 821 -4.14 14.86 18.17
N GLN A 822 -5.31 15.40 17.86
CA GLN A 822 -5.56 16.01 16.54
C GLN A 822 -4.79 17.33 16.37
N LYS A 823 -4.74 18.17 17.40
CA LYS A 823 -3.89 19.38 17.41
C LYS A 823 -2.41 19.01 17.32
N GLN A 824 -1.95 18.00 18.08
CA GLN A 824 -0.57 17.51 18.01
C GLN A 824 -0.20 17.03 16.62
N TYR A 825 -1.05 16.22 15.99
CA TYR A 825 -0.84 15.76 14.61
C TYR A 825 -0.77 16.93 13.63
N PHE A 826 -1.72 17.87 13.69
CA PHE A 826 -1.77 19.01 12.78
C PHE A 826 -0.54 19.91 12.91
N VAL A 827 -0.16 20.27 14.14
CA VAL A 827 1.05 21.07 14.42
C VAL A 827 2.32 20.33 13.99
N LYS A 828 2.41 19.00 14.17
CA LYS A 828 3.53 18.19 13.66
C LYS A 828 3.66 18.27 12.14
N GLN A 829 2.55 18.26 11.40
CA GLN A 829 2.58 18.41 9.94
C GLN A 829 3.00 19.82 9.53
N ILE A 830 2.59 20.87 10.26
CA ILE A 830 3.05 22.26 10.02
C ILE A 830 4.57 22.35 10.24
N VAL A 831 5.08 21.86 11.37
CA VAL A 831 6.53 21.86 11.68
C VAL A 831 7.34 21.11 10.61
N ARG A 832 6.87 19.91 10.23
CA ARG A 832 7.51 19.13 9.16
C ARG A 832 7.52 19.90 7.83
N PHE A 833 6.39 20.48 7.43
CA PHE A 833 6.30 21.29 6.22
C PHE A 833 7.25 22.49 6.27
N THR A 834 7.36 23.20 7.40
CA THR A 834 8.29 24.32 7.53
C THR A 834 9.74 23.88 7.37
N HIS A 835 10.13 22.76 8.01
CA HIS A 835 11.49 22.22 7.88
C HIS A 835 11.83 21.75 6.47
N GLU A 836 10.90 21.08 5.79
CA GLU A 836 11.06 20.66 4.38
C GLU A 836 11.22 21.86 3.41
N ASN A 837 10.81 23.07 3.82
CA ASN A 837 10.93 24.31 3.04
C ASN A 837 11.97 25.32 3.60
N ASN A 838 12.80 24.94 4.58
CA ASN A 838 13.78 25.82 5.27
C ASN A 838 13.16 27.04 6.01
N ILE A 839 11.90 26.92 6.43
CA ILE A 839 11.18 27.89 7.26
C ILE A 839 11.35 27.48 8.73
N MET A 840 11.58 28.42 9.64
CA MET A 840 11.60 28.14 11.09
C MET A 840 10.20 28.23 11.69
N ALA A 841 9.77 27.20 12.42
CA ALA A 841 8.47 27.19 13.11
C ALA A 841 8.55 27.93 14.45
N LEU A 842 7.64 28.88 14.67
CA LEU A 842 7.49 29.62 15.92
C LEU A 842 6.13 29.29 16.56
N ALA A 843 6.12 28.72 17.78
CA ALA A 843 4.89 28.50 18.54
C ALA A 843 4.50 29.77 19.31
N GLU A 844 3.39 30.40 18.94
CA GLU A 844 2.90 31.60 19.61
C GLU A 844 1.98 31.30 20.81
N GLY A 845 2.04 32.15 21.82
CA GLY A 845 1.05 32.17 22.89
C GLY A 845 1.14 30.95 23.81
N VAL A 846 2.33 30.37 24.00
CA VAL A 846 2.58 29.30 24.97
C VAL A 846 2.45 29.85 26.39
N GLU A 847 1.49 29.33 27.17
CA GLU A 847 1.16 29.85 28.51
C GLU A 847 1.43 28.85 29.64
N THR A 848 1.64 27.57 29.34
CA THR A 848 1.85 26.51 30.33
C THR A 848 3.09 25.64 30.04
N TYR A 849 3.58 24.94 31.07
CA TYR A 849 4.66 23.97 30.96
C TYR A 849 4.31 22.81 30.02
N ASP A 850 3.07 22.32 30.07
CA ASP A 850 2.68 21.16 29.26
C ASP A 850 2.54 21.52 27.78
N GLU A 851 2.07 22.73 27.46
CA GLU A 851 2.12 23.29 26.10
C GLU A 851 3.57 23.44 25.63
N LEU A 852 4.44 24.08 26.45
CA LEU A 852 5.87 24.25 26.17
C LEU A 852 6.54 22.90 25.85
N LYS A 853 6.33 21.91 26.72
CA LYS A 853 6.88 20.56 26.54
C LYS A 853 6.39 19.93 25.24
N THR A 854 5.09 19.99 24.99
CA THR A 854 4.48 19.36 23.81
C THR A 854 5.01 19.99 22.53
N VAL A 855 5.11 21.33 22.42
CA VAL A 855 5.60 21.97 21.19
C VAL A 855 7.07 21.67 20.91
N ILE A 856 7.90 21.52 21.95
CA ILE A 856 9.30 21.07 21.81
C ILE A 856 9.35 19.61 21.36
N GLU A 857 8.54 18.72 21.96
CA GLU A 857 8.43 17.30 21.54
C GLU A 857 7.91 17.12 20.10
N LEU A 858 7.16 18.10 19.57
CA LEU A 858 6.69 18.14 18.18
C LEU A 858 7.70 18.76 17.19
N GLY A 859 8.83 19.29 17.68
CA GLY A 859 9.94 19.78 16.85
C GLY A 859 9.91 21.28 16.50
N VAL A 860 9.12 22.10 17.19
CA VAL A 860 9.09 23.57 16.97
C VAL A 860 10.47 24.19 17.25
N ASP A 861 10.90 25.19 16.46
CA ASP A 861 12.21 25.83 16.58
C ASP A 861 12.26 27.02 17.54
N LEU A 862 11.20 27.84 17.55
CA LEU A 862 11.10 29.08 18.32
C LEU A 862 9.83 29.12 19.17
N ILE A 863 9.88 29.76 20.34
CA ILE A 863 8.75 29.77 21.29
C ILE A 863 8.53 31.17 21.86
N GLN A 864 7.28 31.63 21.77
CA GLN A 864 6.82 32.88 22.33
C GLN A 864 5.56 32.66 23.17
N GLY A 865 5.42 33.36 24.28
CA GLY A 865 4.21 33.33 25.09
C GLY A 865 4.41 33.78 26.52
N TYR A 866 3.33 33.81 27.30
CA TYR A 866 3.42 34.29 28.69
C TYR A 866 4.14 33.33 29.63
N TYR A 867 4.36 32.07 29.22
CA TYR A 867 5.24 31.17 29.95
C TYR A 867 6.69 31.65 29.86
N THR A 868 7.22 31.85 28.65
CA THR A 868 8.63 32.25 28.43
C THR A 868 8.91 33.71 28.76
N GLY A 869 7.99 34.64 28.49
CA GLY A 869 8.13 36.04 28.87
C GLY A 869 6.98 36.93 28.39
N LYS A 870 6.58 37.92 29.20
CA LYS A 870 5.49 38.85 28.86
C LYS A 870 6.00 40.12 28.16
N PRO A 871 5.19 40.74 27.27
CA PRO A 871 5.51 42.04 26.66
C PRO A 871 5.79 43.12 27.70
N SER A 872 7.01 43.69 27.70
CA SER A 872 7.44 44.65 28.71
C SER A 872 8.21 45.83 28.10
N LYS A 873 8.21 46.97 28.80
CA LYS A 873 8.90 48.20 28.35
C LYS A 873 10.43 48.10 28.48
N GLU A 874 10.91 47.37 29.49
CA GLU A 874 12.32 47.10 29.69
C GLU A 874 12.69 45.80 28.95
N ILE A 875 13.61 45.88 27.98
CA ILE A 875 13.99 44.72 27.17
C ILE A 875 14.71 43.70 28.04
N VAL A 876 14.05 42.54 28.23
CA VAL A 876 14.52 41.44 29.09
C VAL A 876 15.72 40.74 28.43
N THR A 877 16.87 40.69 29.10
CA THR A 877 18.10 40.11 28.53
C THR A 877 18.23 38.60 28.73
N GLU A 878 17.54 38.03 29.73
CA GLU A 878 17.55 36.62 30.14
C GLU A 878 16.15 36.20 30.64
N ILE A 879 15.72 34.96 30.40
CA ILE A 879 14.45 34.40 30.93
C ILE A 879 14.60 33.87 32.37
N ASP A 880 13.50 33.45 33.01
CA ASP A 880 13.57 32.80 34.33
C ASP A 880 14.48 31.55 34.24
N PRO A 881 15.51 31.42 35.10
CA PRO A 881 16.44 30.29 35.08
C PRO A 881 15.77 28.91 35.17
N LYS A 882 14.57 28.81 35.77
CA LYS A 882 13.81 27.55 35.81
C LYS A 882 13.32 27.13 34.44
N ILE A 883 12.80 28.07 33.65
CA ILE A 883 12.28 27.81 32.30
C ILE A 883 13.45 27.45 31.39
N PHE A 884 14.60 28.11 31.57
CA PHE A 884 15.85 27.77 30.90
C PHE A 884 16.30 26.32 31.20
N GLU A 885 16.27 25.90 32.47
CA GLU A 885 16.56 24.52 32.86
C GLU A 885 15.51 23.52 32.34
N GLU A 886 14.23 23.88 32.32
CA GLU A 886 13.14 23.06 31.79
C GLU A 886 13.31 22.78 30.29
N ILE A 887 13.55 23.82 29.48
CA ILE A 887 13.82 23.67 28.03
C ILE A 887 15.04 22.77 27.80
N ARG A 888 16.14 23.01 28.52
CA ARG A 888 17.35 22.16 28.41
C ARG A 888 17.09 20.72 28.84
N LYS A 889 16.27 20.51 29.86
CA LYS A 889 15.91 19.15 30.33
C LYS A 889 15.10 18.41 29.27
N ILE A 890 14.07 19.04 28.71
CA ILE A 890 13.23 18.44 27.64
C ILE A 890 14.12 18.06 26.45
N ASN A 891 15.00 18.97 26.01
CA ASN A 891 15.93 18.69 24.92
C ASN A 891 16.99 17.63 25.26
N SER A 892 17.43 17.50 26.51
CA SER A 892 18.35 16.43 26.91
C SER A 892 17.72 15.04 26.78
N THR A 893 16.40 14.91 26.93
CA THR A 893 15.63 13.70 26.62
C THR A 893 15.30 13.52 25.13
N LEU A 894 15.53 14.53 24.29
CA LEU A 894 15.30 14.48 22.83
C LEU A 894 16.59 14.33 22.02
N LYS A 895 17.77 14.61 22.58
CA LYS A 895 19.06 14.49 21.87
C LYS A 895 19.45 13.07 21.47
N ASP A 896 18.81 12.06 22.07
CA ASP A 896 18.94 10.65 21.67
C ASP A 896 17.86 10.25 20.62
N ARG A 897 17.16 11.24 20.02
CA ARG A 897 16.08 11.06 19.05
C ARG A 897 16.05 12.19 18.00
N ASP A 898 16.73 11.98 16.88
CA ASP A 898 16.13 12.47 15.63
C ASP A 898 14.78 11.76 15.48
N PRO A 899 13.68 12.43 15.07
CA PRO A 899 12.36 11.84 15.01
C PRO A 899 12.18 10.96 13.76
N VAL A 900 13.12 10.04 13.55
CA VAL A 900 12.86 8.82 12.81
C VAL A 900 11.74 8.11 13.54
N SER A 901 10.65 7.90 12.84
CA SER A 901 9.45 7.24 13.34
C SER A 901 9.73 5.74 13.49
N VAL A 902 9.94 5.32 14.74
CA VAL A 902 10.31 3.95 15.08
C VAL A 902 9.08 3.11 15.40
N TYR A 903 8.95 1.97 14.72
CA TYR A 903 8.09 0.86 15.10
C TYR A 903 8.91 -0.15 15.90
N TYR A 904 8.48 -0.48 17.11
CA TYR A 904 9.15 -1.46 17.99
C TYR A 904 8.60 -2.87 17.75
N ALA A 905 9.43 -3.74 17.18
CA ALA A 905 9.11 -5.11 16.77
C ALA A 905 8.97 -6.09 17.94
N GLY A 906 8.39 -7.27 17.66
CA GLY A 906 8.20 -8.35 18.63
C GLY A 906 6.90 -8.30 19.44
N ARG A 907 6.04 -7.30 19.22
CA ARG A 907 4.66 -7.28 19.77
C ARG A 907 3.70 -8.16 18.96
N GLU A 908 3.97 -8.26 17.66
CA GLU A 908 3.19 -8.95 16.66
C GLU A 908 4.10 -9.94 15.95
N SER A 909 3.61 -11.14 15.64
CA SER A 909 4.41 -12.16 14.95
C SER A 909 4.57 -11.89 13.45
N ARG A 910 3.89 -10.86 12.92
CA ARG A 910 3.94 -10.47 11.52
C ARG A 910 3.76 -8.95 11.38
N ILE A 911 4.68 -8.32 10.67
CA ILE A 911 4.82 -6.87 10.48
C ILE A 911 4.65 -6.57 8.99
N LEU A 912 3.80 -5.61 8.62
CA LEU A 912 3.53 -5.27 7.21
C LEU A 912 4.21 -3.96 6.80
N LEU A 913 5.19 -4.01 5.88
CA LEU A 913 5.93 -2.81 5.46
C LEU A 913 5.02 -1.73 4.85
N SER A 914 3.97 -2.12 4.13
CA SER A 914 3.00 -1.18 3.56
C SER A 914 2.15 -0.44 4.61
N GLN A 915 1.96 -1.04 5.79
CA GLN A 915 1.27 -0.38 6.90
C GLN A 915 2.22 0.59 7.60
N LEU A 916 3.44 0.16 7.88
CA LEU A 916 4.48 1.01 8.46
C LEU A 916 4.76 2.25 7.60
N ASP A 917 4.86 2.10 6.27
CA ASP A 917 5.07 3.22 5.34
C ASP A 917 3.85 4.17 5.31
N ALA A 918 2.63 3.64 5.41
CA ALA A 918 1.39 4.44 5.49
C ALA A 918 1.24 5.19 6.83
N ASP A 919 1.70 4.60 7.94
CA ASP A 919 1.80 5.23 9.26
C ASP A 919 3.01 6.20 9.32
N GLY A 920 3.79 6.28 8.25
CA GLY A 920 4.96 7.14 8.12
C GLY A 920 6.13 6.71 9.01
N MET A 921 6.23 5.42 9.36
CA MET A 921 7.36 4.82 10.07
C MET A 921 8.56 4.63 9.15
N CYS A 922 9.77 4.74 9.70
CA CYS A 922 11.02 4.65 8.97
C CYS A 922 11.98 3.59 9.54
N ILE A 923 11.88 3.20 10.81
CA ILE A 923 12.70 2.12 11.38
C ILE A 923 11.83 1.06 12.03
N ILE A 924 12.17 -0.21 11.78
CA ILE A 924 11.76 -1.35 12.59
C ILE A 924 12.88 -1.60 13.61
N ASP A 925 12.63 -1.31 14.88
CA ASP A 925 13.55 -1.48 16.02
C ASP A 925 13.26 -2.82 16.69
N VAL A 926 14.30 -3.66 16.79
CA VAL A 926 14.25 -4.97 17.41
C VAL A 926 15.17 -4.94 18.63
N SER A 927 14.58 -4.90 19.82
CA SER A 927 15.29 -4.77 21.09
C SER A 927 14.75 -5.75 22.15
N ASP A 928 15.65 -6.29 22.96
CA ASP A 928 15.40 -7.41 23.90
C ASP A 928 14.45 -7.07 25.07
N ASN A 929 14.08 -5.80 25.26
CA ASN A 929 13.64 -5.29 26.57
C ASN A 929 12.14 -5.05 26.79
N ASP A 930 11.23 -5.15 25.79
CA ASP A 930 9.83 -4.71 26.02
C ASP A 930 8.69 -5.41 25.23
N THR A 931 8.94 -6.40 24.36
CA THR A 931 7.92 -6.82 23.36
C THR A 931 7.51 -8.30 23.36
N GLY A 932 8.42 -9.24 23.63
CA GLY A 932 8.08 -10.61 24.05
C GLY A 932 7.99 -11.71 22.97
N LEU A 933 8.14 -11.39 21.68
CA LEU A 933 8.41 -12.37 20.62
C LEU A 933 9.83 -12.19 20.09
N THR A 934 10.65 -13.23 20.19
CA THR A 934 11.97 -13.32 19.53
C THR A 934 11.86 -13.68 18.05
N ASP A 935 10.74 -14.30 17.66
CA ASP A 935 10.54 -14.87 16.33
C ASP A 935 9.34 -14.19 15.65
N PHE A 936 9.57 -13.52 14.53
CA PHE A 936 8.54 -12.79 13.79
C PHE A 936 8.88 -12.62 12.30
N GLU A 937 7.86 -12.28 11.51
CA GLU A 937 7.93 -12.10 10.06
C GLU A 937 7.74 -10.63 9.65
N ILE A 938 8.52 -10.13 8.70
CA ILE A 938 8.33 -8.84 8.04
C ILE A 938 7.92 -9.13 6.59
N VAL A 939 6.77 -8.62 6.18
CA VAL A 939 6.21 -8.85 4.84
C VAL A 939 6.06 -7.56 4.08
N GLY A 940 6.64 -7.52 2.87
CA GLY A 940 6.50 -6.45 1.91
C GLY A 940 5.66 -6.87 0.70
N VAL A 941 5.72 -6.06 -0.35
CA VAL A 941 5.03 -6.31 -1.62
C VAL A 941 6.08 -6.45 -2.71
N PRO A 942 6.02 -7.52 -3.54
CA PRO A 942 7.01 -7.73 -4.59
C PRO A 942 7.22 -6.48 -5.46
N GLY A 943 8.46 -5.99 -5.51
CA GLY A 943 8.86 -4.85 -6.33
C GLY A 943 8.46 -3.45 -5.82
N VAL A 944 7.81 -3.33 -4.65
CA VAL A 944 7.47 -2.00 -4.05
C VAL A 944 8.54 -1.58 -3.04
N PRO A 945 9.31 -0.51 -3.29
CA PRO A 945 10.34 -0.03 -2.36
C PRO A 945 9.76 0.81 -1.22
N TYR A 946 10.14 0.48 0.02
CA TYR A 946 9.77 1.20 1.23
C TYR A 946 10.96 2.01 1.77
N ASN A 947 10.74 3.25 2.22
CA ASN A 947 11.79 4.06 2.86
C ASN A 947 11.95 3.66 4.35
N ILE A 948 12.08 2.35 4.58
CA ILE A 948 12.15 1.72 5.90
C ILE A 948 13.46 0.94 6.00
N GLY A 949 14.06 0.93 7.19
CA GLY A 949 15.18 0.07 7.56
C GLY A 949 14.87 -0.80 8.78
N LEU A 950 15.67 -1.85 8.98
CA LEU A 950 15.57 -2.79 10.10
C LEU A 950 16.80 -2.64 11.01
N HIS A 951 16.57 -2.38 12.29
CA HIS A 951 17.61 -2.19 13.30
C HIS A 951 17.48 -3.26 14.39
N VAL A 952 18.47 -4.13 14.50
CA VAL A 952 18.55 -5.16 15.53
C VAL A 952 19.58 -4.73 16.56
N HIS A 953 19.09 -4.38 17.75
CA HIS A 953 19.90 -3.86 18.84
C HIS A 953 20.69 -4.95 19.56
N GLY A 954 21.83 -4.52 20.13
CA GLY A 954 22.83 -5.43 20.68
C GLY A 954 22.30 -6.37 21.75
N GLY A 955 22.66 -7.65 21.64
CA GLY A 955 22.24 -8.72 22.55
C GLY A 955 20.95 -9.44 22.16
N PHE A 956 20.24 -9.01 21.11
CA PHE A 956 19.04 -9.70 20.63
C PHE A 956 19.38 -11.12 20.11
N SER A 957 18.55 -12.11 20.43
CA SER A 957 18.63 -13.43 19.84
C SER A 957 17.25 -13.97 19.47
N GLY A 958 17.10 -14.39 18.21
CA GLY A 958 15.80 -14.71 17.62
C GLY A 958 15.83 -14.90 16.11
N HIS A 959 14.65 -15.19 15.55
CA HIS A 959 14.45 -15.45 14.13
C HIS A 959 13.59 -14.39 13.44
N ILE A 960 14.17 -13.64 12.50
CA ILE A 960 13.45 -12.66 11.70
C ILE A 960 13.29 -13.21 10.28
N LYS A 961 12.05 -13.53 9.90
CA LYS A 961 11.72 -13.86 8.51
C LYS A 961 11.41 -12.59 7.73
N ILE A 962 11.90 -12.47 6.50
CA ILE A 962 11.69 -11.34 5.59
C ILE A 962 11.11 -11.91 4.29
N ASP A 963 9.88 -11.53 3.97
CA ASP A 963 9.15 -12.02 2.79
C ASP A 963 8.84 -10.88 1.81
N ASN A 964 9.14 -11.10 0.52
CA ASN A 964 8.77 -10.21 -0.60
C ASN A 964 9.05 -8.70 -0.36
N SER A 965 10.14 -8.38 0.35
CA SER A 965 10.38 -7.04 0.90
C SER A 965 11.45 -6.26 0.15
N THR A 966 11.15 -5.03 -0.27
CA THR A 966 12.14 -4.08 -0.79
C THR A 966 12.41 -2.96 0.21
N PHE A 967 13.55 -3.01 0.89
CA PHE A 967 14.01 -1.97 1.83
C PHE A 967 14.86 -0.94 1.09
N LYS A 968 14.81 0.33 1.51
CA LYS A 968 15.58 1.42 0.91
C LYS A 968 16.20 2.31 1.98
N ASN A 969 17.46 2.71 1.74
CA ASN A 969 18.27 3.38 2.75
C ASN A 969 17.62 4.67 3.27
N ILE A 970 17.60 4.79 4.60
CA ILE A 970 17.08 5.96 5.31
C ILE A 970 18.14 7.06 5.28
N ILE A 971 17.71 8.33 5.13
CA ILE A 971 18.59 9.48 5.27
C ILE A 971 19.16 9.50 6.70
N GLY A 972 20.49 9.42 6.82
CA GLY A 972 21.20 9.38 8.11
C GLY A 972 21.74 8.00 8.51
N TYR A 973 21.32 6.92 7.85
CA TYR A 973 21.79 5.55 8.15
C TYR A 973 22.70 4.97 7.07
N ASP A 974 23.63 4.12 7.51
CA ASP A 974 24.65 3.56 6.62
C ASP A 974 24.27 2.20 5.98
N ALA A 975 23.21 1.55 6.46
CA ALA A 975 22.72 0.27 5.99
C ALA A 975 21.18 0.20 6.10
N VAL A 976 20.53 -0.63 5.28
CA VAL A 976 19.08 -0.89 5.36
C VAL A 976 18.72 -1.93 6.41
N ILE A 977 19.66 -2.81 6.76
CA ILE A 977 19.56 -3.74 7.87
C ILE A 977 20.82 -3.55 8.72
N VAL A 978 20.67 -3.35 10.02
CA VAL A 978 21.76 -3.16 10.99
C VAL A 978 21.65 -4.22 12.09
N VAL A 979 22.73 -4.95 12.34
CA VAL A 979 22.85 -5.88 13.48
C VAL A 979 24.00 -5.46 14.40
N GLU A 980 23.65 -5.04 15.61
CA GLU A 980 24.57 -4.53 16.64
C GLU A 980 25.22 -5.66 17.48
N ASP A 981 26.21 -5.27 18.28
CA ASP A 981 27.14 -6.16 18.99
C ASP A 981 26.45 -7.17 19.91
N GLY A 982 26.98 -8.40 19.95
CA GLY A 982 26.52 -9.46 20.85
C GLY A 982 25.19 -10.12 20.48
N SER A 983 24.61 -9.79 19.32
CA SER A 983 23.36 -10.39 18.82
C SER A 983 23.61 -11.77 18.17
N ASP A 984 22.69 -12.73 18.32
CA ASP A 984 22.72 -14.06 17.64
C ASP A 984 21.41 -14.28 16.87
N VAL A 985 21.42 -13.93 15.58
CA VAL A 985 20.22 -13.63 14.78
C VAL A 985 20.14 -14.53 13.55
N ALA A 986 18.97 -15.15 13.33
CA ALA A 986 18.66 -15.80 12.07
C ALA A 986 17.81 -14.88 11.19
N LEU A 987 18.29 -14.56 9.98
CA LEU A 987 17.56 -13.82 8.95
C LEU A 987 17.15 -14.80 7.84
N SER A 988 15.87 -15.09 7.67
CA SER A 988 15.37 -15.97 6.60
C SER A 988 14.62 -15.19 5.53
N PHE A 989 14.99 -15.35 4.27
CA PHE A 989 14.41 -14.63 3.13
C PHE A 989 13.53 -15.54 2.26
N SER A 990 12.32 -15.10 1.94
CA SER A 990 11.42 -15.75 0.98
C SER A 990 10.88 -14.75 -0.06
N GLY A 991 10.48 -15.26 -1.23
CA GLY A 991 10.01 -14.43 -2.35
C GLY A 991 11.13 -13.60 -3.01
N ASP A 992 10.80 -12.43 -3.57
CA ASP A 992 11.79 -11.48 -4.10
C ASP A 992 12.09 -10.37 -3.08
N CYS A 993 13.26 -10.41 -2.46
CA CYS A 993 13.72 -9.48 -1.45
C CYS A 993 14.83 -8.57 -2.02
N ASN A 994 14.69 -7.26 -1.89
CA ASN A 994 15.61 -6.30 -2.51
C ASN A 994 16.07 -5.22 -1.51
N MET A 995 17.36 -5.21 -1.22
CA MET A 995 18.02 -4.30 -0.30
C MET A 995 18.66 -3.18 -1.10
N GLN A 996 17.98 -2.03 -1.20
CA GLN A 996 18.52 -0.80 -1.80
C GLN A 996 19.41 -0.07 -0.77
N GLY A 997 20.47 -0.77 -0.36
CA GLY A 997 21.46 -0.39 0.62
C GLY A 997 22.20 -1.63 1.15
N SER A 998 23.23 -1.39 1.95
CA SER A 998 24.06 -2.42 2.58
C SER A 998 23.34 -3.13 3.74
N ILE A 999 23.81 -4.32 4.12
CA ILE A 999 23.46 -5.00 5.38
C ILE A 999 24.68 -4.91 6.32
N TYR A 1000 24.52 -4.29 7.48
CA TYR A 1000 25.57 -4.16 8.49
C TYR A 1000 25.52 -5.28 9.53
N VAL A 1001 26.69 -5.88 9.80
CA VAL A 1001 26.92 -6.93 10.80
C VAL A 1001 28.19 -6.57 11.58
N SER A 1002 28.05 -6.41 12.90
CA SER A 1002 29.12 -5.98 13.80
C SER A 1002 30.07 -7.10 14.25
N ASP A 1003 31.26 -6.72 14.72
CA ASP A 1003 32.39 -7.59 15.11
C ASP A 1003 32.03 -8.74 16.08
N ASP A 1004 31.17 -8.50 17.08
CA ASP A 1004 30.83 -9.47 18.13
C ASP A 1004 29.48 -10.18 17.91
N SER A 1005 28.86 -10.04 16.74
CA SER A 1005 27.56 -10.65 16.41
C SER A 1005 27.68 -12.02 15.71
N ARG A 1006 26.61 -12.81 15.72
CA ARG A 1006 26.44 -14.00 14.87
C ARG A 1006 25.19 -13.84 14.03
N VAL A 1007 25.32 -13.99 12.71
CA VAL A 1007 24.18 -13.85 11.80
C VAL A 1007 24.09 -15.04 10.85
N MET A 1008 22.93 -15.69 10.82
CA MET A 1008 22.61 -16.77 9.90
C MET A 1008 21.61 -16.30 8.83
N PHE A 1009 22.10 -16.08 7.62
CA PHE A 1009 21.30 -15.80 6.43
C PHE A 1009 20.78 -17.12 5.84
N SER A 1010 19.48 -17.23 5.59
CA SER A 1010 18.85 -18.48 5.14
C SER A 1010 17.59 -18.25 4.30
N GLY A 1011 16.96 -19.32 3.82
CA GLY A 1011 15.65 -19.27 3.13
C GLY A 1011 15.72 -19.63 1.64
N ASP A 1012 14.55 -19.63 0.99
CA ASP A 1012 14.35 -20.08 -0.40
C ASP A 1012 14.19 -18.93 -1.42
N GLY A 1013 14.13 -17.69 -0.95
CA GLY A 1013 13.93 -16.51 -1.77
C GLY A 1013 15.12 -16.10 -2.65
N THR A 1014 14.87 -15.08 -3.48
CA THR A 1014 15.92 -14.33 -4.17
C THR A 1014 16.22 -13.06 -3.38
N VAL A 1015 17.49 -12.84 -3.02
CA VAL A 1015 17.94 -11.67 -2.26
C VAL A 1015 18.86 -10.83 -3.12
N LYS A 1016 18.46 -9.59 -3.44
CA LYS A 1016 19.28 -8.63 -4.18
C LYS A 1016 19.80 -7.56 -3.21
N VAL A 1017 21.09 -7.23 -3.27
CA VAL A 1017 21.72 -6.19 -2.41
C VAL A 1017 22.48 -5.20 -3.30
N PHE A 1018 22.22 -3.92 -3.10
CA PHE A 1018 22.78 -2.83 -3.91
C PHE A 1018 23.48 -1.80 -3.01
N SER A 1019 24.71 -1.40 -3.36
CA SER A 1019 25.43 -0.33 -2.66
C SER A 1019 26.27 0.51 -3.62
N ASP A 1020 26.06 1.82 -3.63
CA ASP A 1020 26.67 2.80 -4.54
C ASP A 1020 27.59 3.81 -3.81
N LYS A 1021 28.03 3.45 -2.61
CA LYS A 1021 28.82 4.32 -1.71
C LYS A 1021 30.29 4.39 -2.10
N LYS A 1022 30.93 5.53 -1.78
CA LYS A 1022 32.37 5.74 -2.00
C LYS A 1022 33.22 4.69 -1.26
N GLU A 1023 32.92 4.42 0.00
CA GLU A 1023 33.38 3.25 0.74
C GLU A 1023 32.15 2.38 0.95
N PHE A 1024 32.17 1.13 0.48
CA PHE A 1024 30.99 0.26 0.44
C PHE A 1024 31.24 -1.12 1.04
N TYR A 1025 30.16 -1.76 1.48
CA TYR A 1025 30.07 -3.19 1.71
C TYR A 1025 28.68 -3.66 1.24
N GLY A 1026 28.55 -4.88 0.72
CA GLY A 1026 27.25 -5.48 0.45
C GLY A 1026 26.63 -6.00 1.74
N ILE A 1027 27.28 -6.99 2.35
CA ILE A 1027 26.89 -7.60 3.63
C ILE A 1027 28.13 -7.70 4.53
N GLY A 1028 28.07 -7.16 5.74
CA GLY A 1028 29.19 -7.19 6.70
C GLY A 1028 29.48 -5.80 7.26
N SER A 1029 30.69 -5.26 7.11
CA SER A 1029 31.06 -4.00 7.79
C SER A 1029 31.97 -3.06 6.99
N GLY A 1030 31.95 -1.79 7.43
CA GLY A 1030 32.70 -0.70 6.83
C GLY A 1030 34.08 -0.48 7.45
N ARG A 1031 34.70 0.64 7.06
CA ARG A 1031 36.09 0.95 7.34
C ARG A 1031 36.42 1.03 8.85
N GLY A 1032 37.41 0.24 9.28
CA GLY A 1032 37.90 0.21 10.65
C GLY A 1032 37.15 -0.72 11.60
N TYR A 1033 36.21 -1.52 11.10
CA TYR A 1033 35.44 -2.52 11.83
C TYR A 1033 35.66 -3.91 11.23
N GLY A 1034 35.64 -4.95 12.06
CA GLY A 1034 35.57 -6.34 11.63
C GLY A 1034 34.12 -6.75 11.39
N CYS A 1035 33.85 -8.05 11.26
CA CYS A 1035 32.49 -8.56 11.40
C CYS A 1035 32.52 -9.92 12.09
N GLY A 1036 31.51 -10.18 12.91
CA GLY A 1036 31.35 -11.46 13.56
C GLY A 1036 30.96 -12.58 12.59
N THR A 1037 30.73 -13.78 13.12
CA THR A 1037 30.51 -14.98 12.30
C THR A 1037 29.24 -14.85 11.44
N MET A 1038 29.42 -14.81 10.12
CA MET A 1038 28.31 -14.81 9.16
C MET A 1038 28.18 -16.19 8.50
N THR A 1039 27.02 -16.82 8.63
CA THR A 1039 26.69 -18.09 7.99
C THR A 1039 25.60 -17.90 6.94
N PHE A 1040 25.77 -18.46 5.74
CA PHE A 1040 24.82 -18.37 4.63
C PHE A 1040 24.35 -19.77 4.19
N ASP A 1041 23.06 -20.06 4.36
CA ASP A 1041 22.38 -21.30 3.99
C ASP A 1041 21.06 -20.97 3.26
N ILE A 1042 21.19 -20.28 2.13
CA ILE A 1042 20.09 -19.87 1.26
C ILE A 1042 19.94 -20.95 0.18
N SER A 1043 18.78 -21.59 0.06
CA SER A 1043 18.51 -22.55 -1.03
C SER A 1043 18.14 -21.88 -2.36
N GLY A 1044 17.72 -20.61 -2.30
CA GLY A 1044 17.45 -19.75 -3.46
C GLY A 1044 18.72 -19.11 -4.05
N SER A 1045 18.70 -17.79 -4.28
CA SER A 1045 19.87 -17.09 -4.83
C SER A 1045 20.07 -15.69 -4.27
N MET A 1046 21.33 -15.26 -4.17
CA MET A 1046 21.74 -13.96 -3.67
C MET A 1046 22.56 -13.21 -4.72
N GLU A 1047 22.21 -11.96 -5.00
CA GLU A 1047 22.83 -11.10 -6.00
C GLU A 1047 23.30 -9.80 -5.36
N ILE A 1048 24.62 -9.59 -5.29
CA ILE A 1048 25.25 -8.46 -4.63
C ILE A 1048 25.92 -7.59 -5.69
N ASN A 1049 25.44 -6.36 -5.85
CA ASN A 1049 25.93 -5.40 -6.83
C ASN A 1049 26.48 -4.19 -6.09
N CYS A 1050 27.79 -3.98 -6.13
CA CYS A 1050 28.42 -2.87 -5.42
C CYS A 1050 29.36 -2.05 -6.31
N THR A 1051 29.25 -0.72 -6.20
CA THR A 1051 30.02 0.23 -7.01
C THR A 1051 30.53 1.37 -6.13
N GLY A 1052 31.84 1.63 -6.16
CA GLY A 1052 32.45 2.70 -5.36
C GLY A 1052 33.95 2.83 -5.55
N MET A 1053 34.65 3.37 -4.55
CA MET A 1053 36.11 3.53 -4.59
C MET A 1053 36.81 2.35 -3.89
N TYR A 1054 36.38 2.04 -2.67
CA TYR A 1054 36.87 0.92 -1.86
C TYR A 1054 35.68 0.10 -1.38
N GLY A 1055 35.71 -1.23 -1.42
CA GLY A 1055 34.66 -1.99 -0.73
C GLY A 1055 34.62 -3.50 -0.89
N ILE A 1056 33.66 -4.10 -0.20
CA ILE A 1056 33.53 -5.55 -0.01
C ILE A 1056 32.16 -6.04 -0.53
N GLY A 1057 32.09 -7.22 -1.13
CA GLY A 1057 30.82 -7.90 -1.43
C GLY A 1057 30.21 -8.49 -0.17
N ILE A 1058 30.86 -9.51 0.40
CA ILE A 1058 30.53 -10.12 1.69
C ILE A 1058 31.76 -10.10 2.61
N GLY A 1059 31.65 -9.50 3.79
CA GLY A 1059 32.71 -9.43 4.80
C GLY A 1059 33.00 -8.01 5.32
N SER A 1060 34.21 -7.79 5.83
CA SER A 1060 34.57 -6.62 6.64
C SER A 1060 35.76 -5.83 6.11
N TRP A 1061 36.00 -4.67 6.70
CA TRP A 1061 37.29 -4.00 6.51
C TRP A 1061 38.41 -4.69 7.30
N GLU A 1062 38.20 -4.91 8.60
CA GLU A 1062 39.14 -5.65 9.46
C GLU A 1062 38.88 -7.17 9.37
N ASN A 1063 38.93 -7.92 10.47
CA ASN A 1063 38.88 -9.40 10.44
C ASN A 1063 37.45 -9.94 10.22
N CYS A 1064 37.32 -11.06 9.50
CA CYS A 1064 36.04 -11.76 9.28
C CYS A 1064 36.14 -13.29 9.38
N ASP A 1065 35.01 -13.90 9.76
CA ASP A 1065 34.73 -15.34 9.75
C ASP A 1065 33.45 -15.57 8.93
N ILE A 1066 33.59 -16.15 7.73
CA ILE A 1066 32.53 -16.27 6.73
C ILE A 1066 32.32 -17.73 6.35
N LYS A 1067 31.09 -18.22 6.48
CA LYS A 1067 30.72 -19.59 6.12
C LYS A 1067 29.54 -19.63 5.14
N ILE A 1068 29.74 -20.20 3.96
CA ILE A 1068 28.67 -20.44 2.98
C ILE A 1068 28.43 -21.95 2.89
N VAL A 1069 27.17 -22.39 3.02
CA VAL A 1069 26.80 -23.81 3.18
C VAL A 1069 25.92 -24.35 2.06
N ASN A 1070 25.21 -23.46 1.35
CA ASN A 1070 24.31 -23.80 0.26
C ASN A 1070 24.00 -22.54 -0.56
N GLY A 1071 23.48 -22.71 -1.78
CA GLY A 1071 22.89 -21.62 -2.57
C GLY A 1071 23.72 -21.12 -3.75
N LYS A 1072 23.13 -20.16 -4.49
CA LYS A 1072 23.76 -19.48 -5.63
C LYS A 1072 24.01 -18.00 -5.31
N TYR A 1073 25.28 -17.60 -5.29
CA TYR A 1073 25.73 -16.24 -5.01
C TYR A 1073 26.34 -15.63 -6.28
N ASN A 1074 25.84 -14.47 -6.71
CA ASN A 1074 26.42 -13.67 -7.79
C ASN A 1074 26.88 -12.34 -7.19
N ILE A 1075 28.18 -12.03 -7.26
CA ILE A 1075 28.77 -10.81 -6.70
C ILE A 1075 29.44 -10.04 -7.84
N ASP A 1076 28.90 -8.87 -8.18
CA ASP A 1076 29.41 -7.99 -9.24
C ASP A 1076 29.95 -6.68 -8.61
N LEU A 1077 31.26 -6.44 -8.77
CA LEU A 1077 32.01 -5.37 -8.10
C LEU A 1077 32.69 -4.41 -9.09
N ASN A 1078 32.56 -3.10 -8.84
CA ASN A 1078 33.21 -2.05 -9.63
C ASN A 1078 33.88 -1.01 -8.73
N GLY A 1079 35.18 -0.73 -8.91
CA GLY A 1079 35.86 0.33 -8.13
C GLY A 1079 37.37 0.46 -8.31
N GLN A 1080 38.06 1.00 -7.30
CA GLN A 1080 39.54 1.03 -7.27
C GLN A 1080 40.11 -0.17 -6.51
N GLU A 1081 39.61 -0.47 -5.32
CA GLU A 1081 40.00 -1.67 -4.57
C GLU A 1081 38.75 -2.41 -4.13
N SER A 1082 38.70 -3.73 -4.34
CA SER A 1082 37.54 -4.52 -3.90
C SER A 1082 37.85 -5.93 -3.42
N VAL A 1083 36.99 -6.47 -2.56
CA VAL A 1083 37.02 -7.88 -2.15
C VAL A 1083 35.66 -8.53 -2.39
N GLY A 1084 35.61 -9.67 -3.08
CA GLY A 1084 34.37 -10.42 -3.32
C GLY A 1084 33.78 -10.98 -2.04
N VAL A 1085 34.51 -11.91 -1.41
CA VAL A 1085 34.18 -12.51 -0.12
C VAL A 1085 35.43 -12.51 0.77
N GLY A 1086 35.41 -11.84 1.92
CA GLY A 1086 36.54 -11.78 2.85
C GLY A 1086 36.80 -10.37 3.40
N SER A 1087 38.05 -9.92 3.43
CA SER A 1087 38.46 -8.69 4.15
C SER A 1087 39.39 -7.75 3.36
N LEU A 1088 39.26 -6.44 3.57
CA LEU A 1088 40.10 -5.45 2.85
C LEU A 1088 41.40 -5.04 3.60
N ALA A 1089 41.48 -5.25 4.91
CA ALA A 1089 42.63 -4.87 5.75
C ALA A 1089 42.98 -5.89 6.86
N GLY A 1090 41.99 -6.55 7.46
CA GLY A 1090 42.19 -7.62 8.44
C GLY A 1090 42.34 -9.01 7.81
N SER A 1091 42.48 -10.05 8.63
CA SER A 1091 42.55 -11.45 8.19
C SER A 1091 41.19 -12.02 7.82
N ALA A 1092 41.12 -12.88 6.79
CA ALA A 1092 39.89 -13.55 6.38
C ALA A 1092 39.96 -15.07 6.64
N ASP A 1093 39.00 -15.61 7.38
CA ASP A 1093 38.67 -17.04 7.34
C ASP A 1093 37.37 -17.24 6.54
N VAL A 1094 37.45 -18.01 5.46
CA VAL A 1094 36.34 -18.18 4.51
C VAL A 1094 36.17 -19.66 4.17
N SER A 1095 35.03 -20.23 4.55
CA SER A 1095 34.68 -21.63 4.29
C SER A 1095 33.44 -21.76 3.42
N LEU A 1096 33.56 -22.41 2.27
CA LEU A 1096 32.45 -22.74 1.37
C LEU A 1096 32.20 -24.25 1.34
N PHE A 1097 30.92 -24.62 1.35
CA PHE A 1097 30.43 -25.99 1.24
C PHE A 1097 29.22 -26.02 0.31
N ASP A 1098 29.12 -27.06 -0.54
CA ASP A 1098 27.95 -27.41 -1.35
C ASP A 1098 27.31 -26.22 -2.13
N SER A 1099 28.10 -25.18 -2.44
CA SER A 1099 27.60 -23.88 -2.90
C SER A 1099 27.97 -23.54 -4.35
N LYS A 1100 27.31 -22.53 -4.92
CA LYS A 1100 27.67 -21.94 -6.21
C LYS A 1100 28.00 -20.45 -6.06
N LEU A 1101 29.25 -20.07 -6.25
CA LEU A 1101 29.70 -18.67 -6.21
C LEU A 1101 30.15 -18.20 -7.59
N ILE A 1102 29.66 -17.03 -8.00
CA ILE A 1102 30.14 -16.27 -9.16
C ILE A 1102 30.61 -14.91 -8.66
N VAL A 1103 31.87 -14.56 -8.86
CA VAL A 1103 32.39 -13.21 -8.58
C VAL A 1103 32.89 -12.60 -9.88
N ARG A 1104 32.42 -11.40 -10.22
CA ARG A 1104 33.00 -10.58 -11.28
C ARG A 1104 33.49 -9.27 -10.70
N SER A 1105 34.68 -8.85 -11.07
CA SER A 1105 35.21 -7.55 -10.66
C SER A 1105 35.96 -6.87 -11.80
N THR A 1106 35.65 -5.58 -11.99
CA THR A 1106 36.40 -4.68 -12.88
C THR A 1106 37.28 -3.70 -12.08
N ALA A 1107 37.47 -3.97 -10.78
CA ALA A 1107 38.20 -3.06 -9.90
C ALA A 1107 39.71 -3.02 -10.22
N SER A 1108 40.32 -1.84 -10.06
CA SER A 1108 41.74 -1.65 -10.37
C SER A 1108 42.64 -2.61 -9.58
N ASN A 1109 42.32 -2.88 -8.32
CA ASN A 1109 42.92 -3.95 -7.54
C ASN A 1109 41.79 -4.80 -6.92
N CYS A 1110 41.90 -6.13 -6.90
CA CYS A 1110 40.82 -6.99 -6.43
C CYS A 1110 41.31 -8.32 -5.81
N VAL A 1111 40.63 -8.80 -4.77
CA VAL A 1111 40.67 -10.21 -4.34
C VAL A 1111 39.26 -10.80 -4.47
N ALA A 1112 39.07 -11.93 -5.17
CA ALA A 1112 37.72 -12.48 -5.31
C ALA A 1112 37.27 -13.20 -4.03
N VAL A 1113 38.15 -13.99 -3.41
CA VAL A 1113 37.90 -14.66 -2.12
C VAL A 1113 39.17 -14.62 -1.25
N GLY A 1114 39.08 -14.04 -0.03
CA GLY A 1114 40.19 -13.94 0.92
C GLY A 1114 40.46 -12.49 1.38
N SER A 1115 41.69 -12.15 1.72
CA SER A 1115 42.07 -10.83 2.27
C SER A 1115 42.83 -9.99 1.24
N PHE A 1116 42.67 -8.66 1.22
CA PHE A 1116 43.52 -7.81 0.36
C PHE A 1116 44.91 -7.57 0.99
N ARG A 1117 44.99 -7.24 2.29
CA ARG A 1117 46.23 -6.76 2.95
C ARG A 1117 46.82 -7.67 4.02
N ASN A 1118 46.17 -8.78 4.30
CA ASN A 1118 46.46 -9.60 5.47
C ASN A 1118 46.36 -11.09 5.14
N ASP A 1119 46.48 -11.91 6.16
CA ASP A 1119 46.43 -13.36 6.00
C ASP A 1119 45.05 -13.85 5.57
N ALA A 1120 45.04 -14.89 4.74
CA ALA A 1120 43.82 -15.52 4.22
C ALA A 1120 43.84 -17.03 4.47
N ASN A 1121 42.79 -17.56 5.07
CA ASN A 1121 42.49 -18.98 5.17
C ASN A 1121 41.21 -19.26 4.38
N VAL A 1122 41.30 -20.01 3.28
CA VAL A 1122 40.15 -20.31 2.42
C VAL A 1122 39.99 -21.82 2.24
N MET A 1123 38.81 -22.34 2.57
CA MET A 1123 38.44 -23.74 2.39
C MET A 1123 37.24 -23.87 1.46
N LEU A 1124 37.35 -24.70 0.42
CA LEU A 1124 36.26 -25.07 -0.50
C LEU A 1124 36.00 -26.58 -0.43
N ASN A 1125 34.73 -26.99 -0.36
CA ASN A 1125 34.33 -28.40 -0.32
C ASN A 1125 33.01 -28.63 -1.08
N HIS A 1126 33.10 -29.28 -2.25
CA HIS A 1126 31.96 -29.67 -3.10
C HIS A 1126 31.25 -28.51 -3.83
N ASP A 1127 31.93 -27.39 -4.02
CA ASP A 1127 31.38 -26.16 -4.62
C ASP A 1127 31.52 -26.08 -6.16
N PHE A 1128 30.79 -25.13 -6.76
CA PHE A 1128 31.01 -24.62 -8.11
C PHE A 1128 31.36 -23.12 -8.06
N ILE A 1129 32.61 -22.77 -8.35
CA ILE A 1129 33.11 -21.40 -8.24
C ILE A 1129 33.51 -20.89 -9.63
N ASN A 1130 33.09 -19.67 -10.01
CA ASN A 1130 33.55 -18.98 -11.21
C ASN A 1130 33.96 -17.52 -10.90
N LEU A 1131 35.22 -17.18 -11.15
CA LEU A 1131 35.80 -15.88 -10.86
C LEU A 1131 36.25 -15.21 -12.16
N ASP A 1132 35.73 -14.02 -12.47
CA ASP A 1132 36.07 -13.23 -13.66
C ASP A 1132 36.61 -11.86 -13.23
N LEU A 1133 37.93 -11.66 -13.33
CA LEU A 1133 38.63 -10.49 -12.79
C LEU A 1133 39.37 -9.70 -13.89
N GLU A 1134 39.17 -8.38 -13.94
CA GLU A 1134 39.89 -7.46 -14.82
C GLU A 1134 40.39 -6.23 -14.03
N GLY A 1135 41.66 -5.86 -14.20
CA GLY A 1135 42.27 -4.76 -13.44
C GLY A 1135 43.80 -4.68 -13.55
N ASN A 1136 44.46 -4.26 -12.48
CA ASN A 1136 45.90 -4.02 -12.38
C ASN A 1136 46.58 -4.96 -11.36
N HIS A 1137 46.02 -5.16 -10.17
CA HIS A 1137 46.58 -6.07 -9.14
C HIS A 1137 45.51 -7.02 -8.60
N LEU A 1138 45.56 -8.30 -8.99
CA LEU A 1138 44.42 -9.22 -8.87
C LEU A 1138 44.79 -10.54 -8.18
N CYS A 1139 44.01 -10.95 -7.17
CA CYS A 1139 44.02 -12.31 -6.62
C CYS A 1139 42.67 -13.00 -6.86
N GLY A 1140 42.68 -14.23 -7.37
CA GLY A 1140 41.49 -15.08 -7.42
C GLY A 1140 41.06 -15.50 -6.01
N ILE A 1141 41.80 -16.44 -5.42
CA ILE A 1141 41.60 -16.90 -4.04
C ILE A 1141 42.90 -16.78 -3.25
N GLY A 1142 42.87 -16.10 -2.10
CA GLY A 1142 44.02 -15.93 -1.22
C GLY A 1142 44.24 -14.48 -0.79
N THR A 1143 45.44 -13.92 -1.00
CA THR A 1143 45.76 -12.54 -0.61
C THR A 1143 46.55 -11.75 -1.66
N ALA A 1144 46.44 -10.43 -1.64
CA ALA A 1144 47.15 -9.55 -2.58
C ALA A 1144 48.46 -8.97 -1.99
N GLU A 1145 48.41 -8.50 -0.74
CA GLU A 1145 49.53 -7.86 -0.03
C GLU A 1145 49.85 -8.50 1.34
N GLY A 1146 49.15 -9.57 1.75
CA GLY A 1146 49.33 -10.24 3.05
C GLY A 1146 50.51 -11.21 3.14
N ASP A 1147 50.93 -11.51 4.38
CA ASP A 1147 52.12 -12.33 4.68
C ASP A 1147 51.88 -13.84 4.46
N MET A 1148 50.67 -14.36 4.70
CA MET A 1148 50.33 -15.79 4.54
C MET A 1148 48.99 -16.04 3.84
N SER A 1149 48.98 -16.99 2.89
CA SER A 1149 47.75 -17.47 2.22
C SER A 1149 47.65 -19.00 2.25
N THR A 1150 46.64 -19.52 2.94
CA THR A 1150 46.29 -20.96 2.95
C THR A 1150 45.01 -21.17 2.16
N VAL A 1151 45.08 -22.00 1.12
CA VAL A 1151 43.94 -22.32 0.24
C VAL A 1151 43.81 -23.83 0.13
N TYR A 1152 42.69 -24.39 0.59
CA TYR A 1152 42.38 -25.81 0.53
C TYR A 1152 41.10 -26.05 -0.29
N ILE A 1153 41.21 -26.83 -1.37
CA ILE A 1153 40.10 -27.10 -2.30
C ILE A 1153 39.87 -28.61 -2.38
N THR A 1154 38.68 -29.10 -2.02
CA THR A 1154 38.35 -30.52 -2.21
C THR A 1154 36.98 -30.73 -2.86
N LYS A 1155 36.88 -31.70 -3.77
CA LYS A 1155 35.63 -32.06 -4.50
C LYS A 1155 34.94 -30.93 -5.30
N SER A 1156 35.47 -29.71 -5.29
CA SER A 1156 34.89 -28.53 -5.96
C SER A 1156 35.33 -28.42 -7.43
N ASN A 1157 34.56 -27.69 -8.22
CA ASN A 1157 34.92 -27.22 -9.56
C ASN A 1157 35.16 -25.71 -9.50
N VAL A 1158 36.39 -25.27 -9.75
CA VAL A 1158 36.77 -23.85 -9.62
C VAL A 1158 37.34 -23.33 -10.93
N THR A 1159 36.75 -22.27 -11.46
CA THR A 1159 37.24 -21.55 -12.64
C THR A 1159 37.64 -20.14 -12.25
N CYS A 1160 38.85 -19.72 -12.62
CA CYS A 1160 39.36 -18.37 -12.43
C CYS A 1160 39.91 -17.83 -13.75
N SER A 1161 39.33 -16.74 -14.22
CA SER A 1161 39.80 -15.93 -15.33
C SER A 1161 40.28 -14.59 -14.77
N SER A 1162 41.55 -14.25 -14.99
CA SER A 1162 42.14 -13.01 -14.48
C SER A 1162 43.02 -12.33 -15.51
N LEU A 1163 42.72 -11.06 -15.79
CA LEU A 1163 43.43 -10.20 -16.74
C LEU A 1163 43.88 -8.93 -16.01
N GLY A 1164 45.16 -8.87 -15.63
CA GLY A 1164 45.71 -7.69 -14.98
C GLY A 1164 47.22 -7.72 -14.85
N ARG A 1165 47.82 -6.57 -14.54
CA ARG A 1165 49.28 -6.39 -14.61
C ARG A 1165 50.06 -7.32 -13.67
N VAL A 1166 49.62 -7.42 -12.42
CA VAL A 1166 50.10 -8.39 -11.42
C VAL A 1166 48.91 -9.28 -11.07
N SER A 1167 49.05 -10.60 -11.21
CA SER A 1167 47.94 -11.50 -10.87
C SER A 1167 48.33 -12.89 -10.36
N CYS A 1168 47.60 -13.37 -9.37
CA CYS A 1168 47.61 -14.75 -8.90
C CYS A 1168 46.20 -15.34 -8.94
N ALA A 1169 46.00 -16.55 -9.50
CA ALA A 1169 44.68 -17.19 -9.39
C ALA A 1169 44.46 -17.83 -8.01
N PHE A 1170 45.47 -18.46 -7.40
CA PHE A 1170 45.37 -19.08 -6.08
C PHE A 1170 46.66 -18.92 -5.26
N GLY A 1171 46.63 -18.16 -4.18
CA GLY A 1171 47.77 -17.99 -3.27
C GLY A 1171 48.03 -16.54 -2.87
N VAL A 1172 49.21 -16.00 -3.19
CA VAL A 1172 49.62 -14.62 -2.86
C VAL A 1172 49.95 -13.87 -4.15
N SER A 1173 49.30 -12.74 -4.41
CA SER A 1173 49.57 -11.86 -5.57
C SER A 1173 50.68 -10.83 -5.31
N GLY A 1174 51.66 -11.19 -4.46
CA GLY A 1174 52.70 -10.30 -3.94
C GLY A 1174 53.86 -11.10 -3.33
N THR A 1175 54.50 -10.55 -2.30
CA THR A 1175 55.52 -11.22 -1.48
C THR A 1175 54.87 -11.79 -0.22
N GLY A 1176 55.07 -13.07 0.08
CA GLY A 1176 54.41 -13.76 1.19
C GLY A 1176 54.37 -15.27 1.00
N ASP A 1177 54.20 -16.01 2.10
CA ASP A 1177 54.13 -17.47 2.11
C ASP A 1177 52.75 -17.95 1.61
N SER A 1178 52.73 -19.00 0.79
CA SER A 1178 51.49 -19.58 0.27
C SER A 1178 51.46 -21.08 0.44
N VAL A 1179 50.33 -21.63 0.89
CA VAL A 1179 50.04 -23.06 0.96
C VAL A 1179 48.78 -23.35 0.16
N PHE A 1180 48.94 -23.76 -1.10
CA PHE A 1180 47.85 -24.18 -1.97
C PHE A 1180 47.72 -25.70 -1.98
N THR A 1181 46.57 -26.22 -1.58
CA THR A 1181 46.28 -27.66 -1.53
C THR A 1181 44.98 -27.98 -2.27
N VAL A 1182 45.01 -28.98 -3.16
CA VAL A 1182 43.85 -29.36 -3.99
C VAL A 1182 43.68 -30.88 -4.08
N GLU A 1183 42.55 -31.40 -3.60
CA GLU A 1183 42.29 -32.84 -3.42
C GLU A 1183 40.97 -33.31 -4.02
N ASN A 1184 41.02 -34.20 -5.01
CA ASN A 1184 39.84 -34.75 -5.71
C ASN A 1184 38.95 -33.67 -6.36
N ALA A 1185 39.54 -32.56 -6.80
CA ALA A 1185 38.84 -31.38 -7.34
C ALA A 1185 39.25 -31.07 -8.79
N ALA A 1186 38.53 -30.16 -9.45
CA ALA A 1186 38.90 -29.66 -10.78
C ALA A 1186 39.10 -28.13 -10.76
N VAL A 1187 40.27 -27.66 -11.17
CA VAL A 1187 40.63 -26.24 -11.17
C VAL A 1187 41.08 -25.80 -12.55
N PHE A 1188 40.49 -24.69 -13.03
CA PHE A 1188 40.73 -24.08 -14.33
C PHE A 1188 41.21 -22.64 -14.10
N ALA A 1189 42.45 -22.32 -14.48
CA ALA A 1189 43.04 -21.00 -14.28
C ALA A 1189 43.49 -20.38 -15.61
N THR A 1190 42.93 -19.25 -16.01
CA THR A 1190 43.42 -18.44 -17.13
C THR A 1190 43.93 -17.12 -16.58
N VAL A 1191 45.24 -16.90 -16.59
CA VAL A 1191 45.88 -15.76 -15.88
C VAL A 1191 46.82 -15.03 -16.83
N ARG A 1192 46.67 -13.72 -16.98
CA ARG A 1192 47.45 -12.92 -17.94
C ARG A 1192 47.88 -11.59 -17.34
N GLY A 1193 49.17 -11.26 -17.46
CA GLY A 1193 49.76 -10.02 -16.90
C GLY A 1193 51.22 -9.78 -17.28
N ASP A 1194 51.84 -8.76 -16.68
CA ASP A 1194 53.32 -8.62 -16.68
C ASP A 1194 53.92 -9.74 -15.80
N THR A 1195 53.42 -9.83 -14.56
CA THR A 1195 53.82 -10.83 -13.55
C THR A 1195 52.56 -11.60 -13.14
N ALA A 1196 52.35 -12.78 -13.73
CA ALA A 1196 51.15 -13.59 -13.51
C ALA A 1196 51.47 -15.05 -13.18
N ILE A 1197 50.77 -15.64 -12.18
CA ILE A 1197 50.93 -17.04 -11.77
C ILE A 1197 49.57 -17.73 -11.55
N ALA A 1198 49.52 -19.04 -11.78
CA ALA A 1198 48.32 -19.84 -11.49
C ALA A 1198 48.21 -20.20 -9.99
N PHE A 1199 49.28 -20.68 -9.38
CA PHE A 1199 49.29 -21.20 -8.01
C PHE A 1199 50.53 -20.74 -7.25
N GLY A 1200 50.38 -20.42 -5.95
CA GLY A 1200 51.48 -20.04 -5.05
C GLY A 1200 51.66 -18.53 -4.90
N THR A 1201 52.89 -18.07 -4.77
CA THR A 1201 53.26 -16.67 -4.51
C THR A 1201 54.16 -16.09 -5.62
N THR A 1202 54.06 -14.78 -5.88
CA THR A 1202 54.85 -14.15 -6.96
C THR A 1202 56.34 -14.01 -6.64
N ASP A 1203 56.74 -14.24 -5.38
CA ASP A 1203 58.15 -14.37 -4.97
C ASP A 1203 58.72 -15.81 -5.10
N HIS A 1204 57.85 -16.78 -5.37
CA HIS A 1204 58.12 -18.21 -5.57
C HIS A 1204 58.44 -19.07 -4.34
N ASN A 1205 58.21 -18.60 -3.10
CA ASN A 1205 58.41 -19.40 -1.89
C ASN A 1205 57.25 -20.36 -1.53
N GLY A 1206 56.20 -20.43 -2.34
CA GLY A 1206 54.98 -21.17 -2.03
C GLY A 1206 55.15 -22.68 -1.95
N ILE A 1207 54.12 -23.33 -1.37
CA ILE A 1207 53.94 -24.77 -1.25
C ILE A 1207 52.68 -25.16 -2.04
N ILE A 1208 52.82 -26.11 -2.96
CA ILE A 1208 51.75 -26.58 -3.84
C ILE A 1208 51.57 -28.08 -3.62
N LYS A 1209 50.36 -28.50 -3.23
CA LYS A 1209 49.98 -29.90 -3.04
C LYS A 1209 48.77 -30.23 -3.91
N ALA A 1210 48.88 -31.16 -4.84
CA ALA A 1210 47.77 -31.56 -5.70
C ALA A 1210 47.62 -33.08 -5.75
N HIS A 1211 46.50 -33.61 -5.26
CA HIS A 1211 46.25 -35.04 -5.12
C HIS A 1211 44.94 -35.44 -5.82
N ASN A 1212 44.98 -36.43 -6.73
CA ASN A 1212 43.82 -36.97 -7.46
C ASN A 1212 42.95 -35.90 -8.19
N SER A 1213 43.53 -34.77 -8.57
CA SER A 1213 42.81 -33.58 -9.06
C SER A 1213 43.06 -33.31 -10.54
N ARG A 1214 42.20 -32.49 -11.15
CA ARG A 1214 42.35 -32.03 -12.54
C ARG A 1214 42.74 -30.55 -12.57
N LEU A 1215 43.91 -30.23 -13.11
CA LEU A 1215 44.42 -28.86 -13.16
C LEU A 1215 44.64 -28.43 -14.61
N VAL A 1216 43.90 -27.41 -15.04
CA VAL A 1216 44.02 -26.84 -16.39
C VAL A 1216 44.42 -25.37 -16.27
N CYS A 1217 45.57 -24.99 -16.84
CA CYS A 1217 46.09 -23.63 -16.72
C CYS A 1217 46.51 -23.05 -18.07
N ASP A 1218 46.22 -21.77 -18.28
CA ASP A 1218 46.75 -20.92 -19.36
C ASP A 1218 47.34 -19.65 -18.73
N VAL A 1219 48.66 -19.55 -18.69
CA VAL A 1219 49.38 -18.43 -18.05
C VAL A 1219 50.18 -17.66 -19.10
N THR A 1220 49.94 -16.35 -19.22
CA THR A 1220 50.72 -15.46 -20.09
C THR A 1220 51.40 -14.39 -19.26
N ASN A 1221 52.74 -14.34 -19.28
CA ASN A 1221 53.53 -13.38 -18.51
C ASN A 1221 54.89 -13.02 -19.15
N GLY A 1222 55.50 -11.95 -18.67
CA GLY A 1222 56.82 -11.47 -19.13
C GLY A 1222 58.02 -12.12 -18.46
N ASP A 1223 57.85 -12.71 -17.27
CA ASP A 1223 58.95 -13.16 -16.41
C ASP A 1223 59.40 -14.64 -16.63
N ASP A 1224 58.82 -15.33 -17.61
CA ASP A 1224 59.14 -16.72 -18.03
C ASP A 1224 58.97 -17.80 -16.92
N LYS A 1225 58.26 -17.48 -15.83
CA LYS A 1225 57.96 -18.38 -14.71
C LYS A 1225 56.50 -18.80 -14.73
N TYR A 1226 56.21 -20.01 -14.26
CA TYR A 1226 54.90 -20.64 -14.47
C TYR A 1226 54.20 -21.10 -13.19
N LEU A 1227 54.92 -21.26 -12.08
CA LEU A 1227 54.40 -21.55 -10.75
C LEU A 1227 55.03 -20.62 -9.70
N GLY A 1228 54.29 -20.33 -8.64
CA GLY A 1228 54.70 -19.53 -7.49
C GLY A 1228 55.34 -20.34 -6.36
N ALA A 1229 56.10 -21.39 -6.71
CA ALA A 1229 56.75 -22.31 -5.77
C ALA A 1229 58.09 -22.81 -6.33
N ILE A 1230 59.04 -23.12 -5.44
CA ILE A 1230 60.28 -23.83 -5.77
C ILE A 1230 60.07 -25.35 -5.84
N ASP A 1231 60.91 -26.02 -6.62
CA ASP A 1231 60.98 -27.46 -6.87
C ASP A 1231 60.69 -28.35 -5.63
N ASP A 1232 61.36 -28.09 -4.50
CA ASP A 1232 61.26 -28.90 -3.27
C ASP A 1232 59.91 -28.73 -2.53
N ASN A 1233 59.11 -27.71 -2.89
CA ASN A 1233 57.83 -27.36 -2.27
C ASN A 1233 56.60 -27.79 -3.10
N VAL A 1234 56.79 -28.53 -4.20
CA VAL A 1234 55.70 -28.99 -5.07
C VAL A 1234 55.49 -30.51 -4.99
N ASP A 1235 54.33 -30.93 -4.49
CA ASP A 1235 53.91 -32.32 -4.37
C ASP A 1235 52.66 -32.58 -5.23
N ILE A 1236 52.80 -33.36 -6.30
CA ILE A 1236 51.71 -33.63 -7.25
C ILE A 1236 51.57 -35.14 -7.48
N VAL A 1237 50.44 -35.69 -7.05
CA VAL A 1237 50.15 -37.13 -7.02
C VAL A 1237 48.85 -37.44 -7.77
N SER A 1238 48.94 -38.29 -8.79
CA SER A 1238 47.76 -38.83 -9.53
C SER A 1238 46.84 -37.77 -10.18
N CYS A 1239 47.36 -36.61 -10.56
CA CYS A 1239 46.58 -35.52 -11.18
C CYS A 1239 46.56 -35.57 -12.73
N ASP A 1240 45.44 -35.17 -13.34
CA ASP A 1240 45.36 -34.83 -14.77
C ASP A 1240 45.72 -33.35 -14.94
N MET A 1241 46.89 -33.04 -15.49
CA MET A 1241 47.34 -31.67 -15.67
C MET A 1241 47.52 -31.28 -17.13
N ASN A 1242 46.98 -30.11 -17.48
CA ASN A 1242 47.13 -29.50 -18.78
C ASN A 1242 47.60 -28.05 -18.61
N PHE A 1243 48.90 -27.83 -18.78
CA PHE A 1243 49.51 -26.52 -18.54
C PHE A 1243 49.93 -25.86 -19.86
N THR A 1244 49.50 -24.61 -20.07
CA THR A 1244 49.92 -23.76 -21.18
C THR A 1244 50.57 -22.51 -20.61
N HIS A 1245 51.76 -22.15 -21.10
CA HIS A 1245 52.41 -20.90 -20.76
C HIS A 1245 53.02 -20.23 -21.98
N ASN A 1246 52.77 -18.93 -22.12
CA ASN A 1246 53.15 -18.11 -23.28
C ASN A 1246 52.83 -18.79 -24.64
N GLY A 1247 51.67 -19.46 -24.71
CA GLY A 1247 51.19 -20.19 -25.90
C GLY A 1247 51.81 -21.56 -26.14
N ARG A 1248 52.79 -22.00 -25.34
CA ARG A 1248 53.36 -23.36 -25.38
C ARG A 1248 52.63 -24.26 -24.39
N ARG A 1249 52.21 -25.44 -24.86
CA ARG A 1249 51.65 -26.51 -24.01
C ARG A 1249 52.77 -27.39 -23.44
N TYR A 1250 52.69 -27.73 -22.17
CA TYR A 1250 53.65 -28.55 -21.44
C TYR A 1250 53.00 -29.85 -20.94
N THR A 1251 53.73 -30.96 -21.02
CA THR A 1251 53.31 -32.26 -20.48
C THR A 1251 53.77 -32.45 -19.03
N ILE A 1252 53.10 -33.31 -18.25
CA ILE A 1252 53.47 -33.59 -16.84
C ILE A 1252 54.97 -33.91 -16.67
N PRO A 1253 55.62 -34.75 -17.50
CA PRO A 1253 57.05 -35.00 -17.39
C PRO A 1253 57.93 -33.78 -17.72
N GLU A 1254 57.51 -32.89 -18.63
CA GLU A 1254 58.23 -31.64 -18.91
C GLU A 1254 58.11 -30.66 -17.74
N ILE A 1255 56.92 -30.51 -17.16
CA ILE A 1255 56.68 -29.69 -15.96
C ILE A 1255 57.59 -30.19 -14.84
N MET A 1256 57.50 -31.47 -14.47
CA MET A 1256 58.34 -32.07 -13.41
C MET A 1256 59.85 -32.03 -13.72
N GLN A 1257 60.26 -31.92 -14.98
CA GLN A 1257 61.67 -31.83 -15.36
C GLN A 1257 62.20 -30.39 -15.35
N MET A 1258 61.34 -29.39 -15.61
CA MET A 1258 61.64 -27.97 -15.40
C MET A 1258 61.65 -27.64 -13.91
N LEU A 1259 60.75 -28.28 -13.14
CA LEU A 1259 60.59 -28.20 -11.68
C LEU A 1259 61.60 -29.06 -10.91
N HIS A 1260 62.74 -29.36 -11.53
CA HIS A 1260 63.95 -29.94 -10.92
C HIS A 1260 65.25 -29.35 -11.52
N LYS A 1261 65.13 -28.54 -12.57
CA LYS A 1261 66.22 -27.96 -13.35
C LYS A 1261 65.70 -26.69 -14.01
N GLY A 1262 66.05 -25.53 -13.43
CA GLY A 1262 65.70 -24.21 -13.95
C GLY A 1262 65.96 -24.03 -15.46
N PRO A 1263 65.32 -23.03 -16.08
CA PRO A 1263 64.95 -23.04 -17.50
C PRO A 1263 66.11 -23.38 -18.44
N PRO A 1264 65.88 -24.24 -19.45
CA PRO A 1264 66.93 -24.61 -20.40
C PRO A 1264 67.39 -23.36 -21.18
N PRO A 1265 68.71 -23.14 -21.34
CA PRO A 1265 69.22 -21.92 -21.95
C PRO A 1265 68.73 -21.78 -23.39
N GLY A 1266 68.04 -20.67 -23.65
CA GLY A 1266 67.23 -20.48 -24.85
C GLY A 1266 68.02 -20.41 -26.16
N LYS A 1267 67.28 -20.63 -27.26
CA LYS A 1267 67.64 -20.23 -28.63
C LYS A 1267 66.37 -19.71 -29.33
N PRO A 1268 66.54 -18.76 -30.28
CA PRO A 1268 65.48 -17.84 -30.72
C PRO A 1268 64.45 -18.47 -31.66
#